data_AF-A0A0M8N4Q4-F1
#
_entry.id   AF-A0A0M8N4Q4-F1
#
_cell.length_a   1.000
_cell.length_b   1.000
_cell.length_c   1.000
_cell.angle_alpha   90.00
_cell.angle_beta   90.00
_cell.angle_gamma   90.00
#
_symmetry.space_group_name_H-M   'P 1'
#
loop_
_entity.id
_entity.type
_entity.pdbx_description
1 polymer ?
#
loop_
_entity_poly.entity_id
_entity_poly.type
_entity_poly.pdbx_seq_one_letter_code
_entity_poly.pdbx_strand_id
1 'polypeptide(L)'
;MQTTVRLQFQIANFGDLQTLLSDVLSGFTLVSADAICKKKVVRAQTVEGEAALDQGSVALALKCSVQAPGAESVSLEAALEFFPSAMALTFDFPSNGSFSGMIKWLASLIGDSTLETFVNDILGKQENGRKPYLGDVAIDASFDWGNGSAFNLLVSISAGIEPSATSVNKNPALFVGSLAYDSKEKKWELNASLTGLYASTLLEFFDDEAKEHVGAFLNTIAIDTLSVNYIYQPAAGGTSKGSEFTISGDLLIATLRLQLGFNYKTDGWKFNAALKPQQQDAKIGDVLKGLLGSTDDLELPDFVSNMVLVGNDSKVFGLDVLKKDTSFQFMAQLNIGKLSVAFAQLHSTDWGADKPSKRLIEVAISGFPDLKVDIPLIGELQQPLDELYFLWVQDKSVQPGKIGGFTRKDLLQINGGLQDPILVKDTIKEEQRKDTDMLVAAGCHFSVIVRGPTGERSCLLDYEFMKPSVTSSTKAIEPGTSTSAEPKSLKASNDDDGGPTAQAPYKKTAGPLSINNVGLKYKNKKLAIMFDATLEMGPIGFTLIGFSLQADFKTLDEVPALSADIEGLSAAFEKPPLTLAGIIRHGNDGKLDYYAGGLIVGWTVYQFQAAGFYGMVTTAGYDPYRSVFVFAKLDGPLVTLEFAEISGICGGFGYNSNVRVPTIDEIYQFPFIASSDLGNAQNALEALKKLTDPGPAGWFSPLDKTYWAAVGMKVDAFKMLSFDAVLVVQFGQAIKLGLFALVIADVPTADSPIKLAHVELGISAVADMQYGTLKVEAQLSPRSFIFDQSCHLTGGMGLYYWFDAPEADKSNVGNFVFTIGGYHQAFDVPVGFPNPPRLGISWSLGSTLSISGQAYFAITPKACMAGGRLHASFSAGPIGAWFDAFADFLINYKPFHFNAAAGISVGVYVEIKILFIHIKISVEIGAQLYLWGPPVAGRVHVDLWVVSFDINFGDSESGVPPITLLEFYNLVLQASESQEAASSAMLAMASGAAEEEEEEKAMVLADKPPKNEGHNFLPVSGLLNDNDKPDRQPNEPWVVRAGTFSLVVACKMAINSFKKDPNEEPILTYADPYSKPMKLTTGMSSTLVVSVQQDGTPKPDDGWQYEIYTKEVPRALWDKYNPSEDPSGGKNNIGDLLNGDGSSLTLMMGVQMTAPPATMAPDPFPPFDIAKADLQPIWSERPFPAFANADPAWAPAKPFEGDDVGKQYEAVYDTWTKPGWGTGDDGQAGFVEIFAKSLNWVGADALKKIAGLPARLGVKDAFMNSYIAAPMLST
;
A
#
# COMPACT_ATOMS: atom_id res chain seq x y z
N MET A 1 20.69 61.92 42.71
CA MET A 1 20.30 62.41 44.06
C MET A 1 19.45 63.66 43.87
N GLN A 2 18.28 63.74 44.50
CA GLN A 2 17.34 64.86 44.35
C GLN A 2 17.01 65.42 45.73
N THR A 3 17.23 66.72 45.93
CA THR A 3 16.81 67.43 47.14
C THR A 3 15.71 68.41 46.76
N THR A 4 14.55 68.31 47.41
CA THR A 4 13.39 69.18 47.15
C THR A 4 13.06 69.94 48.43
N VAL A 5 13.14 71.26 48.38
CA VAL A 5 12.70 72.15 49.45
C VAL A 5 11.36 72.73 49.02
N ARG A 6 10.29 72.40 49.76
CA ARG A 6 8.95 72.96 49.55
C ARG A 6 8.63 73.88 50.72
N LEU A 7 8.36 75.14 50.41
CA LEU A 7 7.89 76.13 51.37
C LEU A 7 6.46 76.49 50.96
N GLN A 8 5.53 76.36 51.89
CA GLN A 8 4.13 76.73 51.68
C GLN A 8 3.80 77.91 52.59
N PHE A 9 3.29 78.98 51.99
CA PHE A 9 2.92 80.21 52.66
C PHE A 9 1.46 80.50 52.37
N GLN A 10 0.66 80.75 53.41
CA GLN A 10 -0.71 81.19 53.22
C GLN A 10 -0.73 82.66 52.77
N ILE A 11 -1.46 82.97 51.70
CA ILE A 11 -1.64 84.35 51.23
C ILE A 11 -2.79 84.98 52.02
N ALA A 12 -2.46 85.87 52.96
CA ALA A 12 -3.44 86.48 53.87
C ALA A 12 -4.39 87.48 53.19
N ASN A 13 -3.99 88.10 52.06
CA ASN A 13 -4.83 88.99 51.27
C ASN A 13 -4.73 88.62 49.79
N PHE A 14 -5.78 87.99 49.26
CA PHE A 14 -5.88 87.55 47.88
C PHE A 14 -6.92 88.35 47.08
N GLY A 15 -7.33 89.53 47.56
CA GLY A 15 -8.33 90.36 46.90
C GLY A 15 -7.97 90.72 45.46
N ASP A 16 -6.73 91.14 45.22
CA ASP A 16 -6.24 91.47 43.87
C ASP A 16 -6.17 90.23 42.97
N LEU A 17 -5.85 89.05 43.53
CA LEU A 17 -5.84 87.77 42.82
C LEU A 17 -7.27 87.31 42.47
N GLN A 18 -8.22 87.49 43.39
CA GLN A 18 -9.65 87.25 43.15
C GLN A 18 -10.15 88.17 42.04
N THR A 19 -9.81 89.46 42.05
CA THR A 19 -10.22 90.40 40.99
C THR A 19 -9.64 90.00 39.64
N LEU A 20 -8.34 89.68 39.57
CA LEU A 20 -7.67 89.21 38.35
C LEU A 20 -8.36 87.97 37.76
N LEU A 21 -8.73 87.00 38.60
CA LEU A 21 -9.39 85.77 38.16
C LEU A 21 -10.88 85.98 37.86
N SER A 22 -11.58 86.85 38.59
CA SER A 22 -13.02 87.12 38.38
C SER A 22 -13.30 87.87 37.08
N ASP A 23 -12.36 88.71 36.64
CA ASP A 23 -12.47 89.45 35.37
C ASP A 23 -12.43 88.50 34.15
N VAL A 24 -11.81 87.33 34.30
CA VAL A 24 -11.63 86.34 33.22
C VAL A 24 -12.57 85.13 33.39
N LEU A 25 -12.88 84.71 34.62
CA LEU A 25 -13.66 83.52 34.96
C LEU A 25 -14.87 83.90 35.82
N SER A 26 -15.94 84.37 35.19
CA SER A 26 -17.15 84.79 35.90
C SER A 26 -17.78 83.65 36.72
N GLY A 27 -18.10 83.91 37.99
CA GLY A 27 -18.64 82.89 38.91
C GLY A 27 -17.58 82.06 39.65
N PHE A 28 -16.29 82.36 39.47
CA PHE A 28 -15.19 81.79 40.26
C PHE A 28 -14.96 82.57 41.55
N THR A 29 -15.01 81.88 42.70
CA THR A 29 -14.80 82.48 44.04
C THR A 29 -13.64 81.79 44.74
N LEU A 30 -12.61 82.54 45.10
CA LEU A 30 -11.47 82.05 45.86
C LEU A 30 -11.82 82.03 47.35
N VAL A 31 -11.59 80.87 47.98
CA VAL A 31 -11.81 80.64 49.41
C VAL A 31 -10.49 80.78 50.18
N SER A 32 -9.40 80.25 49.63
CA SER A 32 -8.05 80.47 50.15
C SER A 32 -7.01 80.28 49.05
N ALA A 33 -5.85 80.93 49.19
CA ALA A 33 -4.70 80.74 48.32
C ALA A 33 -3.44 80.50 49.15
N ASP A 34 -2.72 79.43 48.83
CA ASP A 34 -1.43 79.10 49.41
C ASP A 34 -0.35 79.16 48.34
N ALA A 35 0.66 79.99 48.53
CA ALA A 35 1.85 80.00 47.69
C ALA A 35 2.75 78.83 48.07
N ILE A 36 2.91 77.89 47.15
CA ILE A 36 3.82 76.76 47.24
C ILE A 36 5.06 77.09 46.40
N CYS A 37 6.12 77.49 47.07
CA CYS A 37 7.43 77.68 46.48
C CYS A 37 8.20 76.37 46.59
N LYS A 38 8.54 75.78 45.45
CA LYS A 38 9.29 74.54 45.37
C LYS A 38 10.65 74.82 44.73
N LYS A 39 11.73 74.62 45.48
CA LYS A 39 13.09 74.61 44.94
C LYS A 39 13.59 73.17 44.87
N LYS A 40 13.87 72.72 43.66
CA LYS A 40 14.38 71.38 43.36
C LYS A 40 15.81 71.50 42.89
N VAL A 41 16.72 70.85 43.60
CA VAL A 41 18.13 70.74 43.21
C VAL A 41 18.37 69.32 42.73
N VAL A 42 18.63 69.17 41.44
CA VAL A 42 18.83 67.85 40.80
C VAL A 42 20.25 67.78 40.30
N ARG A 43 20.98 66.72 40.68
CA ARG A 43 22.27 66.40 40.07
C ARG A 43 22.01 65.99 38.62
N ALA A 44 22.38 66.83 37.66
CA ALA A 44 22.20 66.61 36.24
C ALA A 44 23.56 66.54 35.56
N GLN A 45 23.68 65.71 34.54
CA GLN A 45 24.88 65.60 33.75
C GLN A 45 24.80 66.64 32.62
N THR A 46 25.63 67.67 32.69
CA THR A 46 25.75 68.69 31.63
C THR A 46 26.92 68.34 30.73
N VAL A 47 27.05 69.06 29.62
CA VAL A 47 28.20 68.96 28.70
C VAL A 47 29.55 69.25 29.37
N GLU A 48 29.56 69.86 30.56
CA GLU A 48 30.77 70.14 31.37
C GLU A 48 30.95 69.17 32.56
N GLY A 49 30.09 68.16 32.71
CA GLY A 49 30.15 67.16 33.78
C GLY A 49 28.92 67.16 34.70
N GLU A 50 28.97 66.43 35.81
CA GLU A 50 27.85 66.43 36.77
C GLU A 50 27.75 67.77 37.51
N ALA A 51 26.68 68.51 37.24
CA ALA A 51 26.38 69.80 37.87
C ALA A 51 25.03 69.75 38.61
N ALA A 52 24.87 70.62 39.60
CA ALA A 52 23.59 70.80 40.28
C ALA A 52 22.70 71.75 39.47
N LEU A 53 21.58 71.25 38.94
CA LEU A 53 20.58 72.05 38.25
C LEU A 53 19.54 72.53 39.27
N ASP A 54 19.48 73.85 39.47
CA ASP A 54 18.50 74.52 40.32
C ASP A 54 17.23 74.81 39.51
N GLN A 55 16.11 74.18 39.86
CA GLN A 55 14.79 74.47 39.31
C GLN A 55 13.88 75.00 40.42
N GLY A 56 13.46 76.26 40.32
CA GLY A 56 12.49 76.87 41.22
C GLY A 56 11.15 77.01 40.53
N SER A 57 10.05 76.62 41.18
CA SER A 57 8.69 76.97 40.77
C SER A 57 7.92 77.61 41.92
N VAL A 58 7.00 78.50 41.58
CA VAL A 58 6.01 79.07 42.50
C VAL A 58 4.65 78.73 41.91
N ALA A 59 3.89 77.91 42.63
CA ALA A 59 2.52 77.57 42.30
C ALA A 59 1.60 78.08 43.41
N LEU A 60 0.42 78.56 43.07
CA LEU A 60 -0.61 78.85 44.06
C LEU A 60 -1.57 77.67 44.13
N ALA A 61 -1.66 77.01 45.28
CA ALA A 61 -2.76 76.08 45.55
C ALA A 61 -3.96 76.89 46.04
N LEU A 62 -5.05 76.79 45.31
CA LEU A 62 -6.27 77.54 45.50
C LEU A 62 -7.35 76.59 45.98
N LYS A 63 -8.02 76.93 47.08
CA LYS A 63 -9.35 76.40 47.35
C LYS A 63 -10.35 77.40 46.82
N CYS A 64 -11.23 76.94 45.96
CA CYS A 64 -12.19 77.80 45.27
C CYS A 64 -13.55 77.14 45.22
N SER A 65 -14.56 77.94 44.91
CA SER A 65 -15.85 77.43 44.47
C SER A 65 -16.24 78.10 43.17
N VAL A 66 -16.96 77.34 42.35
CA VAL A 66 -17.48 77.82 41.08
C VAL A 66 -18.99 77.74 41.10
N GLN A 67 -19.63 78.74 40.50
CA GLN A 67 -21.08 78.81 40.46
C GLN A 67 -21.55 79.24 39.07
N ALA A 68 -22.29 78.35 38.40
CA ALA A 68 -23.02 78.71 37.19
C ALA A 68 -24.24 79.58 37.55
N PRO A 69 -24.68 80.51 36.67
CA PRO A 69 -25.86 81.33 36.92
C PRO A 69 -27.10 80.47 37.23
N GLY A 70 -27.61 80.52 38.47
CA GLY A 70 -28.77 79.75 38.92
C GLY A 70 -28.50 78.33 39.44
N ALA A 71 -27.23 77.89 39.53
CA ALA A 71 -26.85 76.58 40.08
C ALA A 71 -26.27 76.69 41.51
N GLU A 72 -26.19 75.56 42.22
CA GLU A 72 -25.50 75.47 43.51
C GLU A 72 -23.97 75.63 43.35
N SER A 73 -23.33 76.25 44.33
CA SER A 73 -21.88 76.48 44.31
C SER A 73 -21.13 75.17 44.57
N VAL A 74 -20.18 74.83 43.68
CA VAL A 74 -19.39 73.60 43.76
C VAL A 74 -17.99 73.93 44.25
N SER A 75 -17.56 73.31 45.34
CA SER A 75 -16.21 73.49 45.89
C SER A 75 -15.20 72.61 45.14
N LEU A 76 -14.05 73.20 44.82
CA LEU A 76 -12.97 72.62 44.02
C LEU A 76 -11.61 73.00 44.62
N GLU A 77 -10.58 72.21 44.32
CA GLU A 77 -9.19 72.61 44.51
C GLU A 77 -8.58 72.88 43.13
N ALA A 78 -7.77 73.94 43.02
CA ALA A 78 -7.11 74.31 41.78
C ALA A 78 -5.65 74.70 42.04
N ALA A 79 -4.79 74.54 41.05
CA ALA A 79 -3.41 74.99 41.07
C ALA A 79 -3.22 76.05 39.99
N LEU A 80 -2.71 77.22 40.36
CA LEU A 80 -2.38 78.30 39.43
C LEU A 80 -0.86 78.47 39.36
N GLU A 81 -0.28 78.17 38.21
CA GLU A 81 1.15 78.27 37.94
C GLU A 81 1.46 79.44 37.01
N PHE A 82 2.51 80.20 37.31
CA PHE A 82 2.94 81.35 36.52
C PHE A 82 4.19 81.03 35.70
N PHE A 83 4.12 81.28 34.40
CA PHE A 83 5.23 81.18 33.44
C PHE A 83 5.59 82.58 32.91
N PRO A 84 6.81 82.79 32.38
CA PRO A 84 7.27 84.10 31.90
C PRO A 84 6.36 84.76 30.85
N SER A 85 5.54 83.97 30.13
CA SER A 85 4.61 84.45 29.11
C SER A 85 3.18 83.94 29.27
N ALA A 86 2.87 83.09 30.27
CA ALA A 86 1.56 82.48 30.42
C ALA A 86 1.21 82.18 31.90
N MET A 87 -0.07 81.91 32.18
CA MET A 87 -0.50 81.28 33.43
C MET A 87 -1.22 79.97 33.10
N ALA A 88 -1.00 78.92 33.89
CA ALA A 88 -1.73 77.66 33.77
C ALA A 88 -2.60 77.45 35.01
N LEU A 89 -3.88 77.20 34.81
CA LEU A 89 -4.82 76.87 35.87
C LEU A 89 -5.29 75.42 35.69
N THR A 90 -4.96 74.57 36.66
CA THR A 90 -5.32 73.14 36.67
C THR A 90 -6.30 72.88 37.80
N PHE A 91 -7.38 72.14 37.55
CA PHE A 91 -8.39 71.79 38.55
C PHE A 91 -8.25 70.33 38.98
N ASP A 92 -8.43 70.07 40.27
CA ASP A 92 -8.50 68.73 40.85
C ASP A 92 -9.91 68.44 41.39
N PHE A 93 -10.42 67.23 41.11
CA PHE A 93 -11.81 66.86 41.32
C PHE A 93 -11.93 65.68 42.29
N PRO A 94 -12.29 65.93 43.56
CA PRO A 94 -12.36 64.85 44.56
C PRO A 94 -13.60 63.95 44.43
N SER A 95 -14.58 64.27 43.56
CA SER A 95 -15.77 63.43 43.35
C SER A 95 -16.46 63.65 41.99
N ASN A 96 -17.19 62.63 41.50
CA ASN A 96 -17.99 62.72 40.28
C ASN A 96 -19.07 63.82 40.30
N GLY A 97 -19.59 64.16 41.50
CA GLY A 97 -20.56 65.26 41.67
C GLY A 97 -19.92 66.64 41.45
N SER A 98 -18.65 66.79 41.83
CA SER A 98 -17.87 68.02 41.63
C SER A 98 -17.53 68.27 40.15
N PHE A 99 -17.29 67.20 39.39
CA PHE A 99 -17.04 67.28 37.94
C PHE A 99 -18.28 67.74 37.17
N SER A 100 -19.46 67.15 37.46
CA SER A 100 -20.72 67.55 36.82
C SER A 100 -21.05 69.03 37.05
N GLY A 101 -20.90 69.52 38.29
CA GLY A 101 -21.14 70.93 38.63
C GLY A 101 -20.16 71.90 37.95
N MET A 102 -18.92 71.49 37.76
CA MET A 102 -17.90 72.29 37.07
C MET A 102 -18.11 72.33 35.55
N ILE A 103 -18.46 71.21 34.91
CA ILE A 103 -18.81 71.19 33.48
C ILE A 103 -20.03 72.09 33.22
N LYS A 104 -21.03 72.13 34.12
CA LYS A 104 -22.15 73.08 34.01
C LYS A 104 -21.70 74.54 34.11
N TRP A 105 -20.74 74.85 34.98
CA TRP A 105 -20.15 76.18 35.07
C TRP A 105 -19.34 76.54 33.82
N LEU A 106 -18.46 75.66 33.33
CA LEU A 106 -17.72 75.89 32.09
C LEU A 106 -18.63 76.02 30.87
N ALA A 107 -19.66 75.17 30.75
CA ALA A 107 -20.69 75.25 29.73
C ALA A 107 -21.41 76.60 29.75
N SER A 108 -21.64 77.17 30.94
CA SER A 108 -22.21 78.51 31.08
C SER A 108 -21.27 79.64 30.63
N LEU A 109 -19.95 79.47 30.74
CA LEU A 109 -18.96 80.43 30.25
C LEU A 109 -18.88 80.47 28.72
N ILE A 110 -19.21 79.38 28.04
CA ILE A 110 -19.17 79.25 26.57
C ILE A 110 -20.56 79.24 25.91
N GLY A 111 -21.64 79.22 26.69
CA GLY A 111 -23.03 79.33 26.22
C GLY A 111 -23.66 78.05 25.63
N ASP A 112 -23.15 76.86 25.94
CA ASP A 112 -23.60 75.60 25.33
C ASP A 112 -24.26 74.64 26.35
N SER A 113 -25.58 74.45 26.25
CA SER A 113 -26.37 73.59 27.13
C SER A 113 -26.39 72.11 26.75
N THR A 114 -25.81 71.71 25.61
CA THR A 114 -25.85 70.31 25.12
C THR A 114 -24.85 69.38 25.81
N LEU A 115 -23.77 69.94 26.36
CA LEU A 115 -22.75 69.22 27.12
C LEU A 115 -23.30 68.53 28.38
N GLU A 116 -24.35 69.10 28.98
CA GLU A 116 -24.98 68.56 30.19
C GLU A 116 -25.67 67.20 29.92
N THR A 117 -26.33 67.05 28.78
CA THR A 117 -27.05 65.83 28.41
C THR A 117 -26.09 64.67 28.09
N PHE A 118 -24.99 64.97 27.39
CA PHE A 118 -23.98 63.98 26.98
C PHE A 118 -23.25 63.34 28.17
N VAL A 119 -22.90 64.13 29.19
CA VAL A 119 -22.15 63.64 30.37
C VAL A 119 -23.02 62.76 31.27
N ASN A 120 -24.30 63.10 31.41
CA ASN A 120 -25.24 62.31 32.21
C ASN A 120 -25.54 60.93 31.57
N ASP A 121 -25.58 60.84 30.24
CA ASP A 121 -25.82 59.57 29.53
C ASP A 121 -24.63 58.60 29.60
N ILE A 122 -23.39 59.11 29.61
CA ILE A 122 -22.17 58.28 29.66
C ILE A 122 -21.90 57.74 31.08
N LEU A 123 -22.07 58.58 32.11
CA LEU A 123 -21.79 58.20 33.50
C LEU A 123 -22.93 57.39 34.15
N GLY A 124 -24.12 57.37 33.53
CA GLY A 124 -25.33 56.75 34.06
C GLY A 124 -25.61 55.30 33.65
N LYS A 125 -24.93 54.73 32.64
CA LYS A 125 -25.24 53.38 32.15
C LYS A 125 -24.70 52.27 33.08
N GLN A 126 -25.59 51.39 33.56
CA GLN A 126 -25.26 50.11 34.21
C GLN A 126 -25.86 48.94 33.42
N GLU A 127 -25.05 47.94 33.10
CA GLU A 127 -25.53 46.59 32.76
C GLU A 127 -24.78 45.56 33.64
N ASN A 128 -25.53 44.70 34.33
CA ASN A 128 -25.04 43.57 35.13
C ASN A 128 -23.88 43.85 36.11
N GLY A 129 -23.86 45.03 36.73
CA GLY A 129 -23.06 45.30 37.93
C GLY A 129 -21.59 45.70 37.72
N ARG A 130 -21.09 45.78 36.48
CA ARG A 130 -19.74 46.30 36.18
C ARG A 130 -19.82 47.58 35.36
N LYS A 131 -19.03 48.59 35.74
CA LYS A 131 -19.03 49.92 35.13
C LYS A 131 -17.69 50.17 34.42
N PRO A 132 -17.65 50.76 33.22
CA PRO A 132 -16.49 51.54 32.81
C PRO A 132 -16.20 52.52 33.93
N TYR A 133 -15.00 52.47 34.51
CA TYR A 133 -14.64 53.43 35.56
C TYR A 133 -13.93 54.61 34.92
N LEU A 134 -14.33 55.82 35.33
CA LEU A 134 -13.61 57.04 35.01
C LEU A 134 -12.42 57.14 35.96
N GLY A 135 -11.21 57.28 35.42
CA GLY A 135 -9.99 57.55 36.18
C GLY A 135 -9.84 59.05 36.41
N ASP A 136 -8.75 59.62 35.93
CA ASP A 136 -8.43 61.03 36.08
C ASP A 136 -9.04 61.89 34.96
N VAL A 137 -9.54 63.08 35.33
CA VAL A 137 -9.92 64.14 34.39
C VAL A 137 -9.14 65.41 34.73
N ALA A 138 -8.37 65.91 33.77
CA ALA A 138 -7.57 67.13 33.92
C ALA A 138 -8.01 68.17 32.89
N ILE A 139 -8.07 69.43 33.32
CA ILE A 139 -8.37 70.56 32.44
C ILE A 139 -7.28 71.60 32.65
N ASP A 140 -6.52 71.87 31.60
CA ASP A 140 -5.46 72.88 31.57
C ASP A 140 -5.86 74.00 30.62
N ALA A 141 -5.82 75.24 31.11
CA ALA A 141 -6.05 76.43 30.29
C ALA A 141 -4.86 77.38 30.40
N SER A 142 -4.39 77.91 29.27
CA SER A 142 -3.27 78.85 29.21
C SER A 142 -3.59 80.08 28.34
N PHE A 143 -3.09 81.25 28.74
CA PHE A 143 -3.31 82.53 28.04
C PHE A 143 -2.02 83.36 27.97
N ASP A 144 -1.80 84.07 26.86
CA ASP A 144 -0.62 84.93 26.64
C ASP A 144 -0.86 86.39 27.07
N TRP A 145 0.01 86.93 27.91
CA TRP A 145 -0.10 88.31 28.39
C TRP A 145 -0.01 89.35 27.25
N GLY A 146 -0.97 90.28 27.18
CA GLY A 146 -0.92 91.46 26.31
C GLY A 146 -1.69 91.39 24.98
N ASN A 147 -2.30 90.25 24.63
CA ASN A 147 -3.16 90.10 23.45
C ASN A 147 -4.55 89.63 23.89
N GLY A 148 -5.49 90.58 24.03
CA GLY A 148 -6.73 90.44 24.82
C GLY A 148 -7.81 89.45 24.38
N SER A 149 -7.51 88.30 23.79
CA SER A 149 -8.53 87.26 23.50
C SER A 149 -8.03 85.84 23.15
N ALA A 150 -6.72 85.55 23.16
CA ALA A 150 -6.20 84.24 22.73
C ALA A 150 -5.84 83.33 23.92
N PHE A 151 -6.54 82.21 24.07
CA PHE A 151 -6.28 81.13 25.02
C PHE A 151 -6.14 79.76 24.33
N ASN A 152 -5.48 78.82 25.03
CA ASN A 152 -5.49 77.40 24.73
C ASN A 152 -6.20 76.65 25.84
N LEU A 153 -6.95 75.61 25.49
CA LEU A 153 -7.65 74.72 26.40
C LEU A 153 -7.27 73.27 26.09
N LEU A 154 -6.95 72.48 27.10
CA LEU A 154 -6.72 71.04 26.99
C LEU A 154 -7.54 70.32 28.05
N VAL A 155 -8.41 69.42 27.62
CA VAL A 155 -9.18 68.52 28.49
C VAL A 155 -8.63 67.11 28.29
N SER A 156 -8.21 66.42 29.34
CA SER A 156 -7.75 65.03 29.28
C SER A 156 -8.60 64.14 30.19
N ILE A 157 -8.95 62.95 29.72
CA ILE A 157 -9.80 61.97 30.39
C ILE A 157 -9.14 60.60 30.31
N SER A 158 -9.15 59.84 31.40
CA SER A 158 -8.82 58.40 31.40
C SER A 158 -10.00 57.57 31.90
N ALA A 159 -10.18 56.38 31.36
CA ALA A 159 -11.21 55.41 31.73
C ALA A 159 -10.69 53.97 31.55
N GLY A 160 -11.29 52.99 32.24
CA GLY A 160 -10.87 51.59 32.12
C GLY A 160 -12.03 50.58 32.14
N ILE A 161 -11.76 49.39 31.61
CA ILE A 161 -12.67 48.23 31.59
C ILE A 161 -11.94 47.00 32.14
N GLU A 162 -12.52 46.32 33.12
CA GLU A 162 -11.97 45.09 33.71
C GLU A 162 -12.39 43.82 32.93
N PRO A 163 -11.50 42.82 32.76
CA PRO A 163 -11.83 41.57 32.09
C PRO A 163 -12.71 40.63 32.95
N SER A 164 -13.42 39.74 32.27
CA SER A 164 -14.26 38.71 32.91
C SER A 164 -13.49 37.79 33.86
N ALA A 165 -14.17 37.25 34.86
CA ALA A 165 -13.60 36.28 35.81
C ALA A 165 -13.08 35.00 35.11
N THR A 166 -13.69 34.61 33.98
CA THR A 166 -13.32 33.44 33.16
C THR A 166 -12.26 33.74 32.10
N SER A 167 -11.90 35.02 31.87
CA SER A 167 -10.84 35.39 30.93
C SER A 167 -9.47 34.92 31.44
N VAL A 168 -8.66 34.35 30.54
CA VAL A 168 -7.26 33.98 30.79
C VAL A 168 -6.40 35.22 31.03
N ASN A 169 -6.73 36.33 30.36
CA ASN A 169 -6.03 37.61 30.47
C ASN A 169 -6.69 38.48 31.56
N LYS A 170 -5.90 38.90 32.56
CA LYS A 170 -6.37 39.62 33.76
C LYS A 170 -6.11 41.14 33.75
N ASN A 171 -5.43 41.67 32.73
CA ASN A 171 -5.12 43.09 32.66
C ASN A 171 -6.34 43.91 32.21
N PRO A 172 -6.63 45.06 32.84
CA PRO A 172 -7.71 45.96 32.40
C PRO A 172 -7.33 46.68 31.10
N ALA A 173 -8.32 46.90 30.24
CA ALA A 173 -8.17 47.75 29.06
C ALA A 173 -8.28 49.21 29.48
N LEU A 174 -7.32 50.05 29.09
CA LEU A 174 -7.26 51.47 29.45
C LEU A 174 -7.55 52.35 28.23
N PHE A 175 -8.47 53.29 28.39
CA PHE A 175 -8.83 54.32 27.42
C PHE A 175 -8.38 55.69 27.94
N VAL A 176 -7.57 56.41 27.16
CA VAL A 176 -7.13 57.78 27.51
C VAL A 176 -7.40 58.69 26.32
N GLY A 177 -8.18 59.75 26.52
CA GLY A 177 -8.48 60.75 25.50
C GLY A 177 -8.16 62.15 25.94
N SER A 178 -7.87 63.03 24.99
CA SER A 178 -7.68 64.46 25.24
C SER A 178 -8.27 65.30 24.12
N LEU A 179 -8.88 66.43 24.46
CA LEU A 179 -9.42 67.42 23.53
C LEU A 179 -8.70 68.75 23.75
N ALA A 180 -7.97 69.21 22.75
CA ALA A 180 -7.27 70.49 22.75
C ALA A 180 -7.97 71.52 21.85
N TYR A 181 -8.01 72.78 22.27
CA TYR A 181 -8.49 73.91 21.50
C TYR A 181 -7.47 75.05 21.52
N ASP A 182 -7.12 75.54 20.34
CA ASP A 182 -6.34 76.77 20.16
C ASP A 182 -7.27 77.85 19.59
N SER A 183 -7.54 78.89 20.39
CA SER A 183 -8.47 79.96 19.99
C SER A 183 -7.86 80.95 18.98
N LYS A 184 -6.54 81.02 18.84
CA LYS A 184 -5.84 81.86 17.87
C LYS A 184 -5.94 81.25 16.47
N GLU A 185 -5.70 79.94 16.37
CA GLU A 185 -5.79 79.16 15.13
C GLU A 185 -7.22 78.63 14.87
N LYS A 186 -8.13 78.76 15.85
CA LYS A 186 -9.50 78.20 15.86
C LYS A 186 -9.52 76.70 15.54
N LYS A 187 -8.52 75.98 16.03
CA LYS A 187 -8.26 74.57 15.75
C LYS A 187 -8.68 73.71 16.95
N TRP A 188 -9.42 72.64 16.69
CA TRP A 188 -9.64 71.57 17.68
C TRP A 188 -8.80 70.34 17.33
N GLU A 189 -8.25 69.68 18.35
CA GLU A 189 -7.52 68.43 18.19
C GLU A 189 -8.00 67.42 19.25
N LEU A 190 -8.61 66.34 18.78
CA LEU A 190 -9.07 65.23 19.61
C LEU A 190 -8.09 64.07 19.48
N ASN A 191 -7.42 63.71 20.57
CA ASN A 191 -6.61 62.50 20.67
C ASN A 191 -7.33 61.47 21.53
N ALA A 192 -7.27 60.19 21.17
CA ALA A 192 -7.72 59.08 21.99
C ALA A 192 -6.78 57.90 21.84
N SER A 193 -6.60 57.13 22.89
CA SER A 193 -5.77 55.92 22.90
C SER A 193 -6.45 54.83 23.72
N LEU A 194 -6.31 53.60 23.28
CA LEU A 194 -6.79 52.39 23.91
C LEU A 194 -5.62 51.43 23.99
N THR A 195 -5.35 50.89 25.18
CA THR A 195 -4.23 49.95 25.41
C THR A 195 -4.74 48.69 26.10
N GLY A 196 -4.29 47.53 25.63
CA GLY A 196 -4.47 46.24 26.29
C GLY A 196 -5.89 45.65 26.23
N LEU A 197 -6.65 45.88 25.15
CA LEU A 197 -7.99 45.31 25.00
C LEU A 197 -7.93 43.93 24.33
N TYR A 198 -8.07 42.87 25.13
CA TYR A 198 -8.27 41.51 24.60
C TYR A 198 -9.71 41.33 24.11
N ALA A 199 -9.91 40.60 23.00
CA ALA A 199 -11.26 40.33 22.49
C ALA A 199 -12.08 39.49 23.48
N SER A 200 -11.41 38.66 24.30
CA SER A 200 -12.02 37.94 25.43
C SER A 200 -12.61 38.86 26.50
N THR A 201 -12.13 40.10 26.64
CA THR A 201 -12.71 41.12 27.53
C THR A 201 -14.13 41.50 27.08
N LEU A 202 -14.46 41.29 25.80
CA LEU A 202 -15.77 41.59 25.23
C LEU A 202 -16.75 40.39 25.26
N LEU A 203 -16.30 39.21 25.71
CA LEU A 203 -17.08 37.96 25.69
C LEU A 203 -18.43 38.08 26.41
N GLU A 204 -18.50 38.87 27.49
CA GLU A 204 -19.73 39.07 28.27
C GLU A 204 -20.82 39.84 27.50
N PHE A 205 -20.48 40.51 26.39
CA PHE A 205 -21.41 41.24 25.52
C PHE A 205 -22.00 40.39 24.38
N PHE A 206 -21.57 39.14 24.21
CA PHE A 206 -22.13 38.21 23.22
C PHE A 206 -23.42 37.56 23.76
N ASP A 207 -24.23 36.94 22.90
CA ASP A 207 -25.35 36.09 23.34
C ASP A 207 -24.86 34.73 23.88
N ASP A 208 -25.67 34.06 24.70
CA ASP A 208 -25.24 32.84 25.41
C ASP A 208 -24.92 31.67 24.48
N GLU A 209 -25.58 31.58 23.32
CA GLU A 209 -25.30 30.58 22.28
C GLU A 209 -23.94 30.88 21.63
N ALA A 210 -23.65 32.13 21.28
CA ALA A 210 -22.35 32.50 20.73
C ALA A 210 -21.18 32.30 21.72
N LYS A 211 -21.37 32.59 23.01
CA LYS A 211 -20.32 32.52 24.05
C LYS A 211 -19.62 31.17 24.14
N GLU A 212 -20.37 30.07 24.05
CA GLU A 212 -19.83 28.71 24.18
C GLU A 212 -18.97 28.31 22.97
N HIS A 213 -19.26 28.84 21.78
CA HIS A 213 -18.58 28.47 20.54
C HIS A 213 -17.34 29.32 20.20
N VAL A 214 -17.20 30.54 20.73
CA VAL A 214 -16.10 31.47 20.34
C VAL A 214 -15.03 31.69 21.42
N GLY A 215 -15.23 31.20 22.65
CA GLY A 215 -14.40 31.54 23.81
C GLY A 215 -12.91 31.22 23.67
N ALA A 216 -12.54 30.04 23.15
CA ALA A 216 -11.14 29.65 22.97
C ALA A 216 -10.42 30.52 21.92
N PHE A 217 -11.15 30.93 20.86
CA PHE A 217 -10.62 31.73 19.77
C PHE A 217 -10.42 33.21 20.17
N LEU A 218 -11.39 33.82 20.85
CA LEU A 218 -11.31 35.22 21.27
C LEU A 218 -10.16 35.51 22.26
N ASN A 219 -9.64 34.49 22.94
CA ASN A 219 -8.44 34.62 23.77
C ASN A 219 -7.16 34.88 22.98
N THR A 220 -7.14 34.57 21.67
CA THR A 220 -5.97 34.74 20.80
C THR A 220 -5.92 36.09 20.10
N ILE A 221 -6.98 36.91 20.17
CA ILE A 221 -7.07 38.23 19.52
C ILE A 221 -7.01 39.34 20.58
N ALA A 222 -6.11 40.31 20.39
CA ALA A 222 -6.00 41.48 21.25
C ALA A 222 -5.64 42.75 20.47
N ILE A 223 -6.18 43.89 20.91
CA ILE A 223 -5.69 45.21 20.54
C ILE A 223 -4.66 45.60 21.60
N ASP A 224 -3.38 45.53 21.23
CA ASP A 224 -2.27 45.89 22.13
C ASP A 224 -2.29 47.41 22.38
N THR A 225 -2.32 48.17 21.30
CA THR A 225 -2.44 49.65 21.33
C THR A 225 -3.29 50.11 20.16
N LEU A 226 -4.14 51.11 20.34
CA LEU A 226 -4.88 51.79 19.28
C LEU A 226 -4.94 53.27 19.63
N SER A 227 -4.49 54.14 18.74
CA SER A 227 -4.43 55.59 18.90
C SER A 227 -5.20 56.25 17.77
N VAL A 228 -5.95 57.28 18.10
CA VAL A 228 -6.81 58.06 17.21
C VAL A 228 -6.46 59.52 17.39
N ASN A 229 -6.27 60.26 16.30
CA ASN A 229 -6.14 61.72 16.30
C ASN A 229 -7.09 62.32 15.27
N TYR A 230 -7.92 63.28 15.66
CA TYR A 230 -8.81 64.02 14.78
C TYR A 230 -8.59 65.54 14.92
N ILE A 231 -8.18 66.18 13.82
CA ILE A 231 -7.96 67.62 13.72
C ILE A 231 -9.13 68.30 12.98
N TYR A 232 -9.71 69.33 13.60
CA TYR A 232 -10.70 70.22 13.00
C TYR A 232 -10.10 71.60 12.72
N GLN A 233 -10.36 72.12 11.52
CA GLN A 233 -9.89 73.44 11.05
C GLN A 233 -11.05 74.41 10.81
N PRO A 234 -10.79 75.73 10.70
CA PRO A 234 -11.84 76.74 10.57
C PRO A 234 -12.55 76.64 9.21
N ALA A 235 -13.89 76.66 9.18
CA ALA A 235 -14.68 76.74 7.94
C ALA A 235 -15.53 78.03 7.87
N ALA A 236 -15.95 78.40 6.66
CA ALA A 236 -16.76 79.59 6.42
C ALA A 236 -18.12 79.46 7.13
N GLY A 237 -18.40 80.37 8.07
CA GLY A 237 -19.63 80.36 8.88
C GLY A 237 -19.39 80.24 10.39
N GLY A 238 -18.14 80.08 10.84
CA GLY A 238 -17.81 80.06 12.28
C GLY A 238 -17.84 78.68 12.94
N THR A 239 -18.14 77.62 12.18
CA THR A 239 -18.08 76.22 12.64
C THR A 239 -16.79 75.55 12.15
N SER A 240 -16.08 74.83 13.02
CA SER A 240 -14.87 74.07 12.63
C SER A 240 -15.27 72.78 11.92
N LYS A 241 -14.58 72.42 10.82
CA LYS A 241 -14.81 71.20 10.04
C LYS A 241 -13.62 70.26 10.15
N GLY A 242 -13.87 68.95 10.26
CA GLY A 242 -12.82 67.94 10.32
C GLY A 242 -11.93 67.96 9.07
N SER A 243 -10.61 67.95 9.28
CA SER A 243 -9.60 68.17 8.24
C SER A 243 -8.61 67.00 8.09
N GLU A 244 -8.23 66.35 9.19
CA GLU A 244 -7.37 65.17 9.20
C GLU A 244 -7.79 64.21 10.31
N PHE A 245 -7.96 62.92 9.99
CA PHE A 245 -8.31 61.88 10.96
C PHE A 245 -7.39 60.68 10.79
N THR A 246 -6.62 60.36 11.83
CA THR A 246 -5.62 59.29 11.80
C THR A 246 -5.93 58.25 12.87
N ILE A 247 -5.90 56.96 12.51
CA ILE A 247 -5.90 55.83 13.44
C ILE A 247 -4.58 55.09 13.27
N SER A 248 -3.92 54.71 14.36
CA SER A 248 -2.73 53.86 14.33
C SER A 248 -2.76 52.89 15.49
N GLY A 249 -2.35 51.63 15.30
CA GLY A 249 -2.41 50.65 16.38
C GLY A 249 -1.69 49.36 16.06
N ASP A 250 -1.62 48.46 17.05
CA ASP A 250 -1.07 47.12 16.93
C ASP A 250 -2.15 46.11 17.34
N LEU A 251 -2.56 45.27 16.38
CA LEU A 251 -3.46 44.14 16.58
C LEU A 251 -2.62 42.87 16.72
N LEU A 252 -2.82 42.13 17.80
CA LEU A 252 -2.20 40.84 18.07
C LEU A 252 -3.19 39.72 17.73
N ILE A 253 -2.75 38.77 16.91
CA ILE A 253 -3.47 37.52 16.62
C ILE A 253 -2.48 36.38 16.86
N ALA A 254 -2.68 35.62 17.94
CA ALA A 254 -1.73 34.64 18.46
C ALA A 254 -0.32 35.26 18.60
N THR A 255 0.66 34.82 17.80
CA THR A 255 2.03 35.35 17.79
C THR A 255 2.26 36.49 16.79
N LEU A 256 1.28 36.77 15.92
CA LEU A 256 1.38 37.79 14.86
C LEU A 256 0.98 39.17 15.36
N ARG A 257 1.84 40.17 15.13
CA ARG A 257 1.56 41.58 15.42
C ARG A 257 1.37 42.36 14.12
N LEU A 258 0.15 42.85 13.91
CA LEU A 258 -0.28 43.62 12.76
C LEU A 258 -0.39 45.11 13.13
N GLN A 259 0.43 45.95 12.51
CA GLN A 259 0.35 47.40 12.61
C GLN A 259 -0.78 47.93 11.74
N LEU A 260 -1.80 48.51 12.37
CA LEU A 260 -2.92 49.20 11.75
C LEU A 260 -2.57 50.68 11.50
N GLY A 261 -2.98 51.21 10.35
CA GLY A 261 -2.84 52.62 9.99
C GLY A 261 -3.99 53.09 9.10
N PHE A 262 -4.82 54.00 9.58
CA PHE A 262 -5.82 54.76 8.82
C PHE A 262 -5.41 56.22 8.79
N ASN A 263 -5.43 56.87 7.63
CA ASN A 263 -5.24 58.32 7.52
C ASN A 263 -6.23 58.89 6.51
N TYR A 264 -7.10 59.78 6.97
CA TYR A 264 -8.05 60.56 6.18
C TYR A 264 -7.61 62.03 6.16
N LYS A 265 -7.58 62.63 4.97
CA LYS A 265 -7.41 64.06 4.71
C LYS A 265 -8.50 64.54 3.76
N THR A 266 -8.64 65.85 3.59
CA THR A 266 -9.70 66.44 2.75
C THR A 266 -9.66 66.03 1.27
N ASP A 267 -8.56 65.42 0.79
CA ASP A 267 -8.32 64.95 -0.58
C ASP A 267 -8.39 63.41 -0.75
N GLY A 268 -8.59 62.63 0.32
CA GLY A 268 -8.74 61.17 0.24
C GLY A 268 -8.44 60.44 1.56
N TRP A 269 -8.52 59.11 1.56
CA TRP A 269 -8.17 58.28 2.71
C TRP A 269 -7.40 57.01 2.34
N LYS A 270 -6.57 56.53 3.27
CA LYS A 270 -5.80 55.28 3.17
C LYS A 270 -5.93 54.47 4.46
N PHE A 271 -6.28 53.18 4.33
CA PHE A 271 -6.21 52.17 5.39
C PHE A 271 -5.14 51.13 5.04
N ASN A 272 -4.36 50.68 6.02
CA ASN A 272 -3.35 49.63 5.90
C ASN A 272 -3.27 48.82 7.21
N ALA A 273 -3.07 47.51 7.09
CA ALA A 273 -2.71 46.61 8.18
C ALA A 273 -1.51 45.77 7.72
N ALA A 274 -0.35 45.88 8.37
CA ALA A 274 0.90 45.24 7.95
C ALA A 274 1.61 44.54 9.11
N LEU A 275 2.32 43.44 8.85
CA LEU A 275 3.10 42.73 9.86
C LEU A 275 4.24 43.60 10.40
N LYS A 276 4.45 43.65 11.72
CA LYS A 276 5.49 44.47 12.35
C LYS A 276 6.91 43.91 12.08
N PRO A 277 7.88 44.71 11.57
CA PRO A 277 9.19 44.20 11.13
C PRO A 277 10.14 43.61 12.18
N GLN A 278 9.79 43.59 13.48
CA GLN A 278 10.68 43.07 14.54
C GLN A 278 10.55 41.54 14.78
N GLN A 279 9.55 40.87 14.18
CA GLN A 279 9.37 39.41 14.18
C GLN A 279 9.54 38.84 12.75
N GLN A 280 10.71 39.03 12.15
CA GLN A 280 11.01 38.57 10.78
C GLN A 280 11.22 37.06 10.64
N ASP A 281 11.10 36.30 11.73
CA ASP A 281 11.36 34.86 11.83
C ASP A 281 10.11 34.04 12.21
N ALA A 282 8.92 34.64 12.22
CA ALA A 282 7.68 33.94 12.55
C ALA A 282 7.39 32.82 11.52
N LYS A 283 7.45 31.57 11.98
CA LYS A 283 7.15 30.38 11.18
C LYS A 283 5.65 30.11 11.15
N ILE A 284 5.12 29.68 10.00
CA ILE A 284 3.71 29.34 9.85
C ILE A 284 3.28 28.21 10.82
N GLY A 285 4.16 27.25 11.10
CA GLY A 285 3.90 26.20 12.09
C GLY A 285 3.67 26.75 13.50
N ASP A 286 4.40 27.79 13.90
CA ASP A 286 4.26 28.39 15.23
C ASP A 286 3.01 29.29 15.34
N VAL A 287 2.66 29.96 14.24
CA VAL A 287 1.40 30.72 14.12
C VAL A 287 0.19 29.78 14.21
N LEU A 288 0.23 28.67 13.48
CA LEU A 288 -0.84 27.67 13.51
C LEU A 288 -0.95 27.02 14.89
N LYS A 289 0.16 26.63 15.52
CA LYS A 289 0.14 26.16 16.92
C LYS A 289 -0.52 27.17 17.87
N GLY A 290 -0.21 28.46 17.71
CA GLY A 290 -0.82 29.54 18.49
C GLY A 290 -2.32 29.71 18.27
N LEU A 291 -2.80 29.55 17.03
CA LEU A 291 -4.24 29.57 16.69
C LEU A 291 -4.98 28.31 17.19
N LEU A 292 -4.29 27.16 17.26
CA LEU A 292 -4.86 25.86 17.59
C LEU A 292 -4.88 25.56 19.11
N GLY A 293 -4.14 26.32 19.92
CA GLY A 293 -4.18 26.25 21.39
C GLY A 293 -3.66 24.95 22.03
N SER A 294 -3.11 24.01 21.25
CA SER A 294 -2.54 22.73 21.72
C SER A 294 -1.35 22.29 20.86
N THR A 295 -0.37 21.61 21.47
CA THR A 295 0.92 21.24 20.85
C THR A 295 0.93 19.87 20.17
N ASP A 296 -0.02 18.98 20.52
CA ASP A 296 0.06 17.56 20.18
C ASP A 296 -0.65 17.18 18.86
N ASP A 297 -1.21 18.17 18.16
CA ASP A 297 -2.24 17.97 17.13
C ASP A 297 -1.87 18.44 15.71
N LEU A 298 -0.65 18.93 15.49
CA LEU A 298 -0.21 19.50 14.21
C LEU A 298 0.80 18.61 13.48
N GLU A 299 0.29 17.70 12.64
CA GLU A 299 1.09 16.88 11.72
C GLU A 299 1.26 17.64 10.38
N LEU A 300 2.28 18.49 10.30
CA LEU A 300 2.66 19.21 9.08
C LEU A 300 4.09 18.83 8.66
N PRO A 301 4.37 18.70 7.35
CA PRO A 301 5.74 18.52 6.87
C PRO A 301 6.66 19.68 7.28
N ASP A 302 7.95 19.38 7.46
CA ASP A 302 8.98 20.37 7.82
C ASP A 302 9.02 21.57 6.85
N PHE A 303 8.83 21.33 5.55
CA PHE A 303 8.90 22.37 4.52
C PHE A 303 7.70 23.33 4.54
N VAL A 304 6.60 22.93 5.18
CA VAL A 304 5.46 23.83 5.43
C VAL A 304 5.65 24.49 6.78
N SER A 305 5.85 23.70 7.84
CA SER A 305 5.92 24.22 9.21
C SER A 305 7.05 25.23 9.44
N ASN A 306 8.17 25.12 8.73
CA ASN A 306 9.31 26.04 8.84
C ASN A 306 9.24 27.27 7.93
N MET A 307 8.22 27.41 7.09
CA MET A 307 8.06 28.57 6.20
C MET A 307 7.90 29.86 7.02
N VAL A 308 8.72 30.87 6.71
CA VAL A 308 8.77 32.14 7.43
C VAL A 308 7.83 33.15 6.75
N LEU A 309 7.03 33.87 7.54
CA LEU A 309 6.11 34.90 7.05
C LEU A 309 6.85 36.22 6.80
N VAL A 310 7.69 36.30 5.76
CA VAL A 310 8.40 37.54 5.39
C VAL A 310 7.57 38.34 4.39
N GLY A 311 7.06 39.52 4.80
CA GLY A 311 6.32 40.43 3.92
C GLY A 311 7.11 41.72 3.65
N ASN A 312 7.45 41.99 2.38
CA ASN A 312 8.09 43.25 1.96
C ASN A 312 7.11 44.28 1.35
N ASP A 313 5.84 43.95 1.15
CA ASP A 313 4.87 44.81 0.44
C ASP A 313 3.53 44.99 1.18
N SER A 314 2.87 46.12 0.92
CA SER A 314 1.73 46.62 1.70
C SER A 314 0.34 46.07 1.28
N LYS A 315 0.22 44.80 0.88
CA LYS A 315 -1.07 44.15 0.51
C LYS A 315 -1.17 42.69 1.00
N VAL A 316 -0.62 42.39 2.18
CA VAL A 316 -0.23 41.02 2.52
C VAL A 316 -1.29 40.22 3.30
N PHE A 317 -2.23 40.82 4.04
CA PHE A 317 -3.12 40.05 4.94
C PHE A 317 -4.59 40.52 4.92
N GLY A 318 -5.53 39.59 4.69
CA GLY A 318 -6.97 39.78 4.82
C GLY A 318 -7.57 38.79 5.84
N LEU A 319 -8.43 39.27 6.74
CA LEU A 319 -9.07 38.48 7.79
C LEU A 319 -10.57 38.69 7.76
N ASP A 320 -11.31 37.61 7.53
CA ASP A 320 -12.78 37.62 7.50
C ASP A 320 -13.33 36.66 8.57
N VAL A 321 -14.09 37.20 9.52
CA VAL A 321 -14.82 36.43 10.54
C VAL A 321 -16.32 36.60 10.28
N LEU A 322 -16.99 35.52 9.86
CA LEU A 322 -18.38 35.58 9.38
C LEU A 322 -19.25 34.56 10.13
N LYS A 323 -20.43 35.00 10.59
CA LYS A 323 -21.54 34.13 11.00
C LYS A 323 -22.53 34.07 9.84
N LYS A 324 -22.82 32.86 9.32
CA LYS A 324 -23.88 32.60 8.33
C LYS A 324 -24.88 31.60 8.93
N ASP A 325 -26.14 31.62 8.49
CA ASP A 325 -27.34 31.00 9.11
C ASP A 325 -27.19 29.61 9.79
N THR A 326 -26.24 28.76 9.38
CA THR A 326 -26.03 27.39 9.92
C THR A 326 -24.56 27.03 10.22
N SER A 327 -23.63 27.99 10.20
CA SER A 327 -22.21 27.71 10.51
C SER A 327 -21.40 28.93 10.93
N PHE A 328 -20.42 28.71 11.79
CA PHE A 328 -19.36 29.66 12.13
C PHE A 328 -18.15 29.42 11.22
N GLN A 329 -17.72 30.47 10.51
CA GLN A 329 -16.62 30.41 9.55
C GLN A 329 -15.53 31.41 9.94
N PHE A 330 -14.29 30.93 9.99
CA PHE A 330 -13.11 31.76 10.16
C PHE A 330 -12.21 31.58 8.95
N MET A 331 -11.90 32.68 8.25
CA MET A 331 -11.07 32.66 7.05
C MET A 331 -9.97 33.70 7.17
N ALA A 332 -8.74 33.29 6.85
CA ALA A 332 -7.60 34.18 6.74
C ALA A 332 -6.92 33.94 5.39
N GLN A 333 -6.65 35.01 4.66
CA GLN A 333 -5.92 34.97 3.39
C GLN A 333 -4.65 35.79 3.49
N LEU A 334 -3.55 35.21 3.03
CA LEU A 334 -2.21 35.78 3.13
C LEU A 334 -1.47 35.59 1.80
N ASN A 335 -1.07 36.69 1.17
CA ASN A 335 -0.30 36.66 -0.08
C ASN A 335 1.16 37.00 0.18
N ILE A 336 2.07 36.07 -0.10
CA ILE A 336 3.53 36.21 0.11
C ILE A 336 4.24 35.97 -1.22
N GLY A 337 4.65 37.04 -1.92
CA GLY A 337 5.34 36.92 -3.20
C GLY A 337 4.49 36.22 -4.26
N LYS A 338 4.91 35.02 -4.70
CA LYS A 338 4.16 34.13 -5.64
C LYS A 338 3.26 33.10 -4.95
N LEU A 339 3.12 33.17 -3.63
CA LEU A 339 2.28 32.29 -2.84
C LEU A 339 0.99 32.98 -2.41
N SER A 340 -0.12 32.25 -2.52
CA SER A 340 -1.38 32.57 -1.86
C SER A 340 -1.66 31.51 -0.81
N VAL A 341 -1.89 31.92 0.44
CA VAL A 341 -2.21 31.03 1.55
C VAL A 341 -3.62 31.35 2.01
N ALA A 342 -4.51 30.36 2.00
CA ALA A 342 -5.84 30.45 2.59
C ALA A 342 -5.95 29.49 3.78
N PHE A 343 -6.36 30.00 4.93
CA PHE A 343 -6.79 29.21 6.07
C PHE A 343 -8.29 29.33 6.22
N ALA A 344 -8.98 28.20 6.34
CA ALA A 344 -10.40 28.13 6.59
C ALA A 344 -10.68 27.19 7.77
N GLN A 345 -11.50 27.67 8.71
CA GLN A 345 -12.05 26.86 9.80
C GLN A 345 -13.57 26.95 9.75
N LEU A 346 -14.22 25.81 9.77
CA LEU A 346 -15.68 25.66 9.70
C LEU A 346 -16.18 24.92 10.94
N HIS A 347 -17.18 25.48 11.60
CA HIS A 347 -17.93 24.84 12.68
C HIS A 347 -19.43 24.92 12.39
N SER A 348 -20.07 23.80 12.09
CA SER A 348 -21.53 23.78 11.84
C SER A 348 -22.30 23.95 13.15
N THR A 349 -23.42 24.66 13.12
CA THR A 349 -24.36 24.71 14.25
C THR A 349 -25.09 23.38 14.47
N ASP A 350 -25.02 22.46 13.50
CA ASP A 350 -25.55 21.09 13.61
C ASP A 350 -24.62 20.18 14.45
N TRP A 351 -23.43 20.65 14.83
CA TRP A 351 -22.47 19.91 15.64
C TRP A 351 -22.62 20.31 17.12
N GLY A 352 -22.38 19.37 18.04
CA GLY A 352 -22.34 19.70 19.48
C GLY A 352 -21.19 20.67 19.79
N ALA A 353 -21.37 21.57 20.77
CA ALA A 353 -20.36 22.56 21.16
C ALA A 353 -19.01 21.96 21.60
N ASP A 354 -19.00 20.67 21.97
CA ASP A 354 -17.83 19.88 22.34
C ASP A 354 -17.10 19.24 21.14
N LYS A 355 -17.67 19.31 19.93
CA LYS A 355 -17.08 18.74 18.72
C LYS A 355 -16.02 19.66 18.12
N PRO A 356 -14.87 19.13 17.68
CA PRO A 356 -13.83 19.95 17.06
C PRO A 356 -14.25 20.46 15.67
N SER A 357 -13.90 21.70 15.36
CA SER A 357 -14.10 22.31 14.04
C SER A 357 -13.29 21.60 12.94
N LYS A 358 -13.79 21.60 11.71
CA LYS A 358 -13.01 21.19 10.54
C LYS A 358 -12.11 22.34 10.09
N ARG A 359 -10.89 22.02 9.64
CA ARG A 359 -9.89 23.01 9.25
C ARG A 359 -9.21 22.64 7.94
N LEU A 360 -8.92 23.64 7.13
CA LEU A 360 -8.25 23.50 5.84
C LEU A 360 -7.22 24.62 5.67
N ILE A 361 -6.01 24.27 5.27
CA ILE A 361 -4.99 25.19 4.78
C ILE A 361 -4.78 24.89 3.30
N GLU A 362 -4.76 25.93 2.48
CA GLU A 362 -4.40 25.88 1.08
C GLU A 362 -3.21 26.81 0.86
N VAL A 363 -2.20 26.31 0.14
CA VAL A 363 -1.05 27.09 -0.32
C VAL A 363 -0.94 26.92 -1.83
N ALA A 364 -1.35 27.94 -2.58
CA ALA A 364 -1.21 28.03 -4.02
C ALA A 364 0.18 28.54 -4.38
N ILE A 365 0.91 27.73 -5.15
CA ILE A 365 2.25 28.06 -5.63
C ILE A 365 2.16 28.53 -7.09
N SER A 366 2.07 29.85 -7.30
CA SER A 366 1.77 30.46 -8.61
C SER A 366 3.01 30.78 -9.48
N GLY A 367 4.17 30.13 -9.22
CA GLY A 367 5.45 30.41 -9.88
C GLY A 367 6.10 29.25 -10.63
N PHE A 368 5.46 28.08 -10.67
CA PHE A 368 5.97 26.87 -11.32
C PHE A 368 6.25 26.99 -12.84
N PRO A 369 5.44 27.71 -13.65
CA PRO A 369 5.62 27.78 -15.10
C PRO A 369 6.91 28.47 -15.56
N ASP A 370 7.49 29.35 -14.75
CA ASP A 370 8.69 30.10 -15.11
C ASP A 370 9.98 29.29 -14.92
N LEU A 371 9.89 28.07 -14.38
CA LEU A 371 11.04 27.23 -14.07
C LEU A 371 11.57 26.53 -15.31
N LYS A 372 12.88 26.64 -15.50
CA LYS A 372 13.62 25.96 -16.55
C LYS A 372 14.51 24.90 -15.94
N VAL A 373 14.47 23.70 -16.52
CA VAL A 373 15.35 22.59 -16.16
C VAL A 373 16.13 22.20 -17.40
N ASP A 374 17.45 22.15 -17.29
CA ASP A 374 18.29 21.61 -18.36
C ASP A 374 18.28 20.08 -18.29
N ILE A 375 17.79 19.44 -19.35
CA ILE A 375 17.72 17.99 -19.44
C ILE A 375 18.80 17.53 -20.42
N PRO A 376 19.76 16.68 -19.98
CA PRO A 376 20.78 16.13 -20.86
C PRO A 376 20.16 15.54 -22.14
N LEU A 377 20.73 15.86 -23.31
CA LEU A 377 20.28 15.46 -24.66
C LEU A 377 18.99 16.12 -25.19
N ILE A 378 18.19 16.80 -24.35
CA ILE A 378 16.92 17.45 -24.75
C ILE A 378 17.03 18.98 -24.71
N GLY A 379 17.86 19.53 -23.83
CA GLY A 379 18.08 20.97 -23.63
C GLY A 379 17.19 21.58 -22.54
N GLU A 380 17.02 22.91 -22.57
CA GLU A 380 16.17 23.61 -21.61
C GLU A 380 14.69 23.28 -21.81
N LEU A 381 14.10 22.58 -20.83
CA LEU A 381 12.66 22.37 -20.74
C LEU A 381 12.05 23.39 -19.77
N GLN A 382 11.08 24.16 -20.26
CA GLN A 382 10.21 24.93 -19.40
C GLN A 382 9.22 23.98 -18.72
N GLN A 383 9.12 24.04 -17.40
CA GLN A 383 8.26 23.18 -16.60
C GLN A 383 6.79 23.32 -17.08
N PRO A 384 6.06 22.20 -17.26
CA PRO A 384 4.78 22.21 -17.98
C PRO A 384 3.54 22.49 -17.12
N LEU A 385 3.60 22.46 -15.79
CA LEU A 385 2.42 22.69 -14.92
C LEU A 385 2.10 24.18 -14.78
N ASP A 386 0.82 24.50 -14.63
CA ASP A 386 0.37 25.88 -14.46
C ASP A 386 0.47 26.31 -12.99
N GLU A 387 -0.14 25.56 -12.07
CA GLU A 387 -0.18 25.83 -10.62
C GLU A 387 -0.12 24.50 -9.82
N LEU A 388 0.53 24.53 -8.66
CA LEU A 388 0.56 23.40 -7.71
C LEU A 388 0.00 23.88 -6.36
N TYR A 389 -1.01 23.18 -5.85
CA TYR A 389 -1.57 23.44 -4.52
C TYR A 389 -1.00 22.46 -3.52
N PHE A 390 -0.64 22.96 -2.34
CA PHE A 390 -0.49 22.14 -1.14
C PHE A 390 -1.73 22.35 -0.27
N LEU A 391 -2.42 21.27 0.08
CA LEU A 391 -3.56 21.32 1.00
C LEU A 391 -3.22 20.55 2.27
N TRP A 392 -3.64 21.07 3.42
CA TRP A 392 -3.68 20.33 4.68
C TRP A 392 -5.09 20.37 5.23
N VAL A 393 -5.62 19.18 5.54
CA VAL A 393 -7.01 19.02 5.96
C VAL A 393 -7.08 18.28 7.30
N GLN A 394 -7.86 18.83 8.22
CA GLN A 394 -8.12 18.24 9.52
C GLN A 394 -9.63 18.12 9.77
N ASP A 395 -10.07 16.89 10.06
CA ASP A 395 -11.43 16.59 10.50
C ASP A 395 -11.40 15.57 11.65
N LYS A 396 -11.65 16.06 12.87
CA LYS A 396 -11.71 15.25 14.10
C LYS A 396 -13.14 14.97 14.55
N SER A 397 -14.14 15.31 13.74
CA SER A 397 -15.56 15.13 14.10
C SER A 397 -16.06 13.68 13.97
N VAL A 398 -15.25 12.82 13.33
CA VAL A 398 -15.60 11.45 12.93
C VAL A 398 -15.19 10.41 13.99
N GLN A 399 -15.93 9.30 14.08
CA GLN A 399 -15.64 8.18 15.00
C GLN A 399 -14.30 7.49 14.70
N PRO A 400 -13.60 6.94 15.71
CA PRO A 400 -12.39 6.14 15.51
C PRO A 400 -12.63 5.01 14.50
N GLY A 401 -11.81 4.92 13.44
CA GLY A 401 -11.91 3.90 12.39
C GLY A 401 -12.62 4.34 11.09
N LYS A 402 -13.09 5.59 10.98
CA LYS A 402 -13.56 6.19 9.72
C LYS A 402 -12.68 7.38 9.34
N ILE A 403 -12.39 7.51 8.04
CA ILE A 403 -11.60 8.61 7.48
C ILE A 403 -12.50 9.86 7.42
N GLY A 404 -12.15 10.91 8.16
CA GLY A 404 -12.81 12.21 8.09
C GLY A 404 -12.28 13.08 6.94
N GLY A 405 -12.97 14.19 6.64
CA GLY A 405 -12.61 15.07 5.53
C GLY A 405 -13.66 16.14 5.24
N PHE A 406 -13.39 16.95 4.21
CA PHE A 406 -14.31 17.96 3.72
C PHE A 406 -15.27 17.37 2.68
N THR A 407 -16.56 17.59 2.93
CA THR A 407 -17.63 17.22 1.98
C THR A 407 -17.86 18.33 0.96
N ARG A 408 -18.62 18.01 -0.10
CA ARG A 408 -19.07 18.99 -1.10
C ARG A 408 -19.78 20.18 -0.46
N LYS A 409 -20.67 19.93 0.51
CA LYS A 409 -21.36 20.99 1.27
C LYS A 409 -20.37 21.88 2.05
N ASP A 410 -19.39 21.27 2.72
CA ASP A 410 -18.39 22.00 3.51
C ASP A 410 -17.54 22.92 2.62
N LEU A 411 -17.10 22.45 1.44
CA LEU A 411 -16.34 23.25 0.49
C LEU A 411 -17.16 24.36 -0.18
N LEU A 412 -18.43 24.12 -0.49
CA LEU A 412 -19.33 25.18 -0.99
C LEU A 412 -19.51 26.29 0.06
N GLN A 413 -19.61 25.93 1.34
CA GLN A 413 -19.73 26.87 2.44
C GLN A 413 -18.48 27.74 2.61
N ILE A 414 -17.28 27.17 2.48
CA ILE A 414 -16.01 27.91 2.57
C ILE A 414 -15.75 28.74 1.32
N ASN A 415 -15.90 28.16 0.13
CA ASN A 415 -15.64 28.87 -1.13
C ASN A 415 -16.60 30.05 -1.35
N GLY A 416 -17.82 30.01 -0.77
CA GLY A 416 -18.75 31.15 -0.76
C GLY A 416 -18.30 32.33 0.12
N GLY A 417 -17.14 32.25 0.77
CA GLY A 417 -16.55 33.31 1.61
C GLY A 417 -15.13 33.72 1.21
N LEU A 418 -14.49 33.04 0.25
CA LEU A 418 -13.13 33.34 -0.20
C LEU A 418 -13.16 34.16 -1.50
N GLN A 419 -12.18 35.07 -1.68
CA GLN A 419 -12.03 35.83 -2.92
C GLN A 419 -11.62 34.94 -4.11
N ASP A 420 -10.81 33.92 -3.83
CA ASP A 420 -10.41 32.88 -4.77
C ASP A 420 -10.88 31.52 -4.21
N PRO A 421 -11.70 30.76 -4.95
CA PRO A 421 -12.22 29.47 -4.48
C PRO A 421 -11.12 28.40 -4.50
N ILE A 422 -11.10 27.58 -3.45
CA ILE A 422 -10.21 26.43 -3.33
C ILE A 422 -10.71 25.34 -4.28
N LEU A 423 -9.86 24.98 -5.22
CA LEU A 423 -10.14 23.98 -6.26
C LEU A 423 -9.67 22.61 -5.79
N VAL A 424 -10.57 21.64 -5.83
CA VAL A 424 -10.30 20.25 -5.45
C VAL A 424 -10.75 19.31 -6.57
N LYS A 425 -10.19 18.10 -6.63
CA LYS A 425 -10.56 17.14 -7.66
C LYS A 425 -11.95 16.56 -7.36
N ASP A 426 -12.88 16.72 -8.30
CA ASP A 426 -14.19 16.09 -8.26
C ASP A 426 -14.30 15.04 -9.37
N THR A 427 -14.36 13.77 -8.98
CA THR A 427 -14.45 12.62 -9.91
C THR A 427 -15.89 12.15 -10.13
N ILE A 428 -16.86 12.74 -9.44
CA ILE A 428 -18.28 12.33 -9.49
C ILE A 428 -19.00 13.08 -10.62
N LYS A 429 -19.68 12.32 -11.48
CA LYS A 429 -20.50 12.86 -12.59
C LYS A 429 -21.62 13.75 -12.04
N GLU A 430 -21.94 14.85 -12.72
CA GLU A 430 -22.89 15.87 -12.24
C GLU A 430 -24.22 15.29 -11.74
N GLU A 431 -24.75 14.29 -12.44
CA GLU A 431 -26.02 13.63 -12.17
C GLU A 431 -26.06 12.81 -10.87
N GLN A 432 -24.89 12.48 -10.29
CA GLN A 432 -24.74 11.59 -9.14
C GLN A 432 -24.24 12.31 -7.88
N ARG A 433 -23.96 13.62 -7.98
CA ARG A 433 -23.36 14.40 -6.90
C ARG A 433 -24.34 14.57 -5.74
N LYS A 434 -23.85 14.34 -4.52
CA LYS A 434 -24.54 14.58 -3.25
C LYS A 434 -23.73 15.55 -2.40
N ASP A 435 -24.44 16.29 -1.56
CA ASP A 435 -23.85 17.24 -0.60
C ASP A 435 -22.92 16.57 0.42
N THR A 436 -23.15 15.28 0.69
CA THR A 436 -22.39 14.45 1.65
C THR A 436 -21.17 13.77 1.05
N ASP A 437 -20.93 13.89 -0.26
CA ASP A 437 -19.77 13.29 -0.90
C ASP A 437 -18.48 13.94 -0.37
N MET A 438 -17.54 13.12 0.10
CA MET A 438 -16.22 13.57 0.54
C MET A 438 -15.37 13.89 -0.69
N LEU A 439 -14.85 15.12 -0.77
CA LEU A 439 -14.02 15.58 -1.89
C LEU A 439 -12.54 15.68 -1.52
N VAL A 440 -12.23 15.91 -0.24
CA VAL A 440 -10.84 15.94 0.27
C VAL A 440 -10.80 15.22 1.62
N ALA A 441 -9.96 14.21 1.75
CA ALA A 441 -9.75 13.47 2.99
C ALA A 441 -8.90 14.27 3.99
N ALA A 442 -8.88 13.86 5.26
CA ALA A 442 -7.95 14.42 6.25
C ALA A 442 -6.52 13.91 6.00
N GLY A 443 -5.53 14.82 6.03
CA GLY A 443 -4.13 14.54 5.67
C GLY A 443 -3.51 15.70 4.88
N CYS A 444 -2.36 15.45 4.25
CA CYS A 444 -1.71 16.39 3.33
C CYS A 444 -2.01 15.99 1.88
N HIS A 445 -2.22 16.98 1.01
CA HIS A 445 -2.47 16.76 -0.41
C HIS A 445 -1.59 17.67 -1.28
N PHE A 446 -1.15 17.15 -2.42
CA PHE A 446 -0.67 17.95 -3.54
C PHE A 446 -1.65 17.87 -4.69
N SER A 447 -2.13 19.02 -5.15
CA SER A 447 -3.10 19.08 -6.25
C SER A 447 -2.54 19.86 -7.44
N VAL A 448 -2.67 19.29 -8.64
CA VAL A 448 -2.25 19.95 -9.89
C VAL A 448 -3.42 20.75 -10.43
N ILE A 449 -3.24 22.07 -10.55
CA ILE A 449 -4.23 22.97 -11.11
C ILE A 449 -3.82 23.33 -12.54
N VAL A 450 -4.77 23.19 -13.46
CA VAL A 450 -4.58 23.44 -14.89
C VAL A 450 -5.52 24.52 -15.38
N ARG A 451 -5.05 25.30 -16.36
CA ARG A 451 -5.85 26.35 -17.02
C ARG A 451 -6.36 25.85 -18.37
N GLY A 452 -7.68 25.91 -18.56
CA GLY A 452 -8.31 25.61 -19.85
C GLY A 452 -8.00 26.67 -20.92
N PRO A 453 -8.33 26.40 -22.20
CA PRO A 453 -8.08 27.33 -23.31
C PRO A 453 -8.76 28.71 -23.14
N THR A 454 -9.86 28.74 -22.38
CA THR A 454 -10.63 29.95 -22.03
C THR A 454 -10.10 30.67 -20.79
N GLY A 455 -9.06 30.15 -20.14
CA GLY A 455 -8.47 30.69 -18.91
C GLY A 455 -9.09 30.18 -17.60
N GLU A 456 -10.10 29.30 -17.67
CA GLU A 456 -10.73 28.71 -16.47
C GLU A 456 -9.78 27.75 -15.75
N ARG A 457 -9.69 27.85 -14.41
CA ARG A 457 -8.85 26.98 -13.58
C ARG A 457 -9.63 25.75 -13.13
N SER A 458 -9.00 24.57 -13.16
CA SER A 458 -9.58 23.34 -12.63
C SER A 458 -8.53 22.43 -12.00
N CYS A 459 -8.93 21.62 -11.02
CA CYS A 459 -8.06 20.62 -10.40
C CYS A 459 -7.98 19.35 -11.27
N LEU A 460 -6.81 19.09 -11.85
CA LEU A 460 -6.58 17.93 -12.69
C LEU A 460 -6.34 16.66 -11.88
N LEU A 461 -5.49 16.75 -10.86
CA LEU A 461 -4.97 15.64 -10.08
C LEU A 461 -4.89 16.04 -8.60
N ASP A 462 -5.22 15.13 -7.70
CA ASP A 462 -5.06 15.28 -6.25
C ASP A 462 -4.30 14.06 -5.71
N TYR A 463 -3.24 14.30 -4.94
CA TYR A 463 -2.36 13.26 -4.38
C TYR A 463 -2.27 13.39 -2.87
N GLU A 464 -2.81 12.40 -2.15
CA GLU A 464 -2.85 12.34 -0.69
C GLU A 464 -1.59 11.66 -0.11
N PHE A 465 -1.02 12.25 0.95
CA PHE A 465 0.14 11.73 1.70
C PHE A 465 0.08 12.17 3.17
N MET A 466 0.92 11.58 4.04
CA MET A 466 0.86 11.80 5.50
C MET A 466 -0.56 11.66 6.09
N LYS A 467 -1.13 10.46 5.99
CA LYS A 467 -2.47 10.16 6.52
C LYS A 467 -2.45 10.07 8.05
N PRO A 468 -3.49 10.55 8.75
CA PRO A 468 -3.60 10.40 10.20
C PRO A 468 -3.60 8.91 10.61
N SER A 469 -2.83 8.56 11.66
CA SER A 469 -2.72 7.17 12.13
C SER A 469 -4.06 6.63 12.64
N VAL A 470 -4.55 5.54 12.03
CA VAL A 470 -5.76 4.83 12.49
C VAL A 470 -5.37 3.87 13.61
N THR A 471 -5.41 4.33 14.86
CA THR A 471 -5.30 3.41 16.01
C THR A 471 -6.55 2.52 16.08
N SER A 472 -6.44 1.28 15.59
CA SER A 472 -7.45 0.25 15.76
C SER A 472 -7.26 -0.44 17.11
N SER A 473 -8.11 -0.09 18.09
CA SER A 473 -8.32 -0.92 19.27
C SER A 473 -9.33 -2.02 18.94
N THR A 474 -8.86 -3.14 18.39
CA THR A 474 -9.63 -4.39 18.36
C THR A 474 -8.72 -5.57 18.71
N LYS A 475 -8.76 -5.97 19.98
CA LYS A 475 -8.50 -7.36 20.37
C LYS A 475 -9.60 -8.21 19.74
N ALA A 476 -9.31 -8.85 18.62
CA ALA A 476 -10.02 -10.04 18.17
C ALA A 476 -9.15 -11.26 18.53
N ILE A 477 -9.75 -12.18 19.27
CA ILE A 477 -9.19 -13.47 19.65
C ILE A 477 -9.47 -14.44 18.51
N GLU A 478 -8.44 -15.10 17.97
CA GLU A 478 -8.55 -16.45 17.41
C GLU A 478 -7.35 -17.31 17.86
N PRO A 479 -7.52 -18.64 18.01
CA PRO A 479 -6.63 -19.48 18.82
C PRO A 479 -5.58 -20.26 18.01
N GLY A 480 -4.32 -20.24 18.49
CA GLY A 480 -3.24 -21.24 18.29
C GLY A 480 -2.65 -21.31 16.87
N THR A 481 -1.34 -21.18 16.62
CA THR A 481 -0.20 -21.84 17.27
C THR A 481 1.13 -21.09 17.06
N SER A 482 2.10 -21.45 17.89
CA SER A 482 3.43 -20.89 18.20
C SER A 482 4.42 -20.60 17.06
N THR A 483 5.18 -19.49 17.16
CA THR A 483 6.66 -19.50 17.37
C THR A 483 7.29 -18.10 17.63
N SER A 484 8.14 -18.05 18.68
CA SER A 484 9.26 -17.14 19.03
C SER A 484 9.22 -15.63 18.68
N ALA A 485 9.14 -14.80 19.73
CA ALA A 485 9.42 -13.36 19.70
C ALA A 485 10.87 -13.04 20.11
N GLU A 486 11.60 -12.34 19.25
CA GLU A 486 12.78 -11.54 19.62
C GLU A 486 12.36 -10.10 20.00
N PRO A 487 13.11 -9.40 20.86
CA PRO A 487 12.76 -8.06 21.33
C PRO A 487 13.03 -7.01 20.23
N LYS A 488 11.97 -6.38 19.70
CA LYS A 488 12.09 -5.22 18.82
C LYS A 488 12.72 -4.04 19.57
N SER A 489 13.95 -3.72 19.18
CA SER A 489 14.54 -2.40 19.33
C SER A 489 13.59 -1.33 18.77
N LEU A 490 13.43 -0.22 19.50
CA LEU A 490 12.89 1.03 18.99
C LEU A 490 13.74 1.49 17.79
N LYS A 491 13.30 1.17 16.57
CA LYS A 491 13.73 1.84 15.35
C LYS A 491 12.76 2.98 15.08
N ALA A 492 13.28 4.19 15.04
CA ALA A 492 12.64 5.31 14.38
C ALA A 492 12.36 4.90 12.92
N SER A 493 11.09 4.80 12.55
CA SER A 493 10.67 4.57 11.16
C SER A 493 10.67 5.90 10.43
N ASN A 494 11.69 6.10 9.59
CA ASN A 494 11.77 7.20 8.62
C ASN A 494 11.47 6.71 7.18
N ASP A 495 10.89 5.53 7.01
CA ASP A 495 10.71 4.93 5.70
C ASP A 495 9.22 4.73 5.38
N ASP A 496 8.75 5.53 4.41
CA ASP A 496 7.44 5.54 3.71
C ASP A 496 6.31 6.42 4.28
N ASP A 497 6.47 7.76 4.13
CA ASP A 497 5.40 8.77 4.33
C ASP A 497 4.45 8.94 3.11
N GLY A 498 4.64 8.16 2.03
CA GLY A 498 3.99 8.36 0.74
C GLY A 498 2.91 7.32 0.40
N GLY A 499 1.75 7.78 -0.09
CA GLY A 499 0.72 6.94 -0.70
C GLY A 499 1.07 6.48 -2.13
N PRO A 500 0.27 5.56 -2.73
CA PRO A 500 0.46 5.10 -4.11
C PRO A 500 0.40 6.28 -5.11
N THR A 501 1.17 6.22 -6.19
CA THR A 501 1.25 7.28 -7.22
C THR A 501 -0.15 7.66 -7.73
N ALA A 502 -0.47 8.95 -7.74
CA ALA A 502 -1.68 9.46 -8.39
C ALA A 502 -1.34 9.91 -9.82
N GLN A 503 -2.18 9.58 -10.81
CA GLN A 503 -1.98 9.92 -12.23
C GLN A 503 -3.25 10.47 -12.89
N ALA A 504 -3.09 11.39 -13.84
CA ALA A 504 -4.19 11.93 -14.66
C ALA A 504 -3.76 12.23 -16.11
N PRO A 505 -4.67 12.14 -17.09
CA PRO A 505 -4.40 12.56 -18.47
C PRO A 505 -4.04 14.05 -18.55
N TYR A 506 -2.93 14.37 -19.21
CA TYR A 506 -2.42 15.73 -19.36
C TYR A 506 -1.78 15.94 -20.74
N LYS A 507 -2.63 16.27 -21.72
CA LYS A 507 -2.22 16.48 -23.12
C LYS A 507 -1.67 17.89 -23.32
N LYS A 508 -0.37 18.08 -23.15
CA LYS A 508 0.30 19.39 -23.32
C LYS A 508 1.62 19.23 -24.08
N THR A 509 1.93 20.21 -24.93
CA THR A 509 3.22 20.29 -25.61
C THR A 509 4.10 21.31 -24.89
N ALA A 510 5.30 20.90 -24.49
CA ALA A 510 6.27 21.74 -23.79
C ALA A 510 7.60 21.69 -24.56
N GLY A 511 7.88 22.75 -25.31
CA GLY A 511 9.01 22.76 -26.25
C GLY A 511 8.85 21.64 -27.30
N PRO A 512 9.87 20.78 -27.49
CA PRO A 512 9.78 19.67 -28.45
C PRO A 512 9.13 18.40 -27.86
N LEU A 513 8.76 18.40 -26.56
CA LEU A 513 8.12 17.27 -25.89
C LEU A 513 6.59 17.36 -25.98
N SER A 514 5.96 16.24 -26.34
CA SER A 514 4.53 15.99 -26.21
C SER A 514 4.28 15.16 -24.95
N ILE A 515 3.50 15.68 -24.02
CA ILE A 515 3.17 15.04 -22.74
C ILE A 515 1.74 14.51 -22.83
N ASN A 516 1.52 13.27 -22.42
CA ASN A 516 0.20 12.62 -22.45
C ASN A 516 -0.46 12.48 -21.07
N ASN A 517 0.35 12.24 -20.02
CA ASN A 517 -0.11 12.04 -18.65
C ASN A 517 0.83 12.74 -17.67
N VAL A 518 0.29 13.10 -16.51
CA VAL A 518 1.05 13.60 -15.36
C VAL A 518 0.74 12.77 -14.12
N GLY A 519 1.75 12.52 -13.30
CA GLY A 519 1.60 11.87 -12.01
C GLY A 519 2.38 12.56 -10.89
N LEU A 520 1.97 12.31 -9.65
CA LEU A 520 2.62 12.80 -8.44
C LEU A 520 2.95 11.64 -7.50
N LYS A 521 4.13 11.69 -6.89
CA LYS A 521 4.56 10.79 -5.82
C LYS A 521 5.47 11.52 -4.85
N TYR A 522 5.21 11.42 -3.55
CA TYR A 522 6.07 11.98 -2.51
C TYR A 522 6.82 10.84 -1.80
N LYS A 523 8.16 10.86 -1.83
CA LYS A 523 9.00 9.86 -1.15
C LYS A 523 10.34 10.48 -0.76
N ASN A 524 10.91 10.08 0.39
CA ASN A 524 12.20 10.57 0.88
C ASN A 524 12.30 12.10 0.93
N LYS A 525 11.22 12.76 1.36
CA LYS A 525 11.06 14.22 1.40
C LYS A 525 11.07 14.95 0.04
N LYS A 526 11.03 14.24 -1.09
CA LYS A 526 10.99 14.81 -2.44
C LYS A 526 9.66 14.53 -3.14
N LEU A 527 9.13 15.51 -3.86
CA LEU A 527 7.96 15.36 -4.73
C LEU A 527 8.42 15.04 -6.15
N ALA A 528 8.20 13.81 -6.61
CA ALA A 528 8.42 13.42 -8.00
C ALA A 528 7.18 13.76 -8.83
N ILE A 529 7.34 14.66 -9.81
CA ILE A 529 6.34 14.99 -10.82
C ILE A 529 6.65 14.16 -12.07
N MET A 530 5.88 13.10 -12.29
CA MET A 530 6.12 12.12 -13.36
C MET A 530 5.39 12.53 -14.64
N PHE A 531 6.02 12.36 -15.80
CA PHE A 531 5.45 12.70 -17.10
C PHE A 531 5.63 11.57 -18.11
N ASP A 532 4.56 11.25 -18.82
CA ASP A 532 4.64 10.40 -20.02
C ASP A 532 4.94 11.30 -21.22
N ALA A 533 6.22 11.46 -21.55
CA ALA A 533 6.71 12.39 -22.54
C ALA A 533 7.30 11.70 -23.78
N THR A 534 6.90 12.16 -24.97
CA THR A 534 7.45 11.74 -26.27
C THR A 534 8.05 12.94 -27.01
N LEU A 535 9.06 12.70 -27.83
CA LEU A 535 9.74 13.67 -28.68
C LEU A 535 9.73 13.15 -30.10
N GLU A 536 9.01 13.80 -31.00
CA GLU A 536 8.97 13.41 -32.42
C GLU A 536 9.89 14.33 -33.24
N MET A 537 10.87 13.74 -33.92
CA MET A 537 11.82 14.41 -34.81
C MET A 537 11.77 13.74 -36.20
N GLY A 538 10.73 14.09 -36.97
CA GLY A 538 10.51 13.50 -38.29
C GLY A 538 10.17 12.01 -38.19
N PRO A 539 10.90 11.10 -38.88
CA PRO A 539 10.65 9.65 -38.78
C PRO A 539 11.21 9.02 -37.50
N ILE A 540 11.91 9.79 -36.64
CA ILE A 540 12.45 9.32 -35.36
C ILE A 540 11.55 9.80 -34.22
N GLY A 541 11.00 8.89 -33.43
CA GLY A 541 10.32 9.17 -32.18
C GLY A 541 11.15 8.72 -30.98
N PHE A 542 11.31 9.57 -29.97
CA PHE A 542 11.85 9.21 -28.67
C PHE A 542 10.73 9.21 -27.64
N THR A 543 10.79 8.30 -26.67
CA THR A 543 9.93 8.29 -25.49
C THR A 543 10.80 8.23 -24.25
N LEU A 544 10.53 9.12 -23.30
CA LEU A 544 11.22 9.17 -22.01
C LEU A 544 10.46 8.27 -21.04
N ILE A 545 11.08 7.18 -20.60
CA ILE A 545 10.49 6.18 -19.71
C ILE A 545 10.76 6.60 -18.26
N GLY A 546 9.72 6.61 -17.43
CA GLY A 546 9.85 6.99 -16.01
C GLY A 546 10.38 8.41 -15.82
N PHE A 547 10.18 9.30 -16.80
CA PHE A 547 10.63 10.67 -16.72
C PHE A 547 9.92 11.39 -15.57
N SER A 548 10.70 11.95 -14.66
CA SER A 548 10.18 12.72 -13.54
C SER A 548 11.03 13.94 -13.22
N LEU A 549 10.37 14.99 -12.75
CA LEU A 549 11.02 16.14 -12.14
C LEU A 549 10.88 16.01 -10.64
N GLN A 550 11.99 15.73 -9.95
CA GLN A 550 12.02 15.69 -8.50
C GLN A 550 12.16 17.11 -7.96
N ALA A 551 11.13 17.58 -7.25
CA ALA A 551 11.13 18.84 -6.53
C ALA A 551 11.51 18.60 -5.06
N ASP A 552 12.65 19.17 -4.66
CA ASP A 552 13.10 19.19 -3.26
C ASP A 552 12.72 20.53 -2.63
N PHE A 553 11.77 20.50 -1.70
CA PHE A 553 11.25 21.69 -1.01
C PHE A 553 11.96 21.88 0.32
N LYS A 554 12.72 22.98 0.44
CA LYS A 554 13.21 23.45 1.76
C LYS A 554 12.09 24.15 2.52
N THR A 555 11.46 25.11 1.85
CA THR A 555 10.22 25.79 2.26
C THR A 555 9.39 26.09 1.01
N LEU A 556 8.08 26.33 1.16
CA LEU A 556 7.19 26.57 0.00
C LEU A 556 7.40 27.93 -0.69
N ASP A 557 8.01 28.91 0.00
CA ASP A 557 8.28 30.26 -0.50
C ASP A 557 9.55 30.35 -1.36
N GLU A 558 10.44 29.37 -1.25
CA GLU A 558 11.60 29.25 -2.11
C GLU A 558 11.27 28.45 -3.37
N VAL A 559 11.96 28.78 -4.47
CA VAL A 559 11.91 27.97 -5.68
C VAL A 559 12.50 26.58 -5.37
N PRO A 560 11.75 25.48 -5.60
CA PRO A 560 12.26 24.14 -5.32
C PRO A 560 13.46 23.82 -6.20
N ALA A 561 14.44 23.11 -5.66
CA ALA A 561 15.51 22.55 -6.48
C ALA A 561 14.90 21.43 -7.32
N LEU A 562 14.88 21.62 -8.65
CA LEU A 562 14.39 20.63 -9.59
C LEU A 562 15.56 19.81 -10.14
N SER A 563 15.47 18.49 -10.01
CA SER A 563 16.35 17.55 -10.72
C SER A 563 15.52 16.65 -11.63
N ALA A 564 15.90 16.57 -12.90
CA ALA A 564 15.33 15.61 -13.83
C ALA A 564 15.88 14.21 -13.54
N ASP A 565 14.98 13.23 -13.53
CA ASP A 565 15.29 11.83 -13.42
C ASP A 565 14.60 11.06 -14.54
N ILE A 566 15.26 10.04 -15.06
CA ILE A 566 14.78 9.25 -16.19
C ILE A 566 15.14 7.79 -15.96
N GLU A 567 14.13 6.93 -15.89
CA GLU A 567 14.36 5.49 -15.78
C GLU A 567 14.83 4.91 -17.11
N GLY A 568 14.49 5.49 -18.26
CA GLY A 568 14.94 4.95 -19.53
C GLY A 568 14.63 5.80 -20.74
N LEU A 569 15.22 5.43 -21.85
CA LEU A 569 14.98 6.03 -23.16
C LEU A 569 14.60 4.94 -24.13
N SER A 570 13.57 5.19 -24.91
CA SER A 570 13.30 4.38 -26.08
C SER A 570 13.24 5.24 -27.32
N ALA A 571 13.78 4.75 -28.42
CA ALA A 571 13.85 5.42 -29.70
C ALA A 571 13.28 4.48 -30.77
N ALA A 572 12.48 5.02 -31.67
CA ALA A 572 11.99 4.29 -32.83
C ALA A 572 12.19 5.12 -34.09
N PHE A 573 12.54 4.45 -35.18
CA PHE A 573 12.68 5.04 -36.50
C PHE A 573 11.83 4.23 -37.48
N GLU A 574 10.95 4.91 -38.20
CA GLU A 574 10.09 4.27 -39.18
C GLU A 574 10.23 4.96 -40.54
N LYS A 575 10.83 4.23 -41.49
CA LYS A 575 10.84 4.62 -42.90
C LYS A 575 10.94 3.35 -43.74
N PRO A 576 9.82 2.84 -44.27
CA PRO A 576 9.84 1.65 -45.13
C PRO A 576 10.94 1.76 -46.19
N PRO A 577 11.80 0.74 -46.38
CA PRO A 577 11.70 -0.63 -45.86
C PRO A 577 12.28 -0.90 -44.46
N LEU A 578 12.84 0.11 -43.78
CA LEU A 578 13.54 -0.04 -42.50
C LEU A 578 12.69 0.44 -41.31
N THR A 579 12.59 -0.40 -40.29
CA THR A 579 12.00 -0.09 -38.98
C THR A 579 13.03 -0.41 -37.89
N LEU A 580 13.34 0.55 -37.03
CA LEU A 580 14.20 0.35 -35.86
C LEU A 580 13.42 0.72 -34.61
N ALA A 581 13.53 -0.07 -33.55
CA ALA A 581 13.06 0.32 -32.23
C ALA A 581 14.07 -0.16 -31.19
N GLY A 582 14.42 0.69 -30.23
CA GLY A 582 15.34 0.37 -29.15
C GLY A 582 14.82 0.90 -27.83
N ILE A 583 15.10 0.18 -26.75
CA ILE A 583 14.81 0.58 -25.38
C ILE A 583 16.05 0.36 -24.52
N ILE A 584 16.32 1.29 -23.61
CA ILE A 584 17.26 1.13 -22.51
C ILE A 584 16.56 1.64 -21.26
N ARG A 585 16.62 0.87 -20.17
CA ARG A 585 16.03 1.19 -18.88
C ARG A 585 17.03 0.88 -17.77
N HIS A 586 17.14 1.79 -16.81
CA HIS A 586 17.77 1.65 -15.52
C HIS A 586 16.67 1.77 -14.45
N GLY A 587 16.57 0.78 -13.56
CA GLY A 587 15.64 0.84 -12.44
C GLY A 587 16.36 0.48 -11.15
N ASN A 588 16.04 1.20 -10.08
CA ASN A 588 16.60 0.97 -8.75
C ASN A 588 15.54 1.20 -7.67
N ASP A 589 15.11 0.14 -6.99
CA ASP A 589 14.14 0.21 -5.89
C ASP A 589 14.78 0.01 -4.49
N GLY A 590 16.11 0.01 -4.43
CA GLY A 590 16.91 -0.28 -3.24
C GLY A 590 17.13 -1.77 -2.97
N LYS A 591 16.32 -2.66 -3.55
CA LYS A 591 16.49 -4.12 -3.49
C LYS A 591 17.04 -4.70 -4.79
N LEU A 592 16.73 -4.08 -5.92
CA LEU A 592 17.17 -4.46 -7.24
C LEU A 592 17.64 -3.21 -7.98
N ASP A 593 18.92 -3.18 -8.34
CA ASP A 593 19.52 -2.16 -9.22
C ASP A 593 19.84 -2.83 -10.57
N TYR A 594 19.13 -2.44 -11.63
CA TYR A 594 19.17 -3.16 -12.90
C TYR A 594 19.19 -2.27 -14.13
N TYR A 595 19.82 -2.78 -15.18
CA TYR A 595 19.82 -2.26 -16.53
C TYR A 595 19.15 -3.29 -17.44
N ALA A 596 18.11 -2.88 -18.16
CA ALA A 596 17.46 -3.68 -19.17
C ALA A 596 17.49 -2.95 -20.50
N GLY A 597 17.59 -3.68 -21.60
CA GLY A 597 17.59 -3.08 -22.92
C GLY A 597 17.08 -4.04 -23.97
N GLY A 598 16.65 -3.50 -25.09
CA GLY A 598 16.20 -4.28 -26.21
C GLY A 598 16.26 -3.51 -27.51
N LEU A 599 16.34 -4.24 -28.61
CA LEU A 599 16.51 -3.74 -29.95
C LEU A 599 15.67 -4.60 -30.91
N ILE A 600 14.93 -3.93 -31.77
CA ILE A 600 14.21 -4.53 -32.88
C ILE A 600 14.68 -3.83 -34.17
N VAL A 601 15.03 -4.63 -35.17
CA VAL A 601 15.45 -4.19 -36.49
C VAL A 601 14.61 -4.95 -37.53
N GLY A 602 13.68 -4.26 -38.17
CA GLY A 602 12.91 -4.77 -39.31
C GLY A 602 13.46 -4.21 -40.62
N TRP A 603 13.71 -5.09 -41.59
CA TRP A 603 14.12 -4.74 -42.96
C TRP A 603 13.38 -5.67 -43.91
N THR A 604 12.55 -5.14 -44.83
CA THR A 604 11.62 -5.92 -45.70
C THR A 604 12.00 -7.40 -45.87
N VAL A 605 11.17 -8.29 -45.30
CA VAL A 605 11.25 -9.75 -45.10
C VAL A 605 12.07 -10.30 -43.92
N TYR A 606 12.94 -9.52 -43.28
CA TYR A 606 13.69 -9.91 -42.08
C TYR A 606 13.36 -9.06 -40.86
N GLN A 607 13.27 -9.68 -39.70
CA GLN A 607 13.02 -9.03 -38.42
C GLN A 607 13.94 -9.64 -37.36
N PHE A 608 14.86 -8.82 -36.86
CA PHE A 608 15.74 -9.17 -35.74
C PHE A 608 15.21 -8.52 -34.46
N GLN A 609 15.16 -9.29 -33.38
CA GLN A 609 14.77 -8.85 -32.05
C GLN A 609 15.82 -9.34 -31.06
N ALA A 610 16.24 -8.48 -30.15
CA ALA A 610 17.12 -8.84 -29.05
C ALA A 610 16.73 -8.09 -27.79
N ALA A 611 16.88 -8.73 -26.63
CA ALA A 611 16.75 -8.07 -25.34
C ALA A 611 17.74 -8.64 -24.34
N GLY A 612 18.06 -7.85 -23.33
CA GLY A 612 18.92 -8.28 -22.25
C GLY A 612 18.65 -7.52 -20.97
N PHE A 613 19.10 -8.12 -19.88
CA PHE A 613 18.97 -7.60 -18.54
C PHE A 613 20.25 -7.90 -17.78
N TYR A 614 20.68 -6.95 -16.96
CA TYR A 614 21.75 -7.09 -16.00
C TYR A 614 21.34 -6.36 -14.73
N GLY A 615 21.31 -7.03 -13.58
CA GLY A 615 20.97 -6.38 -12.32
C GLY A 615 21.63 -7.01 -11.11
N MET A 616 21.74 -6.23 -10.05
CA MET A 616 22.25 -6.63 -8.75
C MET A 616 21.10 -6.62 -7.74
N VAL A 617 20.86 -7.78 -7.13
CA VAL A 617 19.82 -7.95 -6.10
C VAL A 617 20.49 -7.86 -4.73
N THR A 618 20.02 -6.93 -3.90
CA THR A 618 20.46 -6.69 -2.52
C THR A 618 19.27 -6.84 -1.57
N THR A 619 19.12 -8.03 -0.97
CA THR A 619 18.06 -8.31 0.01
C THR A 619 18.64 -8.34 1.43
N ALA A 620 17.99 -7.67 2.38
CA ALA A 620 18.44 -7.65 3.78
C ALA A 620 18.51 -9.08 4.35
N GLY A 621 19.71 -9.50 4.79
CA GLY A 621 19.96 -10.82 5.39
C GLY A 621 20.47 -11.90 4.43
N TYR A 622 20.62 -11.61 3.13
CA TYR A 622 21.18 -12.53 2.13
C TYR A 622 22.36 -11.89 1.38
N ASP A 623 23.28 -12.72 0.87
CA ASP A 623 24.38 -12.24 0.05
C ASP A 623 23.86 -11.64 -1.27
N PRO A 624 24.40 -10.49 -1.69
CA PRO A 624 23.97 -9.88 -2.94
C PRO A 624 24.43 -10.72 -4.13
N TYR A 625 23.55 -10.87 -5.13
CA TYR A 625 23.84 -11.65 -6.34
C TYR A 625 23.55 -10.85 -7.61
N ARG A 626 24.24 -11.22 -8.69
CA ARG A 626 24.05 -10.65 -10.03
C ARG A 626 23.13 -11.55 -10.84
N SER A 627 22.15 -10.95 -11.51
CA SER A 627 21.20 -11.60 -12.42
C SER A 627 21.42 -11.07 -13.83
N VAL A 628 21.49 -11.96 -14.81
CA VAL A 628 21.66 -11.63 -16.23
C VAL A 628 20.70 -12.47 -17.05
N PHE A 629 20.06 -11.88 -18.06
CA PHE A 629 19.50 -12.68 -19.16
C PHE A 629 19.72 -12.01 -20.50
N VAL A 630 19.74 -12.83 -21.55
CA VAL A 630 19.79 -12.41 -22.95
C VAL A 630 18.78 -13.22 -23.75
N PHE A 631 18.17 -12.56 -24.74
CA PHE A 631 17.18 -13.11 -25.64
C PHE A 631 17.47 -12.58 -27.05
N ALA A 632 17.33 -13.44 -28.06
CA ALA A 632 17.38 -13.04 -29.46
C ALA A 632 16.41 -13.88 -30.31
N LYS A 633 15.80 -13.24 -31.31
CA LYS A 633 14.93 -13.87 -32.32
C LYS A 633 15.21 -13.24 -33.68
N LEU A 634 15.29 -14.07 -34.71
CA LEU A 634 15.44 -13.65 -36.10
C LEU A 634 14.36 -14.34 -36.91
N ASP A 635 13.43 -13.57 -37.46
CA ASP A 635 12.39 -14.03 -38.38
C ASP A 635 12.72 -13.58 -39.81
N GLY A 636 12.42 -14.42 -40.80
CA GLY A 636 12.64 -14.18 -42.23
C GLY A 636 13.03 -15.47 -42.97
N PRO A 637 13.08 -15.49 -44.30
CA PRO A 637 13.37 -16.69 -45.08
C PRO A 637 14.86 -17.10 -44.93
N LEU A 638 15.19 -17.89 -43.90
CA LEU A 638 16.59 -18.24 -43.57
C LEU A 638 17.12 -19.36 -44.45
N VAL A 639 16.35 -20.47 -44.54
CA VAL A 639 16.72 -21.66 -45.31
C VAL A 639 15.49 -22.23 -45.99
N THR A 640 15.43 -22.14 -47.32
CA THR A 640 14.35 -22.73 -48.12
C THR A 640 14.74 -24.15 -48.56
N LEU A 641 13.93 -25.14 -48.19
CA LEU A 641 13.93 -26.50 -48.71
C LEU A 641 12.76 -26.67 -49.69
N GLU A 642 12.76 -27.71 -50.52
CA GLU A 642 11.73 -27.90 -51.56
C GLU A 642 10.30 -27.98 -51.00
N PHE A 643 10.12 -28.49 -49.78
CA PHE A 643 8.81 -28.68 -49.14
C PHE A 643 8.60 -27.85 -47.87
N ALA A 644 9.64 -27.21 -47.33
CA ALA A 644 9.59 -26.44 -46.09
C ALA A 644 10.64 -25.33 -46.06
N GLU A 645 10.38 -24.26 -45.32
CA GLU A 645 11.29 -23.13 -45.14
C GLU A 645 11.51 -22.89 -43.65
N ILE A 646 12.78 -22.84 -43.22
CA ILE A 646 13.11 -22.35 -41.88
C ILE A 646 12.97 -20.84 -41.94
N SER A 647 11.90 -20.31 -41.36
CA SER A 647 11.51 -18.91 -41.42
C SER A 647 11.78 -18.15 -40.13
N GLY A 648 12.40 -18.78 -39.14
CA GLY A 648 12.89 -18.10 -37.96
C GLY A 648 13.70 -18.98 -37.01
N ILE A 649 14.56 -18.34 -36.22
CA ILE A 649 15.30 -18.94 -35.11
C ILE A 649 15.21 -18.04 -33.89
N CYS A 650 15.10 -18.62 -32.71
CA CYS A 650 15.15 -17.88 -31.46
C CYS A 650 15.99 -18.60 -30.41
N GLY A 651 16.49 -17.85 -29.44
CA GLY A 651 17.26 -18.41 -28.35
C GLY A 651 17.49 -17.42 -27.24
N GLY A 652 17.82 -17.94 -26.07
CA GLY A 652 18.08 -17.11 -24.90
C GLY A 652 18.80 -17.88 -23.81
N PHE A 653 19.36 -17.13 -22.88
CA PHE A 653 20.08 -17.66 -21.73
C PHE A 653 19.90 -16.75 -20.52
N GLY A 654 19.75 -17.35 -19.33
CA GLY A 654 19.65 -16.64 -18.06
C GLY A 654 20.61 -17.20 -17.01
N TYR A 655 21.22 -16.30 -16.24
CA TYR A 655 22.09 -16.59 -15.11
C TYR A 655 21.56 -15.91 -13.84
N ASN A 656 21.34 -16.67 -12.77
CA ASN A 656 20.60 -16.23 -11.58
C ASN A 656 19.29 -15.53 -11.95
N SER A 657 18.59 -16.12 -12.92
CA SER A 657 17.35 -15.62 -13.50
C SER A 657 16.39 -16.79 -13.67
N ASN A 658 15.10 -16.52 -13.52
CA ASN A 658 14.00 -17.43 -13.77
C ASN A 658 13.29 -17.04 -15.07
N VAL A 659 12.89 -18.05 -15.86
CA VAL A 659 12.00 -17.87 -17.01
C VAL A 659 10.62 -18.42 -16.65
N ARG A 660 9.59 -17.58 -16.76
CA ARG A 660 8.21 -18.00 -16.55
C ARG A 660 7.76 -18.81 -17.76
N VAL A 661 7.42 -20.08 -17.54
CA VAL A 661 6.80 -20.92 -18.57
C VAL A 661 5.35 -20.48 -18.81
N PRO A 662 4.90 -20.35 -20.07
CA PRO A 662 3.53 -19.93 -20.39
C PRO A 662 2.52 -21.04 -20.05
N THR A 663 1.30 -20.66 -19.67
CA THR A 663 0.16 -21.59 -19.73
C THR A 663 -0.34 -21.76 -21.17
N ILE A 664 -1.21 -22.74 -21.41
CA ILE A 664 -1.76 -23.03 -22.74
C ILE A 664 -2.42 -21.80 -23.40
N ASP A 665 -3.06 -20.93 -22.61
CA ASP A 665 -3.73 -19.71 -23.06
C ASP A 665 -2.78 -18.51 -23.24
N GLU A 666 -1.50 -18.66 -22.90
CA GLU A 666 -0.49 -17.60 -23.00
C GLU A 666 0.57 -17.89 -24.06
N ILE A 667 0.52 -19.05 -24.73
CA ILE A 667 1.53 -19.48 -25.72
C ILE A 667 1.75 -18.43 -26.81
N TYR A 668 0.69 -17.82 -27.34
CA TYR A 668 0.77 -16.79 -28.37
C TYR A 668 1.38 -15.47 -27.87
N GLN A 669 1.52 -15.30 -26.55
CA GLN A 669 2.17 -14.14 -25.91
C GLN A 669 3.61 -14.44 -25.48
N PHE A 670 4.03 -15.71 -25.54
CA PHE A 670 5.34 -16.12 -25.08
C PHE A 670 6.44 -15.56 -26.01
N PRO A 671 7.45 -14.83 -25.53
CA PRO A 671 8.36 -14.06 -26.37
C PRO A 671 9.12 -14.87 -27.43
N PHE A 672 9.39 -16.14 -27.16
CA PHE A 672 10.09 -17.02 -28.10
C PHE A 672 9.20 -17.43 -29.29
N ILE A 673 7.87 -17.47 -29.10
CA ILE A 673 6.87 -17.87 -30.11
C ILE A 673 6.22 -16.65 -30.74
N ALA A 674 5.79 -15.67 -29.94
CA ALA A 674 5.09 -14.48 -30.41
C ALA A 674 5.87 -13.80 -31.55
N SER A 675 5.23 -13.64 -32.70
CA SER A 675 5.69 -12.73 -33.75
C SER A 675 4.97 -11.40 -33.53
N SER A 676 5.71 -10.38 -33.07
CA SER A 676 5.13 -9.04 -32.90
C SER A 676 4.81 -8.45 -34.27
N ASP A 677 3.57 -7.98 -34.46
CA ASP A 677 3.20 -7.16 -35.61
C ASP A 677 3.86 -5.77 -35.48
N LEU A 678 5.01 -5.62 -36.13
CA LEU A 678 5.81 -4.39 -36.15
C LEU A 678 5.35 -3.40 -37.22
N GLY A 679 4.10 -3.50 -37.69
CA GLY A 679 3.54 -2.60 -38.70
C GLY A 679 3.61 -1.11 -38.34
N ASN A 680 3.93 -0.77 -37.08
CA ASN A 680 4.31 0.58 -36.66
C ASN A 680 5.40 0.54 -35.56
N ALA A 681 6.15 1.63 -35.45
CA ALA A 681 7.19 1.86 -34.43
C ALA A 681 6.68 1.73 -32.97
N GLN A 682 5.42 2.05 -32.72
CA GLN A 682 4.83 2.05 -31.38
C GLN A 682 4.64 0.63 -30.82
N ASN A 683 4.14 -0.28 -31.65
CA ASN A 683 3.96 -1.70 -31.33
C ASN A 683 5.32 -2.35 -31.00
N ALA A 684 6.37 -1.99 -31.74
CA ALA A 684 7.73 -2.46 -31.49
C ALA A 684 8.24 -2.02 -30.10
N LEU A 685 7.94 -0.78 -29.72
CA LEU A 685 8.29 -0.21 -28.42
C LEU A 685 7.54 -0.92 -27.27
N GLU A 686 6.26 -1.21 -27.44
CA GLU A 686 5.46 -1.94 -26.46
C GLU A 686 5.91 -3.38 -26.27
N ALA A 687 6.26 -4.07 -27.36
CA ALA A 687 6.84 -5.41 -27.31
C ALA A 687 8.15 -5.42 -26.51
N LEU A 688 9.04 -4.45 -26.76
CA LEU A 688 10.29 -4.28 -26.03
C LEU A 688 10.07 -3.94 -24.54
N LYS A 689 9.08 -3.11 -24.22
CA LYS A 689 8.72 -2.80 -22.82
C LYS A 689 8.26 -4.06 -22.08
N LYS A 690 7.40 -4.89 -22.67
CA LYS A 690 6.95 -6.16 -22.06
C LYS A 690 8.11 -7.15 -21.89
N LEU A 691 9.05 -7.17 -22.83
CA LEU A 691 10.20 -8.08 -22.81
C LEU A 691 11.26 -7.71 -21.76
N THR A 692 11.34 -6.41 -21.42
CA THR A 692 12.34 -5.85 -20.49
C THR A 692 11.75 -5.51 -19.11
N ASP A 693 10.50 -5.91 -18.84
CA ASP A 693 9.85 -5.69 -17.56
C ASP A 693 10.29 -6.75 -16.53
N PRO A 694 11.01 -6.35 -15.45
CA PRO A 694 11.38 -7.28 -14.37
C PRO A 694 10.27 -7.47 -13.33
N GLY A 695 9.09 -6.86 -13.53
CA GLY A 695 7.97 -6.99 -12.62
C GLY A 695 7.39 -8.41 -12.54
N PRO A 696 6.41 -8.65 -11.65
CA PRO A 696 5.81 -9.98 -11.46
C PRO A 696 5.11 -10.54 -12.70
N ALA A 697 4.66 -9.67 -13.61
CA ALA A 697 4.04 -10.03 -14.87
C ALA A 697 5.06 -10.28 -16.00
N GLY A 698 6.34 -9.99 -15.76
CA GLY A 698 7.43 -10.19 -16.71
C GLY A 698 7.69 -11.68 -16.98
N TRP A 699 8.18 -11.99 -18.18
CA TRP A 699 8.57 -13.34 -18.56
C TRP A 699 9.88 -13.78 -17.92
N PHE A 700 10.72 -12.83 -17.53
CA PHE A 700 12.04 -13.06 -16.96
C PHE A 700 12.18 -12.27 -15.67
N SER A 701 12.62 -12.95 -14.61
CA SER A 701 12.81 -12.32 -13.30
C SER A 701 14.13 -12.75 -12.65
N PRO A 702 14.76 -11.92 -11.80
CA PRO A 702 15.93 -12.32 -11.03
C PRO A 702 15.59 -13.42 -10.02
N LEU A 703 16.37 -14.51 -9.98
CA LEU A 703 16.22 -15.58 -9.00
C LEU A 703 17.56 -16.25 -8.73
N ASP A 704 18.03 -16.22 -7.47
CA ASP A 704 19.34 -16.76 -7.11
C ASP A 704 19.48 -18.25 -7.47
N LYS A 705 20.69 -18.68 -7.86
CA LYS A 705 21.05 -20.08 -8.19
C LYS A 705 20.12 -20.77 -9.20
N THR A 706 19.50 -20.00 -10.09
CA THR A 706 18.62 -20.50 -11.15
C THR A 706 19.15 -20.08 -12.51
N TYR A 707 19.21 -21.02 -13.44
CA TYR A 707 19.78 -20.86 -14.77
C TYR A 707 18.80 -21.40 -15.79
N TRP A 708 18.75 -20.80 -16.98
CA TRP A 708 17.95 -21.35 -18.06
C TRP A 708 18.58 -21.12 -19.43
N ALA A 709 18.25 -22.00 -20.37
CA ALA A 709 18.58 -21.87 -21.78
C ALA A 709 17.35 -22.18 -22.61
N ALA A 710 17.17 -21.44 -23.71
CA ALA A 710 16.07 -21.64 -24.64
C ALA A 710 16.60 -21.67 -26.08
N VAL A 711 16.03 -22.55 -26.89
CA VAL A 711 16.29 -22.62 -28.33
C VAL A 711 14.99 -22.94 -29.05
N GLY A 712 14.69 -22.18 -30.10
CA GLY A 712 13.49 -22.38 -30.89
C GLY A 712 13.71 -22.14 -32.37
N MET A 713 12.79 -22.68 -33.16
CA MET A 713 12.80 -22.58 -34.60
C MET A 713 11.38 -22.43 -35.12
N LYS A 714 11.26 -21.67 -36.21
CA LYS A 714 10.04 -21.53 -36.97
C LYS A 714 10.22 -22.14 -38.36
N VAL A 715 9.28 -22.99 -38.76
CA VAL A 715 9.29 -23.73 -40.01
C VAL A 715 7.94 -23.58 -40.72
N ASP A 716 7.95 -23.10 -41.95
CA ASP A 716 6.79 -23.03 -42.84
C ASP A 716 6.84 -24.15 -43.88
N ALA A 717 5.94 -25.12 -43.80
CA ALA A 717 5.87 -26.29 -44.69
C ALA A 717 4.68 -26.22 -45.67
N PHE A 718 4.89 -26.68 -46.90
CA PHE A 718 3.88 -26.81 -47.96
C PHE A 718 3.12 -25.51 -48.32
N LYS A 719 3.57 -24.34 -47.83
CA LYS A 719 2.83 -23.06 -47.84
C LYS A 719 1.46 -23.08 -47.15
N MET A 720 1.18 -24.14 -46.39
CA MET A 720 -0.08 -24.38 -45.68
C MET A 720 0.11 -24.44 -44.17
N LEU A 721 1.25 -24.95 -43.71
CA LEU A 721 1.51 -25.23 -42.30
C LEU A 721 2.66 -24.37 -41.80
N SER A 722 2.46 -23.62 -40.73
CA SER A 722 3.49 -22.89 -39.99
C SER A 722 3.64 -23.50 -38.60
N PHE A 723 4.87 -23.77 -38.20
CA PHE A 723 5.21 -24.38 -36.91
C PHE A 723 6.28 -23.54 -36.23
N ASP A 724 5.96 -22.88 -35.12
CA ASP A 724 6.91 -22.12 -34.29
C ASP A 724 7.05 -22.83 -32.93
N ALA A 725 8.23 -23.36 -32.60
CA ALA A 725 8.45 -24.13 -31.38
C ALA A 725 9.74 -23.77 -30.67
N VAL A 726 9.72 -23.84 -29.34
CA VAL A 726 10.83 -23.52 -28.45
C VAL A 726 10.96 -24.56 -27.35
N LEU A 727 12.19 -25.04 -27.15
CA LEU A 727 12.61 -25.83 -26.01
C LEU A 727 13.27 -24.92 -24.98
N VAL A 728 12.81 -24.99 -23.73
CA VAL A 728 13.31 -24.27 -22.58
C VAL A 728 13.79 -25.28 -21.54
N VAL A 729 15.02 -25.12 -21.07
CA VAL A 729 15.62 -25.93 -20.01
C VAL A 729 16.01 -24.99 -18.87
N GLN A 730 15.38 -25.15 -17.71
CA GLN A 730 15.73 -24.45 -16.47
C GLN A 730 16.37 -25.43 -15.50
N PHE A 731 17.47 -25.04 -14.85
CA PHE A 731 18.25 -25.86 -13.92
C PHE A 731 18.91 -24.98 -12.83
N GLY A 732 19.52 -25.60 -11.81
CA GLY A 732 20.07 -24.91 -10.64
C GLY A 732 19.44 -25.43 -9.36
N GLN A 733 18.44 -24.73 -8.83
CA GLN A 733 17.66 -25.21 -7.69
C GLN A 733 16.77 -26.42 -8.04
N ALA A 734 16.17 -26.41 -9.24
CA ALA A 734 15.30 -27.46 -9.75
C ALA A 734 15.43 -27.58 -11.27
N ILE A 735 15.25 -28.79 -11.81
CA ILE A 735 15.24 -29.05 -13.25
C ILE A 735 13.80 -28.96 -13.76
N LYS A 736 13.55 -28.06 -14.70
CA LYS A 736 12.28 -27.96 -15.45
C LYS A 736 12.57 -27.94 -16.94
N LEU A 737 11.85 -28.77 -17.69
CA LEU A 737 11.92 -28.84 -19.15
C LEU A 737 10.57 -28.40 -19.70
N GLY A 738 10.58 -27.46 -20.65
CA GLY A 738 9.39 -26.96 -21.31
C GLY A 738 9.56 -27.01 -22.83
N LEU A 739 8.60 -27.58 -23.54
CA LEU A 739 8.48 -27.48 -25.00
C LEU A 739 7.17 -26.76 -25.30
N PHE A 740 7.26 -25.61 -25.97
CA PHE A 740 6.10 -24.81 -26.33
C PHE A 740 6.06 -24.65 -27.83
N ALA A 741 4.89 -24.77 -28.44
CA ALA A 741 4.73 -24.60 -29.88
C ALA A 741 3.40 -23.95 -30.25
N LEU A 742 3.41 -23.23 -31.37
CA LEU A 742 2.23 -22.71 -32.05
C LEU A 742 2.21 -23.28 -33.47
N VAL A 743 1.11 -23.95 -33.81
CA VAL A 743 0.90 -24.56 -35.13
C VAL A 743 -0.26 -23.87 -35.82
N ILE A 744 0.00 -23.32 -37.01
CA ILE A 744 -1.03 -22.67 -37.83
C ILE A 744 -1.16 -23.44 -39.14
N ALA A 745 -2.38 -23.87 -39.47
CA ALA A 745 -2.69 -24.49 -40.75
C ALA A 745 -3.73 -23.65 -41.52
N ASP A 746 -3.34 -23.15 -42.68
CA ASP A 746 -4.17 -22.39 -43.61
C ASP A 746 -4.40 -23.17 -44.91
N VAL A 747 -5.67 -23.45 -45.23
CA VAL A 747 -6.05 -24.20 -46.43
C VAL A 747 -6.83 -23.30 -47.39
N PRO A 748 -6.46 -23.20 -48.69
CA PRO A 748 -5.40 -23.96 -49.36
C PRO A 748 -3.99 -23.41 -49.18
N THR A 749 -3.78 -22.14 -48.82
CA THR A 749 -2.47 -21.56 -48.45
C THR A 749 -2.69 -20.32 -47.59
N ALA A 750 -1.64 -19.87 -46.87
CA ALA A 750 -1.69 -18.66 -46.04
C ALA A 750 -2.04 -17.37 -46.83
N ASP A 751 -1.56 -17.26 -48.08
CA ASP A 751 -1.74 -16.09 -48.95
C ASP A 751 -3.11 -16.05 -49.68
N SER A 752 -3.92 -17.10 -49.55
CA SER A 752 -5.20 -17.16 -50.26
C SER A 752 -6.20 -16.14 -49.71
N PRO A 753 -6.88 -15.33 -50.57
CA PRO A 753 -7.89 -14.38 -50.11
C PRO A 753 -9.14 -15.06 -49.53
N ILE A 754 -9.35 -16.33 -49.86
CA ILE A 754 -10.43 -17.17 -49.32
C ILE A 754 -9.80 -18.41 -48.69
N LYS A 755 -9.99 -18.58 -47.39
CA LYS A 755 -9.51 -19.72 -46.61
C LYS A 755 -10.67 -20.68 -46.33
N LEU A 756 -10.49 -21.95 -46.69
CA LEU A 756 -11.43 -23.03 -46.38
C LEU A 756 -11.27 -23.54 -44.95
N ALA A 757 -10.07 -23.43 -44.37
CA ALA A 757 -9.83 -23.73 -42.98
C ALA A 757 -8.68 -22.86 -42.47
N HIS A 758 -8.80 -22.41 -41.24
CA HIS A 758 -7.74 -21.80 -40.46
C HIS A 758 -7.72 -22.53 -39.13
N VAL A 759 -6.65 -23.22 -38.81
CA VAL A 759 -6.51 -23.96 -37.56
C VAL A 759 -5.28 -23.44 -36.84
N GLU A 760 -5.48 -22.89 -35.65
CA GLU A 760 -4.41 -22.38 -34.79
C GLU A 760 -4.42 -23.20 -33.49
N LEU A 761 -3.34 -23.94 -33.26
CA LEU A 761 -3.19 -24.88 -32.14
C LEU A 761 -1.96 -24.51 -31.31
N GLY A 762 -2.16 -24.13 -30.05
CA GLY A 762 -1.08 -23.99 -29.07
C GLY A 762 -0.77 -25.34 -28.42
N ILE A 763 0.51 -25.63 -28.16
CA ILE A 763 1.00 -26.85 -27.50
C ILE A 763 1.96 -26.46 -26.37
N SER A 764 1.76 -27.01 -25.17
CA SER A 764 2.63 -26.84 -24.00
C SER A 764 2.98 -28.20 -23.41
N ALA A 765 4.27 -28.53 -23.28
CA ALA A 765 4.73 -29.75 -22.65
C ALA A 765 5.77 -29.43 -21.59
N VAL A 766 5.41 -29.56 -20.31
CA VAL A 766 6.24 -29.20 -19.16
C VAL A 766 6.51 -30.42 -18.29
N ALA A 767 7.79 -30.75 -18.10
CA ALA A 767 8.27 -31.73 -17.13
C ALA A 767 8.94 -31.00 -15.97
N ASP A 768 8.35 -31.09 -14.79
CA ASP A 768 8.84 -30.51 -13.54
C ASP A 768 9.38 -31.62 -12.63
N MET A 769 10.70 -31.69 -12.49
CA MET A 769 11.37 -32.73 -11.72
C MET A 769 11.37 -32.48 -10.21
N GLN A 770 10.97 -31.30 -9.74
CA GLN A 770 10.86 -30.99 -8.31
C GLN A 770 9.51 -31.44 -7.75
N TYR A 771 8.44 -31.13 -8.48
CA TYR A 771 7.06 -31.49 -8.12
C TYR A 771 6.60 -32.84 -8.69
N GLY A 772 7.39 -33.45 -9.57
CA GLY A 772 7.10 -34.78 -10.09
C GLY A 772 5.94 -34.79 -11.08
N THR A 773 5.88 -33.83 -12.01
CA THR A 773 4.76 -33.74 -12.97
C THR A 773 5.24 -33.63 -14.40
N LEU A 774 4.63 -34.39 -15.30
CA LEU A 774 4.68 -34.20 -16.75
C LEU A 774 3.29 -33.76 -17.21
N LYS A 775 3.19 -32.55 -17.77
CA LYS A 775 1.94 -31.96 -18.26
C LYS A 775 2.10 -31.62 -19.74
N VAL A 776 1.32 -32.26 -20.60
CA VAL A 776 1.28 -31.98 -22.04
C VAL A 776 -0.12 -31.55 -22.41
N GLU A 777 -0.26 -30.33 -22.93
CA GLU A 777 -1.52 -29.68 -23.22
C GLU A 777 -1.51 -29.17 -24.66
N ALA A 778 -2.67 -29.24 -25.32
CA ALA A 778 -2.86 -28.59 -26.60
C ALA A 778 -4.25 -27.97 -26.66
N GLN A 779 -4.40 -26.78 -27.27
CA GLN A 779 -5.69 -26.10 -27.34
C GLN A 779 -5.83 -25.28 -28.62
N LEU A 780 -7.01 -25.35 -29.22
CA LEU A 780 -7.39 -24.55 -30.38
C LEU A 780 -7.68 -23.11 -29.98
N SER A 781 -7.17 -22.16 -30.76
CA SER A 781 -7.50 -20.74 -30.63
C SER A 781 -8.93 -20.46 -31.12
N PRO A 782 -9.64 -19.49 -30.51
CA PRO A 782 -10.97 -19.05 -30.96
C PRO A 782 -11.02 -18.54 -32.41
N ARG A 783 -9.85 -18.23 -33.01
CA ARG A 783 -9.74 -17.80 -34.41
C ARG A 783 -9.87 -18.96 -35.38
N SER A 784 -9.80 -20.20 -34.90
CA SER A 784 -9.86 -21.40 -35.73
C SER A 784 -11.26 -21.61 -36.32
N PHE A 785 -11.35 -21.89 -37.61
CA PHE A 785 -12.60 -22.17 -38.32
C PHE A 785 -12.41 -23.18 -39.45
N ILE A 786 -13.51 -23.82 -39.86
CA ILE A 786 -13.54 -24.75 -40.99
C ILE A 786 -14.76 -24.48 -41.89
N PHE A 787 -14.59 -24.61 -43.20
CA PHE A 787 -15.54 -24.31 -44.28
C PHE A 787 -15.93 -22.83 -44.42
N ASP A 788 -16.23 -22.14 -43.31
CA ASP A 788 -16.65 -20.73 -43.27
C ASP A 788 -16.19 -20.06 -41.97
N GLN A 789 -15.95 -18.74 -41.98
CA GLN A 789 -15.50 -17.99 -40.79
C GLN A 789 -16.54 -18.00 -39.65
N SER A 790 -17.81 -18.26 -39.95
CA SER A 790 -18.89 -18.44 -38.97
C SER A 790 -18.94 -19.83 -38.32
N CYS A 791 -18.10 -20.76 -38.77
CA CYS A 791 -18.00 -22.14 -38.27
C CYS A 791 -16.74 -22.29 -37.41
N HIS A 792 -16.84 -21.87 -36.15
CA HIS A 792 -15.72 -21.85 -35.22
C HIS A 792 -15.41 -23.25 -34.68
N LEU A 793 -14.11 -23.54 -34.57
CA LEU A 793 -13.59 -24.75 -33.94
C LEU A 793 -13.24 -24.48 -32.48
N THR A 794 -13.52 -25.47 -31.63
CA THR A 794 -13.13 -25.47 -30.21
C THR A 794 -12.55 -26.83 -29.87
N GLY A 795 -11.68 -26.89 -28.87
CA GLY A 795 -11.14 -28.17 -28.40
C GLY A 795 -9.81 -28.01 -27.71
N GLY A 796 -9.59 -28.82 -26.68
CA GLY A 796 -8.29 -28.99 -26.06
C GLY A 796 -7.99 -30.44 -25.70
N MET A 797 -6.76 -30.65 -25.28
CA MET A 797 -6.12 -31.92 -24.96
C MET A 797 -5.29 -31.73 -23.69
N GLY A 798 -5.24 -32.75 -22.84
CA GLY A 798 -4.34 -32.84 -21.70
C GLY A 798 -3.85 -34.27 -21.48
N LEU A 799 -2.53 -34.46 -21.43
CA LEU A 799 -1.85 -35.67 -20.97
C LEU A 799 -1.04 -35.31 -19.72
N TYR A 800 -1.50 -35.74 -18.56
CA TYR A 800 -0.83 -35.49 -17.29
C TYR A 800 -0.34 -36.80 -16.68
N TYR A 801 0.88 -36.79 -16.14
CA TYR A 801 1.46 -37.89 -15.41
C TYR A 801 2.18 -37.38 -14.17
N TRP A 802 1.89 -37.98 -13.02
CA TRP A 802 2.50 -37.64 -11.74
C TRP A 802 3.43 -38.77 -11.30
N PHE A 803 4.67 -38.43 -11.01
CA PHE A 803 5.71 -39.36 -10.59
C PHE A 803 6.35 -38.89 -9.28
N ASP A 804 7.10 -39.77 -8.63
CA ASP A 804 7.69 -39.45 -7.35
C ASP A 804 8.86 -38.46 -7.50
N ALA A 805 8.89 -37.41 -6.68
CA ALA A 805 9.88 -36.34 -6.67
C ALA A 805 9.97 -35.70 -5.27
N PRO A 806 11.01 -34.89 -4.97
CA PRO A 806 11.26 -34.37 -3.62
C PRO A 806 10.07 -33.62 -2.99
N GLU A 807 9.32 -32.86 -3.79
CA GLU A 807 8.14 -32.09 -3.37
C GLU A 807 6.85 -32.60 -4.02
N ALA A 808 6.83 -33.83 -4.54
CA ALA A 808 5.65 -34.40 -5.16
C ALA A 808 4.51 -34.58 -4.13
N ASP A 809 3.30 -34.22 -4.56
CA ASP A 809 2.08 -34.56 -3.83
C ASP A 809 1.87 -36.07 -3.86
N LYS A 810 2.17 -36.71 -2.73
CA LYS A 810 2.09 -38.17 -2.57
C LYS A 810 0.69 -38.73 -2.83
N SER A 811 -0.37 -37.92 -2.73
CA SER A 811 -1.73 -38.38 -3.06
C SER A 811 -1.97 -38.59 -4.56
N ASN A 812 -1.14 -37.94 -5.40
CA ASN A 812 -1.28 -37.93 -6.85
C ASN A 812 -0.22 -38.78 -7.58
N VAL A 813 0.89 -39.13 -6.91
CA VAL A 813 1.96 -39.95 -7.50
C VAL A 813 1.37 -41.25 -8.08
N GLY A 814 1.76 -41.60 -9.30
CA GLY A 814 1.28 -42.79 -10.01
C GLY A 814 -0.04 -42.63 -10.76
N ASN A 815 -0.76 -41.51 -10.57
CA ASN A 815 -1.89 -41.17 -11.41
C ASN A 815 -1.41 -40.78 -12.82
N PHE A 816 -2.26 -41.01 -13.81
CA PHE A 816 -2.11 -40.48 -15.16
C PHE A 816 -3.48 -40.19 -15.75
N VAL A 817 -3.56 -39.25 -16.66
CA VAL A 817 -4.79 -38.95 -17.39
C VAL A 817 -4.45 -38.48 -18.79
N PHE A 818 -5.19 -39.01 -19.76
CA PHE A 818 -5.21 -38.49 -21.12
C PHE A 818 -6.63 -38.10 -21.47
N THR A 819 -6.86 -36.84 -21.83
CA THR A 819 -8.19 -36.34 -22.19
C THR A 819 -8.11 -35.45 -23.43
N ILE A 820 -9.11 -35.56 -24.29
CA ILE A 820 -9.38 -34.68 -25.42
C ILE A 820 -10.83 -34.24 -25.24
N GLY A 821 -11.10 -32.95 -25.18
CA GLY A 821 -12.45 -32.46 -24.99
C GLY A 821 -13.02 -32.64 -23.58
N GLY A 822 -12.22 -33.05 -22.59
CA GLY A 822 -12.65 -33.25 -21.20
C GLY A 822 -13.21 -34.64 -20.91
N TYR A 823 -14.10 -34.73 -19.92
CA TYR A 823 -14.57 -35.99 -19.32
C TYR A 823 -16.07 -36.21 -19.55
N HIS A 824 -16.58 -37.39 -19.17
CA HIS A 824 -18.02 -37.62 -19.09
C HIS A 824 -18.69 -36.60 -18.16
N GLN A 825 -19.89 -36.11 -18.48
CA GLN A 825 -20.53 -35.00 -17.73
C GLN A 825 -20.78 -35.32 -16.24
N ALA A 826 -20.99 -36.60 -15.94
CA ALA A 826 -21.19 -37.10 -14.58
C ALA A 826 -19.88 -37.53 -13.88
N PHE A 827 -18.70 -37.36 -14.50
CA PHE A 827 -17.43 -37.76 -13.91
C PHE A 827 -16.94 -36.68 -12.93
N ASP A 828 -16.63 -37.09 -11.70
CA ASP A 828 -16.06 -36.22 -10.68
C ASP A 828 -14.56 -36.09 -10.91
N VAL A 829 -14.16 -34.99 -11.55
CA VAL A 829 -12.76 -34.69 -11.91
C VAL A 829 -11.95 -34.41 -10.64
N PRO A 830 -10.91 -35.21 -10.33
CA PRO A 830 -10.06 -34.96 -9.16
C PRO A 830 -9.30 -33.63 -9.26
N VAL A 831 -8.96 -33.07 -8.10
CA VAL A 831 -8.15 -31.84 -8.03
C VAL A 831 -6.78 -32.07 -8.67
N GLY A 832 -6.39 -31.19 -9.60
CA GLY A 832 -5.12 -31.25 -10.32
C GLY A 832 -5.20 -31.85 -11.73
N PHE A 833 -6.30 -32.54 -12.07
CA PHE A 833 -6.52 -33.07 -13.42
C PHE A 833 -6.79 -31.94 -14.44
N PRO A 834 -6.38 -32.09 -15.71
CA PRO A 834 -6.62 -31.08 -16.74
C PRO A 834 -8.10 -31.02 -17.09
N ASN A 835 -8.63 -29.83 -17.40
CA ASN A 835 -10.03 -29.65 -17.82
C ASN A 835 -10.10 -28.92 -19.18
N PRO A 836 -9.70 -29.57 -20.28
CA PRO A 836 -9.65 -28.92 -21.58
C PRO A 836 -11.04 -28.64 -22.16
N PRO A 837 -11.20 -27.60 -23.00
CA PRO A 837 -12.46 -27.32 -23.71
C PRO A 837 -12.91 -28.51 -24.56
N ARG A 838 -14.23 -28.74 -24.65
CA ARG A 838 -14.85 -29.76 -25.51
C ARG A 838 -14.35 -29.65 -26.94
N LEU A 839 -14.04 -30.76 -27.58
CA LEU A 839 -13.77 -30.78 -29.02
C LEU A 839 -15.09 -30.50 -29.73
N GLY A 840 -15.21 -29.43 -30.51
CA GLY A 840 -16.50 -29.04 -31.04
C GLY A 840 -16.47 -28.08 -32.20
N ILE A 841 -17.59 -28.03 -32.91
CA ILE A 841 -17.90 -27.08 -33.96
C ILE A 841 -19.07 -26.21 -33.52
N SER A 842 -19.04 -24.94 -33.88
CA SER A 842 -20.16 -24.02 -33.68
C SER A 842 -20.34 -23.20 -34.94
N TRP A 843 -21.42 -23.48 -35.68
CA TRP A 843 -21.70 -22.90 -36.98
C TRP A 843 -23.03 -22.16 -36.99
N SER A 844 -22.99 -20.87 -37.26
CA SER A 844 -24.19 -20.03 -37.44
C SER A 844 -24.36 -19.69 -38.92
N LEU A 845 -25.22 -20.42 -39.62
CA LEU A 845 -25.49 -20.22 -41.04
C LEU A 845 -26.58 -19.15 -41.21
N GLY A 846 -26.18 -17.89 -41.25
CA GLY A 846 -27.10 -16.74 -41.31
C GLY A 846 -27.87 -16.53 -39.99
N SER A 847 -29.10 -16.02 -40.08
CA SER A 847 -29.96 -15.79 -38.90
C SER A 847 -30.94 -16.93 -38.60
N THR A 848 -30.91 -18.01 -39.40
CA THR A 848 -31.97 -19.02 -39.42
C THR A 848 -31.54 -20.41 -39.01
N LEU A 849 -30.27 -20.79 -39.15
CA LEU A 849 -29.78 -22.13 -38.80
C LEU A 849 -28.52 -22.03 -37.95
N SER A 850 -28.51 -22.74 -36.82
CA SER A 850 -27.33 -22.90 -35.95
C SER A 850 -27.07 -24.37 -35.72
N ILE A 851 -25.83 -24.81 -35.87
CA ILE A 851 -25.36 -26.18 -35.66
C ILE A 851 -24.21 -26.15 -34.65
N SER A 852 -24.33 -26.91 -33.57
CA SER A 852 -23.29 -27.09 -32.57
C SER A 852 -23.03 -28.57 -32.35
N GLY A 853 -21.77 -28.99 -32.50
CA GLY A 853 -21.33 -30.35 -32.19
C GLY A 853 -20.25 -30.30 -31.11
N GLN A 854 -20.29 -31.24 -30.17
CA GLN A 854 -19.27 -31.39 -29.13
C GLN A 854 -18.93 -32.87 -28.94
N ALA A 855 -17.69 -33.16 -28.59
CA ALA A 855 -17.18 -34.50 -28.33
C ALA A 855 -16.11 -34.46 -27.24
N TYR A 856 -15.89 -35.61 -26.62
CA TYR A 856 -14.85 -35.82 -25.63
C TYR A 856 -14.38 -37.28 -25.60
N PHE A 857 -13.18 -37.46 -25.09
CA PHE A 857 -12.54 -38.74 -24.87
C PHE A 857 -11.60 -38.60 -23.67
N ALA A 858 -11.64 -39.52 -22.71
CA ALA A 858 -10.69 -39.54 -21.61
C ALA A 858 -10.34 -40.96 -21.16
N ILE A 859 -9.07 -41.13 -20.80
CA ILE A 859 -8.48 -42.34 -20.24
C ILE A 859 -7.96 -41.94 -18.86
N THR A 860 -8.45 -42.63 -17.83
CA THR A 860 -8.02 -42.49 -16.43
C THR A 860 -7.57 -43.85 -15.91
N PRO A 861 -6.97 -43.97 -14.73
CA PRO A 861 -6.55 -45.27 -14.21
C PRO A 861 -7.73 -46.20 -13.86
N LYS A 862 -8.94 -45.66 -13.70
CA LYS A 862 -10.16 -46.43 -13.39
C LYS A 862 -11.04 -46.73 -14.60
N ALA A 863 -11.20 -45.75 -15.51
CA ALA A 863 -12.14 -45.88 -16.62
C ALA A 863 -11.66 -45.16 -17.90
N CYS A 864 -12.13 -45.69 -19.03
CA CYS A 864 -12.11 -45.01 -20.32
C CYS A 864 -13.51 -44.48 -20.61
N MET A 865 -13.61 -43.25 -21.13
CA MET A 865 -14.88 -42.61 -21.42
C MET A 865 -14.79 -41.87 -22.74
N ALA A 866 -15.90 -41.84 -23.47
CA ALA A 866 -16.00 -41.15 -24.74
C ALA A 866 -17.44 -40.71 -24.95
N GLY A 867 -17.66 -39.58 -25.60
CA GLY A 867 -19.00 -39.20 -25.96
C GLY A 867 -19.07 -37.97 -26.82
N GLY A 868 -20.28 -37.64 -27.24
CA GLY A 868 -20.54 -36.45 -28.03
C GLY A 868 -22.00 -36.11 -28.12
N ARG A 869 -22.27 -34.87 -28.53
CA ARG A 869 -23.59 -34.33 -28.76
C ARG A 869 -23.60 -33.45 -30.00
N LEU A 870 -24.73 -33.45 -30.69
CA LEU A 870 -24.99 -32.62 -31.86
C LEU A 870 -26.35 -31.96 -31.66
N HIS A 871 -26.36 -30.63 -31.69
CA HIS A 871 -27.55 -29.80 -31.65
C HIS A 871 -27.64 -29.02 -32.96
N ALA A 872 -28.79 -29.08 -33.63
CA ALA A 872 -29.08 -28.20 -34.75
C ALA A 872 -30.44 -27.53 -34.53
N SER A 873 -30.47 -26.20 -34.56
CA SER A 873 -31.69 -25.41 -34.40
C SER A 873 -31.95 -24.58 -35.64
N PHE A 874 -33.18 -24.64 -36.14
CA PHE A 874 -33.68 -23.82 -37.23
C PHE A 874 -34.77 -22.87 -36.71
N SER A 875 -34.72 -21.60 -37.07
CA SER A 875 -35.71 -20.59 -36.71
C SER A 875 -35.98 -19.65 -37.88
N ALA A 876 -37.23 -19.60 -38.33
CA ALA A 876 -37.67 -18.74 -39.43
C ALA A 876 -39.03 -18.12 -39.07
N GLY A 877 -38.98 -16.98 -38.38
CA GLY A 877 -40.19 -16.24 -37.97
C GLY A 877 -41.01 -17.03 -36.94
N PRO A 878 -42.28 -17.37 -37.23
CA PRO A 878 -43.12 -18.12 -36.29
C PRO A 878 -42.79 -19.62 -36.25
N ILE A 879 -41.95 -20.15 -37.14
CA ILE A 879 -41.67 -21.59 -37.23
C ILE A 879 -40.24 -21.85 -36.75
N GLY A 880 -40.06 -22.87 -35.93
CA GLY A 880 -38.73 -23.39 -35.62
C GLY A 880 -38.70 -24.92 -35.56
N ALA A 881 -37.50 -25.47 -35.66
CA ALA A 881 -37.24 -26.89 -35.55
C ALA A 881 -35.92 -27.10 -34.78
N TRP A 882 -35.80 -28.24 -34.10
CA TRP A 882 -34.57 -28.63 -33.45
C TRP A 882 -34.30 -30.12 -33.66
N PHE A 883 -33.02 -30.45 -33.64
CA PHE A 883 -32.49 -31.80 -33.72
C PHE A 883 -31.41 -31.91 -32.64
N ASP A 884 -31.57 -32.87 -31.74
CA ASP A 884 -30.63 -33.22 -30.71
C ASP A 884 -30.22 -34.68 -30.89
N ALA A 885 -28.93 -34.95 -30.94
CA ALA A 885 -28.38 -36.30 -30.87
C ALA A 885 -27.24 -36.34 -29.86
N PHE A 886 -27.13 -37.41 -29.09
CA PHE A 886 -26.00 -37.64 -28.19
C PHE A 886 -25.63 -39.11 -28.13
N ALA A 887 -24.39 -39.39 -27.77
CA ALA A 887 -23.90 -40.71 -27.46
C ALA A 887 -22.79 -40.60 -26.41
N ASP A 888 -22.92 -41.29 -25.30
CA ASP A 888 -21.95 -41.35 -24.20
C ASP A 888 -21.59 -42.81 -23.92
N PHE A 889 -20.31 -43.05 -23.66
CA PHE A 889 -19.70 -44.36 -23.42
C PHE A 889 -18.83 -44.29 -22.17
N LEU A 890 -18.98 -45.27 -21.29
CA LEU A 890 -18.17 -45.49 -20.11
C LEU A 890 -17.70 -46.94 -20.08
N ILE A 891 -16.39 -47.15 -20.05
CA ILE A 891 -15.73 -48.46 -20.15
C ILE A 891 -14.86 -48.67 -18.90
N ASN A 892 -15.13 -49.76 -18.19
CA ASN A 892 -14.26 -50.31 -17.15
C ASN A 892 -13.26 -51.31 -17.77
N TYR A 893 -11.99 -51.25 -17.37
CA TYR A 893 -10.95 -52.07 -17.99
C TYR A 893 -11.06 -53.56 -17.62
N LYS A 894 -11.09 -53.88 -16.32
CA LYS A 894 -11.12 -55.26 -15.80
C LYS A 894 -11.87 -55.34 -14.45
N PRO A 895 -12.88 -56.24 -14.32
CA PRO A 895 -13.51 -57.01 -15.38
C PRO A 895 -14.08 -56.08 -16.45
N PHE A 896 -13.86 -56.41 -17.72
CA PHE A 896 -14.25 -55.55 -18.82
C PHE A 896 -15.77 -55.41 -18.82
N HIS A 897 -16.24 -54.18 -18.71
CA HIS A 897 -17.67 -53.86 -18.75
C HIS A 897 -17.82 -52.48 -19.39
N PHE A 898 -18.81 -52.30 -20.25
CA PHE A 898 -19.13 -50.99 -20.81
C PHE A 898 -20.59 -50.65 -20.58
N ASN A 899 -20.86 -49.36 -20.48
CA ASN A 899 -22.19 -48.77 -20.48
C ASN A 899 -22.20 -47.67 -21.54
N ALA A 900 -23.21 -47.66 -22.39
CA ALA A 900 -23.38 -46.68 -23.43
C ALA A 900 -24.82 -46.18 -23.45
N ALA A 901 -25.00 -44.87 -23.55
CA ALA A 901 -26.29 -44.23 -23.70
C ALA A 901 -26.26 -43.37 -24.96
N ALA A 902 -27.19 -43.58 -25.88
CA ALA A 902 -27.33 -42.74 -27.06
C ALA A 902 -28.78 -42.29 -27.20
N GLY A 903 -29.01 -41.10 -27.73
CA GLY A 903 -30.35 -40.58 -27.92
C GLY A 903 -30.45 -39.67 -29.12
N ILE A 904 -31.64 -39.62 -29.69
CA ILE A 904 -32.02 -38.69 -30.74
C ILE A 904 -33.38 -38.09 -30.39
N SER A 905 -33.53 -36.78 -30.53
CA SER A 905 -34.79 -36.06 -30.41
C SER A 905 -34.91 -35.08 -31.56
N VAL A 906 -36.09 -35.06 -32.20
CA VAL A 906 -36.42 -34.15 -33.29
C VAL A 906 -37.74 -33.50 -32.96
N GLY A 907 -37.76 -32.16 -33.00
CA GLY A 907 -38.97 -31.41 -32.73
C GLY A 907 -39.19 -30.22 -33.66
N VAL A 908 -40.45 -29.82 -33.77
CA VAL A 908 -40.89 -28.65 -34.53
C VAL A 908 -41.86 -27.83 -33.68
N TYR A 909 -41.77 -26.50 -33.74
CA TYR A 909 -42.70 -25.61 -33.07
C TYR A 909 -43.22 -24.50 -33.97
N VAL A 910 -44.43 -24.03 -33.68
CA VAL A 910 -45.03 -22.84 -34.29
C VAL A 910 -45.48 -21.88 -33.19
N GLU A 911 -45.01 -20.64 -33.26
CA GLU A 911 -45.42 -19.51 -32.43
C GLU A 911 -46.46 -18.65 -33.16
N ILE A 912 -47.69 -18.65 -32.66
CA ILE A 912 -48.77 -17.82 -33.18
C ILE A 912 -48.86 -16.56 -32.31
N LYS A 913 -48.51 -15.40 -32.88
CA LYS A 913 -48.58 -14.08 -32.21
C LYS A 913 -49.83 -13.33 -32.70
N ILE A 914 -50.83 -13.17 -31.83
CA ILE A 914 -52.05 -12.37 -32.11
C ILE A 914 -52.19 -11.30 -31.04
N LEU A 915 -51.79 -10.07 -31.36
CA LEU A 915 -51.86 -8.83 -30.56
C LEU A 915 -51.24 -8.90 -29.14
N PHE A 916 -51.85 -9.65 -28.22
CA PHE A 916 -51.44 -9.88 -26.81
C PHE A 916 -51.41 -11.36 -26.39
N ILE A 917 -51.75 -12.30 -27.29
CA ILE A 917 -51.74 -13.75 -27.03
C ILE A 917 -50.59 -14.39 -27.82
N HIS A 918 -49.70 -15.09 -27.08
CA HIS A 918 -48.60 -15.89 -27.62
C HIS A 918 -48.91 -17.38 -27.39
N ILE A 919 -49.28 -18.11 -28.45
CA ILE A 919 -49.51 -19.57 -28.37
C ILE A 919 -48.34 -20.27 -29.06
N LYS A 920 -47.59 -21.10 -28.31
CA LYS A 920 -46.55 -21.98 -28.85
C LYS A 920 -47.06 -23.42 -28.87
N ILE A 921 -47.15 -24.01 -30.06
CA ILE A 921 -47.48 -25.43 -30.25
C ILE A 921 -46.20 -26.14 -30.69
N SER A 922 -45.79 -27.21 -30.01
CA SER A 922 -44.51 -27.90 -30.26
C SER A 922 -44.64 -29.42 -30.25
N VAL A 923 -44.24 -30.08 -31.33
CA VAL A 923 -44.23 -31.55 -31.48
C VAL A 923 -42.82 -32.09 -31.36
N GLU A 924 -42.65 -33.17 -30.59
CA GLU A 924 -41.37 -33.86 -30.39
C GLU A 924 -41.52 -35.37 -30.61
N ILE A 925 -40.50 -35.97 -31.24
CA ILE A 925 -40.31 -37.41 -31.41
C ILE A 925 -38.87 -37.73 -31.03
N GLY A 926 -38.66 -38.68 -30.12
CA GLY A 926 -37.33 -39.10 -29.70
C GLY A 926 -37.21 -40.60 -29.45
N ALA A 927 -35.98 -41.08 -29.44
CA ALA A 927 -35.63 -42.43 -29.02
C ALA A 927 -34.30 -42.41 -28.27
N GLN A 928 -34.21 -43.19 -27.20
CA GLN A 928 -33.00 -43.39 -26.40
C GLN A 928 -32.64 -44.86 -26.37
N LEU A 929 -31.36 -45.16 -26.50
CA LEU A 929 -30.76 -46.49 -26.48
C LEU A 929 -29.79 -46.57 -25.31
N TYR A 930 -30.03 -47.48 -24.39
CA TYR A 930 -29.12 -47.86 -23.31
C TYR A 930 -28.52 -49.23 -23.67
N LEU A 931 -27.19 -49.34 -23.70
CA LEU A 931 -26.44 -50.54 -24.04
C LEU A 931 -25.44 -50.84 -22.93
N TRP A 932 -25.30 -52.11 -22.56
CA TRP A 932 -24.29 -52.56 -21.61
C TRP A 932 -23.79 -53.95 -21.98
N GLY A 933 -22.66 -54.36 -21.43
CA GLY A 933 -22.10 -55.70 -21.65
C GLY A 933 -20.64 -55.83 -21.23
N PRO A 934 -20.01 -56.99 -21.45
CA PRO A 934 -20.51 -58.19 -22.14
C PRO A 934 -21.31 -59.16 -21.23
N PRO A 935 -22.21 -60.01 -21.79
CA PRO A 935 -22.67 -60.03 -23.19
C PRO A 935 -23.49 -58.78 -23.49
N VAL A 936 -23.58 -58.41 -24.77
CA VAL A 936 -24.25 -57.17 -25.16
C VAL A 936 -25.75 -57.28 -24.91
N ALA A 937 -26.28 -56.40 -24.06
CA ALA A 937 -27.69 -56.25 -23.76
C ALA A 937 -28.06 -54.76 -23.74
N GLY A 938 -29.35 -54.46 -23.81
CA GLY A 938 -29.80 -53.08 -23.88
C GLY A 938 -31.29 -52.86 -23.77
N ARG A 939 -31.67 -51.58 -23.72
CA ARG A 939 -33.04 -51.07 -23.69
C ARG A 939 -33.17 -49.91 -24.67
N VAL A 940 -34.20 -49.95 -25.51
CA VAL A 940 -34.64 -48.81 -26.33
C VAL A 940 -35.88 -48.19 -25.70
N HIS A 941 -35.82 -46.93 -25.31
CA HIS A 941 -36.97 -46.12 -24.90
C HIS A 941 -37.40 -45.26 -26.08
N VAL A 942 -38.63 -45.43 -26.58
CA VAL A 942 -39.19 -44.61 -27.67
C VAL A 942 -40.19 -43.63 -27.06
N ASP A 943 -40.04 -42.34 -27.35
CA ASP A 943 -40.92 -41.27 -26.88
C ASP A 943 -41.59 -40.57 -28.07
N LEU A 944 -42.90 -40.73 -28.20
CA LEU A 944 -43.74 -40.07 -29.19
C LEU A 944 -44.69 -39.12 -28.45
N TRP A 945 -45.06 -37.98 -29.04
CA TRP A 945 -45.98 -36.98 -28.47
C TRP A 945 -47.10 -37.54 -27.55
N VAL A 946 -47.74 -38.66 -27.92
CA VAL A 946 -48.91 -39.23 -27.21
C VAL A 946 -48.57 -40.51 -26.42
N VAL A 947 -47.41 -41.15 -26.66
CA VAL A 947 -47.09 -42.48 -26.11
C VAL A 947 -45.59 -42.72 -26.02
N SER A 948 -45.13 -43.30 -24.91
CA SER A 948 -43.76 -43.78 -24.74
C SER A 948 -43.74 -45.25 -24.31
N PHE A 949 -42.73 -46.02 -24.74
CA PHE A 949 -42.59 -47.44 -24.40
C PHE A 949 -41.12 -47.93 -24.46
N ASP A 950 -40.82 -49.02 -23.74
CA ASP A 950 -39.49 -49.64 -23.64
C ASP A 950 -39.42 -50.98 -24.39
N ILE A 951 -38.32 -51.24 -25.09
CA ILE A 951 -37.96 -52.53 -25.71
C ILE A 951 -36.62 -52.99 -25.14
N ASN A 952 -36.61 -54.08 -24.37
CA ASN A 952 -35.37 -54.69 -23.84
C ASN A 952 -34.87 -55.82 -24.78
N PHE A 953 -33.56 -55.98 -24.94
CA PHE A 953 -32.93 -57.05 -25.73
C PHE A 953 -31.58 -57.50 -25.14
N GLY A 954 -31.12 -58.69 -25.53
CA GLY A 954 -29.87 -59.30 -25.06
C GLY A 954 -30.00 -60.04 -23.72
N ASP A 955 -28.94 -60.77 -23.34
CA ASP A 955 -28.88 -61.53 -22.08
C ASP A 955 -28.24 -60.66 -20.99
N SER A 956 -28.97 -60.42 -19.89
CA SER A 956 -28.51 -59.58 -18.79
C SER A 956 -27.77 -60.36 -17.69
N GLU A 957 -27.66 -61.70 -17.80
CA GLU A 957 -27.08 -62.54 -16.75
C GLU A 957 -25.93 -63.42 -17.29
N SER A 958 -24.75 -62.83 -17.50
CA SER A 958 -23.52 -63.63 -17.39
C SER A 958 -22.33 -62.78 -16.98
N GLY A 959 -21.57 -63.26 -15.98
CA GLY A 959 -20.40 -62.57 -15.45
C GLY A 959 -19.14 -62.89 -16.26
N VAL A 960 -18.23 -61.92 -16.37
CA VAL A 960 -16.91 -62.13 -17.01
C VAL A 960 -16.09 -63.14 -16.19
N PRO A 961 -15.54 -64.22 -16.78
CA PRO A 961 -14.73 -65.19 -16.04
C PRO A 961 -13.39 -64.58 -15.56
N PRO A 962 -12.83 -65.04 -14.43
CA PRO A 962 -11.50 -64.61 -13.97
C PRO A 962 -10.41 -65.09 -14.92
N ILE A 963 -9.35 -64.29 -15.10
CA ILE A 963 -8.17 -64.71 -15.88
C ILE A 963 -7.22 -65.55 -15.01
N THR A 964 -6.36 -66.35 -15.65
CA THR A 964 -5.31 -67.15 -15.00
C THR A 964 -4.11 -66.30 -14.59
N LEU A 965 -3.24 -66.83 -13.71
CA LEU A 965 -2.02 -66.14 -13.27
C LEU A 965 -1.07 -65.83 -14.43
N LEU A 966 -0.94 -66.74 -15.39
CA LEU A 966 -0.08 -66.58 -16.55
C LEU A 966 -0.58 -65.48 -17.49
N GLU A 967 -1.89 -65.42 -17.74
CA GLU A 967 -2.52 -64.34 -18.50
C GLU A 967 -2.36 -62.99 -17.79
N PHE A 968 -2.49 -62.97 -16.45
CA PHE A 968 -2.24 -61.78 -15.65
C PHE A 968 -0.77 -61.34 -15.70
N TYR A 969 0.17 -62.28 -15.63
CA TYR A 969 1.59 -62.00 -15.78
C TYR A 969 1.91 -61.39 -17.15
N ASN A 970 1.39 -61.97 -18.24
CA ASN A 970 1.56 -61.43 -19.59
C ASN A 970 0.90 -60.05 -19.78
N LEU A 971 -0.25 -59.82 -19.16
CA LEU A 971 -0.91 -58.51 -19.12
C LEU A 971 -0.01 -57.44 -18.47
N VAL A 972 0.63 -57.78 -17.36
CA VAL A 972 1.54 -56.89 -16.63
C VAL A 972 2.86 -56.68 -17.38
N LEU A 973 3.34 -57.67 -18.14
CA LEU A 973 4.55 -57.55 -18.96
C LEU A 973 4.41 -56.62 -20.16
N GLN A 974 3.18 -56.40 -20.65
CA GLN A 974 2.86 -55.69 -21.90
C GLN A 974 3.53 -56.34 -23.13
N ALA A 975 3.61 -57.68 -23.17
CA ALA A 975 4.30 -58.42 -24.24
C ALA A 975 3.50 -58.38 -25.56
N SER A 976 3.87 -57.43 -26.42
CA SER A 976 3.19 -57.10 -27.67
C SER A 976 3.20 -58.23 -28.71
N GLU A 977 4.27 -59.03 -28.80
CA GLU A 977 4.35 -60.10 -29.81
C GLU A 977 3.48 -61.32 -29.48
N SER A 978 3.26 -61.63 -28.19
CA SER A 978 2.43 -62.76 -27.74
C SER A 978 0.94 -62.44 -27.68
N GLN A 979 0.55 -61.17 -27.50
CA GLN A 979 -0.85 -60.74 -27.39
C GLN A 979 -1.58 -60.69 -28.74
N GLU A 980 -0.91 -60.31 -29.84
CA GLU A 980 -1.51 -60.35 -31.18
C GLU A 980 -1.78 -61.78 -31.65
N ALA A 981 -0.87 -62.72 -31.38
CA ALA A 981 -1.07 -64.13 -31.68
C ALA A 981 -2.18 -64.76 -30.81
N ALA A 982 -2.22 -64.46 -29.51
CA ALA A 982 -3.22 -65.00 -28.59
C ALA A 982 -4.63 -64.42 -28.83
N SER A 983 -4.75 -63.13 -29.14
CA SER A 983 -6.05 -62.51 -29.47
C SER A 983 -6.58 -62.94 -30.84
N SER A 984 -5.70 -63.13 -31.83
CA SER A 984 -6.07 -63.71 -33.13
C SER A 984 -6.54 -65.17 -32.99
N ALA A 985 -5.85 -65.97 -32.17
CA ALA A 985 -6.24 -67.35 -31.88
C ALA A 985 -7.55 -67.44 -31.07
N MET A 986 -7.77 -66.55 -30.10
CA MET A 986 -9.01 -66.53 -29.31
C MET A 986 -10.22 -66.07 -30.14
N LEU A 987 -10.02 -65.16 -31.11
CA LEU A 987 -11.02 -64.75 -32.08
C LEU A 987 -11.31 -65.85 -33.12
N ALA A 988 -10.29 -66.62 -33.53
CA ALA A 988 -10.44 -67.80 -34.39
C ALA A 988 -11.18 -68.95 -33.70
N MET A 989 -10.92 -69.17 -32.40
CA MET A 989 -11.63 -70.14 -31.55
C MET A 989 -13.09 -69.75 -31.32
N ALA A 990 -13.37 -68.45 -31.09
CA ALA A 990 -14.73 -67.93 -30.93
C ALA A 990 -15.54 -67.93 -32.23
N SER A 991 -14.87 -67.99 -33.40
CA SER A 991 -15.50 -68.08 -34.72
C SER A 991 -15.52 -69.49 -35.32
N GLY A 992 -14.93 -70.48 -34.64
CA GLY A 992 -14.93 -71.89 -35.06
C GLY A 992 -14.05 -72.18 -36.28
N ALA A 993 -13.03 -71.37 -36.54
CA ALA A 993 -12.25 -71.38 -37.78
C ALA A 993 -10.78 -71.85 -37.63
N ALA A 994 -10.39 -72.43 -36.50
CA ALA A 994 -9.00 -72.81 -36.24
C ALA A 994 -8.62 -74.17 -36.85
N GLU A 995 -7.44 -74.26 -37.48
CA GLU A 995 -6.80 -75.51 -37.90
C GLU A 995 -6.01 -76.14 -36.71
N GLU A 996 -6.01 -77.48 -36.59
CA GLU A 996 -5.40 -78.22 -35.47
C GLU A 996 -3.90 -77.90 -35.23
N GLU A 997 -3.15 -77.50 -36.28
CA GLU A 997 -1.72 -77.13 -36.15
C GLU A 997 -1.49 -75.73 -35.56
N GLU A 998 -2.45 -74.81 -35.66
CA GLU A 998 -2.35 -73.46 -35.07
C GLU A 998 -2.74 -73.46 -33.58
N GLU A 999 -3.67 -74.34 -33.18
CA GLU A 999 -4.01 -74.57 -31.76
C GLU A 999 -2.81 -75.11 -30.95
N GLU A 1000 -2.07 -76.08 -31.49
CA GLU A 1000 -0.87 -76.61 -30.83
C GLU A 1000 0.25 -75.57 -30.70
N LYS A 1001 0.49 -74.74 -31.72
CA LYS A 1001 1.50 -73.68 -31.65
C LYS A 1001 1.13 -72.56 -30.68
N ALA A 1002 -0.15 -72.19 -30.60
CA ALA A 1002 -0.64 -71.20 -29.64
C ALA A 1002 -0.57 -71.71 -28.19
N MET A 1003 -0.87 -72.99 -27.94
CA MET A 1003 -0.70 -73.62 -26.63
C MET A 1003 0.77 -73.70 -26.20
N VAL A 1004 1.69 -74.03 -27.11
CA VAL A 1004 3.14 -74.16 -26.80
C VAL A 1004 3.80 -72.80 -26.51
N LEU A 1005 3.34 -71.71 -27.13
CA LEU A 1005 3.81 -70.34 -26.85
C LEU A 1005 3.23 -69.75 -25.55
N ALA A 1006 2.01 -70.18 -25.15
CA ALA A 1006 1.42 -69.78 -23.87
C ALA A 1006 2.14 -70.43 -22.66
N ASP A 1007 2.62 -71.67 -22.79
CA ASP A 1007 3.09 -72.46 -21.63
C ASP A 1007 4.53 -72.17 -21.13
N LYS A 1008 5.27 -71.24 -21.75
CA LYS A 1008 6.61 -70.85 -21.30
C LYS A 1008 6.69 -69.35 -21.01
N PRO A 1009 6.91 -68.93 -19.75
CA PRO A 1009 7.09 -67.52 -19.44
C PRO A 1009 8.32 -66.97 -20.17
N PRO A 1010 8.24 -65.79 -20.82
CA PRO A 1010 9.37 -65.17 -21.50
C PRO A 1010 10.52 -64.94 -20.49
N LYS A 1011 11.73 -65.36 -20.89
CA LYS A 1011 12.92 -65.24 -20.01
C LYS A 1011 13.37 -63.77 -19.94
N ASN A 1012 13.57 -63.27 -18.72
CA ASN A 1012 14.20 -61.97 -18.40
C ASN A 1012 13.43 -60.67 -18.73
N GLU A 1013 12.11 -60.70 -18.96
CA GLU A 1013 11.33 -59.48 -19.28
C GLU A 1013 10.56 -58.87 -18.08
N GLY A 1014 10.53 -59.58 -16.95
CA GLY A 1014 9.77 -59.19 -15.75
C GLY A 1014 10.54 -58.29 -14.77
N HIS A 1015 11.83 -58.10 -14.97
CA HIS A 1015 12.71 -57.36 -14.06
C HIS A 1015 13.55 -56.33 -14.83
N ASN A 1016 13.64 -55.13 -14.28
CA ASN A 1016 14.50 -54.06 -14.77
C ASN A 1016 15.56 -53.75 -13.72
N PHE A 1017 16.83 -53.78 -14.13
CA PHE A 1017 17.94 -53.37 -13.29
C PHE A 1017 18.24 -51.89 -13.56
N LEU A 1018 18.08 -51.05 -12.54
CA LEU A 1018 18.22 -49.60 -12.66
C LEU A 1018 19.33 -49.11 -11.73
N PRO A 1019 20.47 -48.62 -12.24
CA PRO A 1019 21.51 -48.03 -11.40
C PRO A 1019 21.03 -46.70 -10.82
N VAL A 1020 21.10 -46.55 -9.49
CA VAL A 1020 20.69 -45.33 -8.77
C VAL A 1020 21.87 -44.38 -8.60
N SER A 1021 23.05 -44.92 -8.29
CA SER A 1021 24.26 -44.16 -8.02
C SER A 1021 25.52 -44.97 -8.32
N GLY A 1022 26.65 -44.29 -8.51
CA GLY A 1022 27.95 -44.93 -8.71
C GLY A 1022 28.18 -45.52 -10.11
N LEU A 1023 27.27 -45.39 -11.06
CA LEU A 1023 27.49 -45.81 -12.44
C LEU A 1023 28.51 -44.89 -13.14
N LEU A 1024 29.52 -45.48 -13.78
CA LEU A 1024 30.51 -44.74 -14.58
C LEU A 1024 30.15 -44.87 -16.06
N ASN A 1025 29.92 -43.74 -16.72
CA ASN A 1025 29.70 -43.71 -18.16
C ASN A 1025 31.04 -43.68 -18.89
N ASP A 1026 31.14 -44.48 -19.96
CA ASP A 1026 32.25 -44.37 -20.90
C ASP A 1026 31.96 -43.17 -21.81
N ASN A 1027 32.79 -42.12 -21.71
CA ASN A 1027 32.55 -40.86 -22.44
C ASN A 1027 32.56 -41.04 -23.97
N ASP A 1028 33.15 -42.14 -24.46
CA ASP A 1028 33.27 -42.42 -25.89
C ASP A 1028 32.07 -43.21 -26.46
N LYS A 1029 31.19 -43.78 -25.61
CA LYS A 1029 29.99 -44.53 -25.99
C LYS A 1029 28.84 -44.30 -25.00
N PRO A 1030 28.03 -43.24 -25.19
CA PRO A 1030 26.90 -42.96 -24.31
C PRO A 1030 25.75 -43.97 -24.45
N ASP A 1031 25.66 -44.66 -25.60
CA ASP A 1031 24.65 -45.69 -25.85
C ASP A 1031 25.11 -47.05 -25.31
N ARG A 1032 24.29 -47.67 -24.46
CA ARG A 1032 24.54 -49.02 -23.91
C ARG A 1032 23.55 -50.03 -24.48
N GLN A 1033 24.04 -51.21 -24.81
CA GLN A 1033 23.19 -52.32 -25.24
C GLN A 1033 22.63 -53.09 -24.02
N PRO A 1034 21.44 -53.70 -24.12
CA PRO A 1034 20.93 -54.57 -23.06
C PRO A 1034 21.93 -55.69 -22.72
N ASN A 1035 22.08 -56.00 -21.42
CA ASN A 1035 23.03 -56.98 -20.88
C ASN A 1035 24.52 -56.64 -21.01
N GLU A 1036 24.87 -55.38 -21.33
CA GLU A 1036 26.25 -54.93 -21.29
C GLU A 1036 26.76 -54.78 -19.83
N PRO A 1037 28.01 -55.17 -19.52
CA PRO A 1037 28.57 -55.03 -18.17
C PRO A 1037 28.60 -53.57 -17.72
N TRP A 1038 28.19 -53.30 -16.47
CA TRP A 1038 28.31 -51.97 -15.88
C TRP A 1038 29.67 -51.78 -15.21
N VAL A 1039 30.32 -50.67 -15.54
CA VAL A 1039 31.47 -50.18 -14.77
C VAL A 1039 30.95 -49.25 -13.69
N VAL A 1040 31.28 -49.54 -12.43
CA VAL A 1040 30.68 -48.86 -11.27
C VAL A 1040 31.74 -48.45 -10.25
N ARG A 1041 31.48 -47.36 -9.52
CA ARG A 1041 32.25 -46.90 -8.37
C ARG A 1041 31.78 -47.67 -7.13
N ALA A 1042 32.58 -48.65 -6.72
CA ALA A 1042 32.23 -49.59 -5.65
C ALA A 1042 31.67 -48.94 -4.37
N GLY A 1043 32.30 -47.88 -3.85
CA GLY A 1043 31.91 -47.27 -2.56
C GLY A 1043 30.61 -46.46 -2.57
N THR A 1044 30.02 -46.19 -3.74
CA THR A 1044 28.77 -45.42 -3.85
C THR A 1044 27.77 -46.12 -4.78
N PHE A 1045 27.99 -47.38 -5.11
CA PHE A 1045 27.14 -48.08 -6.07
C PHE A 1045 25.85 -48.52 -5.40
N SER A 1046 24.72 -48.16 -6.00
CA SER A 1046 23.40 -48.64 -5.61
C SER A 1046 22.58 -48.87 -6.87
N LEU A 1047 21.72 -49.89 -6.84
CA LEU A 1047 20.83 -50.24 -7.93
C LEU A 1047 19.46 -50.66 -7.41
N VAL A 1048 18.41 -50.44 -8.19
CA VAL A 1048 17.08 -50.98 -7.94
C VAL A 1048 16.85 -52.17 -8.87
N VAL A 1049 16.47 -53.30 -8.30
CA VAL A 1049 15.90 -54.43 -9.03
C VAL A 1049 14.39 -54.23 -9.05
N ALA A 1050 13.90 -53.53 -10.07
CA ALA A 1050 12.48 -53.23 -10.24
C ALA A 1050 11.76 -54.43 -10.87
N CYS A 1051 10.60 -54.77 -10.34
CA CYS A 1051 9.73 -55.83 -10.82
C CYS A 1051 8.54 -55.21 -11.55
N LYS A 1052 8.10 -55.82 -12.66
CA LYS A 1052 6.80 -55.48 -13.28
C LYS A 1052 5.64 -56.08 -12.49
N MET A 1053 5.85 -57.22 -11.84
CA MET A 1053 4.90 -57.87 -10.94
C MET A 1053 5.13 -57.38 -9.50
N ALA A 1054 4.07 -57.08 -8.75
CA ALA A 1054 4.18 -56.76 -7.34
C ALA A 1054 4.67 -57.96 -6.52
N ILE A 1055 5.49 -57.70 -5.50
CA ILE A 1055 6.09 -58.70 -4.61
C ILE A 1055 5.70 -58.43 -3.15
N ASN A 1056 5.60 -59.47 -2.34
CA ASN A 1056 5.35 -59.36 -0.89
C ASN A 1056 6.56 -59.78 -0.04
N SER A 1057 7.59 -60.36 -0.68
CA SER A 1057 8.76 -60.86 0.03
C SER A 1057 10.01 -60.81 -0.86
N PHE A 1058 11.16 -60.57 -0.23
CA PHE A 1058 12.47 -60.59 -0.87
C PHE A 1058 13.43 -61.55 -0.14
N LYS A 1059 14.16 -62.34 -0.91
CA LYS A 1059 15.20 -63.26 -0.43
C LYS A 1059 16.50 -63.05 -1.20
N LYS A 1060 17.63 -63.13 -0.51
CA LYS A 1060 18.97 -63.17 -1.14
C LYS A 1060 19.38 -64.56 -1.62
N ASP A 1061 18.77 -65.60 -1.04
CA ASP A 1061 18.97 -67.00 -1.41
C ASP A 1061 17.62 -67.73 -1.34
N PRO A 1062 17.29 -68.60 -2.30
CA PRO A 1062 16.02 -69.32 -2.30
C PRO A 1062 15.78 -70.18 -1.05
N ASN A 1063 16.85 -70.61 -0.37
CA ASN A 1063 16.79 -71.47 0.82
C ASN A 1063 16.76 -70.69 2.14
N GLU A 1064 16.84 -69.36 2.09
CA GLU A 1064 16.81 -68.50 3.27
C GLU A 1064 15.41 -67.92 3.55
N GLU A 1065 15.22 -67.43 4.78
CA GLU A 1065 14.02 -66.67 5.16
C GLU A 1065 14.01 -65.30 4.47
N PRO A 1066 12.82 -64.72 4.20
CA PRO A 1066 12.72 -63.37 3.64
C PRO A 1066 13.44 -62.32 4.49
N ILE A 1067 14.27 -61.50 3.85
CA ILE A 1067 14.93 -60.35 4.50
C ILE A 1067 13.95 -59.19 4.62
N LEU A 1068 13.13 -58.98 3.58
CA LEU A 1068 12.10 -57.95 3.55
C LEU A 1068 10.75 -58.60 3.28
N THR A 1069 9.72 -58.10 3.97
CA THR A 1069 8.32 -58.50 3.79
C THR A 1069 7.44 -57.27 3.66
N TYR A 1070 6.39 -57.35 2.84
CA TYR A 1070 5.43 -56.28 2.59
C TYR A 1070 4.01 -56.84 2.49
N ALA A 1071 3.00 -55.97 2.32
CA ALA A 1071 1.62 -56.38 2.15
C ALA A 1071 1.41 -57.29 0.93
N ASP A 1072 0.50 -58.25 1.04
CA ASP A 1072 0.20 -59.19 -0.05
C ASP A 1072 -0.43 -58.45 -1.25
N PRO A 1073 0.10 -58.64 -2.48
CA PRO A 1073 -0.53 -58.11 -3.68
C PRO A 1073 -1.79 -58.91 -4.01
N TYR A 1074 -2.79 -58.23 -4.58
CA TYR A 1074 -4.00 -58.85 -5.11
C TYR A 1074 -4.05 -58.75 -6.64
N SER A 1075 -5.07 -59.35 -7.25
CA SER A 1075 -5.37 -59.18 -8.67
C SER A 1075 -6.88 -59.10 -8.90
N LYS A 1076 -7.37 -57.90 -9.27
CA LYS A 1076 -8.78 -57.70 -9.68
C LYS A 1076 -9.12 -58.49 -10.96
N PRO A 1077 -8.28 -58.54 -12.01
CA PRO A 1077 -8.54 -59.35 -13.21
C PRO A 1077 -8.71 -60.86 -12.91
N MET A 1078 -7.96 -61.39 -11.95
CA MET A 1078 -8.08 -62.78 -11.50
C MET A 1078 -9.21 -62.99 -10.48
N LYS A 1079 -9.97 -61.94 -10.14
CA LYS A 1079 -11.05 -61.91 -9.13
C LYS A 1079 -10.61 -62.40 -7.74
N LEU A 1080 -9.37 -62.10 -7.34
CA LEU A 1080 -8.82 -62.58 -6.07
C LEU A 1080 -9.36 -61.81 -4.86
N THR A 1081 -9.97 -62.56 -3.93
CA THR A 1081 -10.38 -62.08 -2.61
C THR A 1081 -9.34 -62.37 -1.52
N THR A 1082 -8.31 -63.16 -1.85
CA THR A 1082 -7.18 -63.55 -0.99
C THR A 1082 -5.88 -63.06 -1.61
N GLY A 1083 -4.89 -62.73 -0.77
CA GLY A 1083 -3.61 -62.18 -1.21
C GLY A 1083 -2.76 -63.22 -1.96
N MET A 1084 -2.01 -62.77 -2.96
CA MET A 1084 -1.08 -63.60 -3.73
C MET A 1084 0.28 -63.68 -3.05
N SER A 1085 0.93 -64.83 -3.09
CA SER A 1085 2.34 -64.94 -2.73
C SER A 1085 3.23 -64.59 -3.92
N SER A 1086 4.16 -63.66 -3.74
CA SER A 1086 5.06 -63.21 -4.81
C SER A 1086 6.42 -62.85 -4.22
N THR A 1087 7.41 -63.74 -4.42
CA THR A 1087 8.74 -63.62 -3.81
C THR A 1087 9.80 -63.28 -4.86
N LEU A 1088 10.53 -62.19 -4.66
CA LEU A 1088 11.73 -61.88 -5.44
C LEU A 1088 12.95 -62.55 -4.82
N VAL A 1089 13.75 -63.24 -5.64
CA VAL A 1089 15.03 -63.81 -5.23
C VAL A 1089 16.15 -63.21 -6.06
N VAL A 1090 17.13 -62.56 -5.40
CA VAL A 1090 18.31 -62.00 -6.08
C VAL A 1090 19.57 -62.58 -5.46
N SER A 1091 20.37 -63.29 -6.27
CA SER A 1091 21.66 -63.84 -5.85
C SER A 1091 22.82 -63.06 -6.46
N VAL A 1092 23.72 -62.54 -5.63
CA VAL A 1092 24.97 -61.88 -6.05
C VAL A 1092 26.08 -62.92 -6.17
N GLN A 1093 26.94 -62.82 -7.18
CA GLN A 1093 28.09 -63.72 -7.39
C GLN A 1093 29.36 -62.91 -7.74
N GLN A 1094 30.52 -63.35 -7.25
CA GLN A 1094 31.84 -62.75 -7.50
C GLN A 1094 32.76 -63.85 -8.02
N ASP A 1095 33.35 -63.64 -9.19
CA ASP A 1095 34.27 -64.58 -9.84
C ASP A 1095 33.74 -66.04 -9.95
N GLY A 1096 32.43 -66.19 -10.17
CA GLY A 1096 31.77 -67.50 -10.25
C GLY A 1096 31.56 -68.21 -8.91
N THR A 1097 31.86 -67.56 -7.78
CA THR A 1097 31.58 -68.07 -6.45
C THR A 1097 30.16 -67.63 -6.02
N PRO A 1098 29.25 -68.56 -5.68
CA PRO A 1098 27.83 -68.24 -5.44
C PRO A 1098 27.53 -67.52 -4.11
N LYS A 1099 28.53 -67.10 -3.32
CA LYS A 1099 28.32 -66.41 -2.04
C LYS A 1099 29.27 -65.23 -1.74
N PRO A 1100 29.10 -64.06 -2.36
CA PRO A 1100 29.68 -62.80 -1.91
C PRO A 1100 28.55 -61.77 -1.73
N ASP A 1101 27.68 -62.02 -0.75
CA ASP A 1101 26.65 -61.08 -0.30
C ASP A 1101 26.97 -60.49 1.10
N ASP A 1102 28.22 -60.61 1.54
CA ASP A 1102 28.65 -60.09 2.83
C ASP A 1102 28.71 -58.55 2.77
N GLY A 1103 27.67 -57.92 3.31
CA GLY A 1103 27.61 -56.48 3.56
C GLY A 1103 26.76 -55.66 2.59
N TRP A 1104 26.08 -56.27 1.61
CA TRP A 1104 25.08 -55.55 0.82
C TRP A 1104 23.88 -55.15 1.70
N GLN A 1105 23.32 -53.99 1.40
CA GLN A 1105 22.16 -53.45 2.11
C GLN A 1105 20.94 -53.49 1.20
N TYR A 1106 19.79 -53.82 1.77
CA TYR A 1106 18.54 -54.04 1.06
C TYR A 1106 17.44 -53.12 1.62
N GLU A 1107 16.80 -52.37 0.74
CA GLU A 1107 15.68 -51.50 1.09
C GLU A 1107 14.47 -51.79 0.20
N ILE A 1108 13.27 -51.63 0.77
CA ILE A 1108 12.01 -51.84 0.05
C ILE A 1108 11.88 -50.76 -1.02
N TYR A 1109 11.67 -51.17 -2.28
CA TYR A 1109 11.36 -50.24 -3.36
C TYR A 1109 9.88 -50.35 -3.71
N THR A 1110 9.14 -49.27 -3.43
CA THR A 1110 7.69 -49.20 -3.68
C THR A 1110 7.37 -48.36 -4.91
N LYS A 1111 6.25 -48.66 -5.55
CA LYS A 1111 5.68 -47.83 -6.62
C LYS A 1111 4.16 -47.81 -6.52
N GLU A 1112 3.58 -46.68 -6.88
CA GLU A 1112 2.14 -46.52 -7.06
C GLU A 1112 1.69 -47.25 -8.33
N VAL A 1113 0.74 -48.18 -8.18
CA VAL A 1113 0.22 -49.00 -9.27
C VAL A 1113 -1.30 -48.95 -9.36
N PRO A 1114 -1.91 -49.15 -10.54
CA PRO A 1114 -3.36 -48.97 -10.70
C PRO A 1114 -4.18 -49.95 -9.87
N ARG A 1115 -5.18 -49.45 -9.13
CA ARG A 1115 -6.11 -50.30 -8.37
C ARG A 1115 -6.91 -51.24 -9.26
N ALA A 1116 -7.18 -50.85 -10.50
CA ALA A 1116 -7.86 -51.69 -11.49
C ALA A 1116 -7.14 -53.03 -11.75
N LEU A 1117 -5.83 -53.10 -11.48
CA LEU A 1117 -5.04 -54.33 -11.60
C LEU A 1117 -4.80 -55.00 -10.26
N TRP A 1118 -4.35 -54.24 -9.26
CA TRP A 1118 -3.65 -54.79 -8.08
C TRP A 1118 -4.45 -54.80 -6.77
N ASP A 1119 -5.65 -54.26 -6.78
CA ASP A 1119 -6.49 -54.15 -5.59
C ASP A 1119 -7.28 -55.45 -5.33
N LYS A 1120 -7.85 -55.58 -4.14
CA LYS A 1120 -8.68 -56.74 -3.77
C LYS A 1120 -9.96 -56.73 -4.61
N TYR A 1121 -10.35 -57.88 -5.14
CA TYR A 1121 -11.63 -58.00 -5.86
C TYR A 1121 -12.80 -57.98 -4.88
N ASN A 1122 -13.75 -57.07 -5.11
CA ASN A 1122 -15.01 -57.00 -4.38
C ASN A 1122 -16.18 -57.30 -5.33
N PRO A 1123 -16.86 -58.46 -5.18
CA PRO A 1123 -18.02 -58.80 -6.01
C PRO A 1123 -19.18 -57.79 -5.93
N SER A 1124 -19.29 -57.00 -4.86
CA SER A 1124 -20.35 -55.99 -4.77
C SER A 1124 -20.10 -54.77 -5.66
N GLU A 1125 -18.85 -54.51 -6.03
CA GLU A 1125 -18.44 -53.39 -6.89
C GLU A 1125 -18.28 -53.81 -8.36
N ASP A 1126 -18.43 -55.09 -8.67
CA ASP A 1126 -18.32 -55.60 -10.04
C ASP A 1126 -19.52 -55.14 -10.90
N PRO A 1127 -19.30 -54.28 -11.92
CA PRO A 1127 -20.38 -53.78 -12.76
C PRO A 1127 -21.04 -54.87 -13.62
N SER A 1128 -20.38 -56.02 -13.82
CA SER A 1128 -20.94 -57.16 -14.59
C SER A 1128 -22.03 -57.94 -13.85
N GLY A 1129 -22.24 -57.70 -12.55
CA GLY A 1129 -23.27 -58.39 -11.74
C GLY A 1129 -24.69 -57.81 -11.86
N GLY A 1130 -24.98 -57.00 -12.87
CA GLY A 1130 -26.28 -56.32 -13.05
C GLY A 1130 -26.55 -55.20 -12.02
N LYS A 1131 -25.59 -54.91 -11.14
CA LYS A 1131 -25.65 -53.80 -10.18
C LYS A 1131 -24.95 -52.60 -10.81
N ASN A 1132 -25.72 -51.58 -11.14
CA ASN A 1132 -25.28 -50.38 -11.84
C ASN A 1132 -24.46 -49.44 -10.91
N ASN A 1133 -23.36 -49.94 -10.31
CA ASN A 1133 -22.47 -49.19 -9.42
C ASN A 1133 -21.56 -48.22 -10.19
N ILE A 1134 -22.18 -47.44 -11.10
CA ILE A 1134 -21.51 -46.42 -11.91
C ILE A 1134 -20.82 -45.36 -11.04
N GLY A 1135 -21.34 -45.10 -9.83
CA GLY A 1135 -20.81 -44.08 -8.93
C GLY A 1135 -19.32 -44.22 -8.60
N ASP A 1136 -18.80 -45.44 -8.43
CA ASP A 1136 -17.35 -45.63 -8.16
C ASP A 1136 -16.49 -45.45 -9.42
N LEU A 1137 -17.02 -45.76 -10.61
CA LEU A 1137 -16.35 -45.50 -11.89
C LEU A 1137 -16.31 -44.01 -12.24
N LEU A 1138 -17.31 -43.24 -11.76
CA LEU A 1138 -17.37 -41.79 -11.93
C LEU A 1138 -16.53 -41.04 -10.89
N ASN A 1139 -16.07 -41.70 -9.83
CA ASN A 1139 -15.21 -41.11 -8.82
C ASN A 1139 -13.72 -41.33 -9.16
N GLY A 1140 -13.00 -40.25 -9.45
CA GLY A 1140 -11.57 -40.31 -9.79
C GLY A 1140 -10.61 -40.51 -8.59
N ASP A 1141 -11.09 -40.47 -7.34
CA ASP A 1141 -10.23 -40.52 -6.15
C ASP A 1141 -9.67 -41.93 -5.87
N GLY A 1142 -8.46 -41.98 -5.30
CA GLY A 1142 -7.83 -43.23 -4.84
C GLY A 1142 -7.56 -44.22 -5.97
N SER A 1143 -7.07 -43.76 -7.13
CA SER A 1143 -6.94 -44.58 -8.34
C SER A 1143 -5.72 -45.53 -8.34
N SER A 1144 -4.73 -45.26 -7.48
CA SER A 1144 -3.52 -46.07 -7.29
C SER A 1144 -3.44 -46.71 -5.90
N LEU A 1145 -2.54 -47.68 -5.75
CA LEU A 1145 -2.07 -48.17 -4.46
C LEU A 1145 -0.55 -48.36 -4.44
N THR A 1146 0.07 -48.15 -3.29
CA THR A 1146 1.49 -48.39 -3.06
C THR A 1146 1.76 -49.87 -2.87
N LEU A 1147 2.49 -50.49 -3.80
CA LEU A 1147 2.99 -51.87 -3.65
C LEU A 1147 4.51 -51.92 -3.72
N MET A 1148 5.10 -52.94 -3.08
CA MET A 1148 6.50 -53.27 -3.25
C MET A 1148 6.69 -53.80 -4.67
N MET A 1149 7.39 -53.03 -5.49
CA MET A 1149 7.65 -53.30 -6.90
C MET A 1149 9.14 -53.53 -7.15
N GLY A 1150 9.90 -53.93 -6.13
CA GLY A 1150 11.33 -54.22 -6.24
C GLY A 1150 12.08 -54.06 -4.94
N VAL A 1151 13.40 -54.08 -5.04
CA VAL A 1151 14.34 -53.87 -3.93
C VAL A 1151 15.48 -52.98 -4.40
N GLN A 1152 15.84 -51.99 -3.57
CA GLN A 1152 17.08 -51.24 -3.74
C GLN A 1152 18.20 -51.98 -3.03
N MET A 1153 19.27 -52.26 -3.78
CA MET A 1153 20.48 -52.93 -3.33
C MET A 1153 21.63 -51.92 -3.31
N THR A 1154 22.20 -51.68 -2.14
CA THR A 1154 23.35 -50.78 -1.98
C THR A 1154 24.59 -51.60 -1.68
N ALA A 1155 25.68 -51.31 -2.41
CA ALA A 1155 26.94 -52.02 -2.26
C ALA A 1155 27.50 -51.88 -0.83
N PRO A 1156 28.27 -52.86 -0.36
CA PRO A 1156 28.91 -52.78 0.96
C PRO A 1156 29.76 -51.51 1.10
N PRO A 1157 29.82 -50.90 2.29
CA PRO A 1157 30.71 -49.77 2.56
C PRO A 1157 32.15 -50.12 2.18
N ALA A 1158 32.81 -49.24 1.44
CA ALA A 1158 34.21 -49.46 1.08
C ALA A 1158 35.05 -49.59 2.35
N THR A 1159 35.82 -50.68 2.48
CA THR A 1159 36.84 -50.79 3.53
C THR A 1159 37.86 -49.67 3.32
N MET A 1160 37.85 -48.67 4.20
CA MET A 1160 38.87 -47.64 4.23
C MET A 1160 40.24 -48.30 4.37
N ALA A 1161 41.22 -47.85 3.58
CA ALA A 1161 42.60 -48.24 3.79
C ALA A 1161 42.98 -47.92 5.26
N PRO A 1162 43.71 -48.79 5.97
CA PRO A 1162 44.13 -48.50 7.33
C PRO A 1162 44.95 -47.20 7.34
N ASP A 1163 44.34 -46.12 7.83
CA ASP A 1163 44.96 -44.82 7.93
C ASP A 1163 45.96 -44.85 9.09
N PRO A 1164 47.27 -44.60 8.85
CA PRO A 1164 48.27 -44.62 9.91
C PRO A 1164 48.16 -43.42 10.87
N PHE A 1165 47.26 -42.46 10.65
CA PHE A 1165 47.13 -41.27 11.48
C PHE A 1165 45.92 -41.33 12.45
N PRO A 1166 46.10 -40.93 13.72
CA PRO A 1166 45.02 -40.93 14.70
C PRO A 1166 43.94 -39.88 14.36
N PRO A 1167 42.68 -40.14 14.74
CA PRO A 1167 41.54 -39.29 14.42
C PRO A 1167 41.70 -37.86 14.95
N PHE A 1168 41.44 -36.88 14.07
CA PHE A 1168 41.48 -35.45 14.39
C PHE A 1168 40.24 -35.03 15.20
N ASP A 1169 40.44 -34.73 16.48
CA ASP A 1169 39.39 -34.33 17.42
C ASP A 1169 39.12 -32.82 17.31
N ILE A 1170 38.15 -32.46 16.45
CA ILE A 1170 37.72 -31.09 16.16
C ILE A 1170 37.41 -30.28 17.43
N ALA A 1171 36.94 -30.92 18.51
CA ALA A 1171 36.60 -30.25 19.77
C ALA A 1171 37.82 -29.63 20.48
N LYS A 1172 39.04 -30.03 20.10
CA LYS A 1172 40.28 -29.50 20.68
C LYS A 1172 41.00 -28.47 19.80
N ALA A 1173 40.50 -28.22 18.59
CA ALA A 1173 41.16 -27.36 17.62
C ALA A 1173 41.21 -25.87 18.06
N ASP A 1174 40.25 -25.42 18.87
CA ASP A 1174 40.11 -24.03 19.31
C ASP A 1174 40.44 -23.78 20.80
N LEU A 1175 40.97 -24.77 21.52
CA LEU A 1175 41.32 -24.59 22.94
C LEU A 1175 42.65 -23.86 23.10
N GLN A 1176 42.64 -22.68 23.73
CA GLN A 1176 43.86 -21.99 24.19
C GLN A 1176 44.13 -22.20 25.68
N PRO A 1177 45.37 -22.54 26.07
CA PRO A 1177 45.73 -22.67 27.49
C PRO A 1177 45.87 -21.29 28.16
N ILE A 1178 45.10 -21.08 29.23
CA ILE A 1178 45.21 -19.89 30.10
C ILE A 1178 45.97 -20.29 31.36
N TRP A 1179 47.03 -19.55 31.68
CA TRP A 1179 47.95 -19.87 32.78
C TRP A 1179 47.48 -19.15 34.06
N SER A 1180 47.05 -19.93 35.07
CA SER A 1180 46.66 -19.42 36.40
C SER A 1180 47.81 -19.58 37.40
N GLU A 1181 48.10 -18.56 38.21
CA GLU A 1181 49.13 -18.61 39.27
C GLU A 1181 48.72 -19.44 40.50
N ARG A 1182 47.43 -19.75 40.66
CA ARG A 1182 46.93 -20.66 41.70
C ARG A 1182 45.99 -21.70 41.09
N PRO A 1183 46.05 -22.98 41.50
CA PRO A 1183 45.08 -23.97 41.05
C PRO A 1183 43.67 -23.52 41.46
N PHE A 1184 42.74 -23.54 40.52
CA PHE A 1184 41.32 -23.41 40.85
C PHE A 1184 40.94 -24.51 41.86
N PRO A 1185 40.01 -24.25 42.80
CA PRO A 1185 39.47 -25.29 43.66
C PRO A 1185 39.00 -26.47 42.80
N ALA A 1186 39.37 -27.69 43.18
CA ALA A 1186 38.89 -28.86 42.46
C ALA A 1186 37.35 -28.88 42.49
N PHE A 1187 36.72 -28.94 41.32
CA PHE A 1187 35.28 -29.10 41.22
C PHE A 1187 34.90 -30.43 41.87
N ALA A 1188 34.21 -30.36 43.01
CA ALA A 1188 33.51 -31.51 43.55
C ALA A 1188 32.30 -31.81 42.66
N ASN A 1189 31.96 -33.09 42.51
CA ASN A 1189 30.69 -33.49 41.90
C ASN A 1189 29.54 -32.77 42.64
N ALA A 1190 28.51 -32.36 41.90
CA ALA A 1190 27.37 -31.61 42.42
C ALA A 1190 26.86 -32.24 43.72
N ASP A 1191 26.90 -31.45 44.80
CA ASP A 1191 26.45 -31.87 46.13
C ASP A 1191 24.94 -32.19 46.05
N PRO A 1192 24.42 -33.27 46.67
CA PRO A 1192 22.99 -33.53 46.78
C PRO A 1192 22.18 -32.33 47.28
N ALA A 1193 22.80 -31.39 48.00
CA ALA A 1193 22.24 -30.10 48.38
C ALA A 1193 21.82 -29.19 47.21
N TRP A 1194 22.18 -29.54 45.97
CA TRP A 1194 21.76 -28.84 44.75
C TRP A 1194 20.46 -29.40 44.17
N ALA A 1195 19.91 -30.47 44.77
CA ALA A 1195 18.57 -30.95 44.45
C ALA A 1195 17.51 -29.99 45.03
N PRO A 1196 16.46 -29.65 44.28
CA PRO A 1196 15.43 -28.72 44.74
C PRO A 1196 14.66 -29.30 45.93
N ALA A 1197 14.49 -28.48 46.97
CA ALA A 1197 13.62 -28.76 48.11
C ALA A 1197 12.16 -28.90 47.66
N LYS A 1198 11.35 -29.63 48.44
CA LYS A 1198 9.93 -29.79 48.12
C LYS A 1198 9.19 -28.43 48.19
N PRO A 1199 8.31 -28.12 47.22
CA PRO A 1199 7.57 -26.86 47.22
C PRO A 1199 6.54 -26.82 48.37
N PHE A 1200 6.27 -25.62 48.88
CA PHE A 1200 5.17 -25.40 49.82
C PHE A 1200 3.84 -25.37 49.06
N GLU A 1201 2.83 -26.08 49.56
CA GLU A 1201 1.52 -26.22 48.90
C GLU A 1201 0.42 -25.48 49.69
N GLY A 1202 -0.63 -25.02 48.98
CA GLY A 1202 -1.80 -24.36 49.59
C GLY A 1202 -1.54 -22.93 50.06
N ASP A 1203 -2.14 -22.52 51.19
CA ASP A 1203 -2.08 -21.15 51.72
C ASP A 1203 -0.65 -20.71 52.16
N ASP A 1204 0.33 -21.61 52.13
CA ASP A 1204 1.72 -21.39 52.54
C ASP A 1204 2.65 -20.92 51.40
N VAL A 1205 2.18 -20.76 50.16
CA VAL A 1205 3.00 -20.31 49.02
C VAL A 1205 3.67 -18.95 49.27
N GLY A 1206 3.02 -18.05 50.03
CA GLY A 1206 3.63 -16.78 50.45
C GLY A 1206 4.90 -16.96 51.28
N LYS A 1207 4.97 -18.01 52.12
CA LYS A 1207 6.15 -18.33 52.93
C LYS A 1207 7.32 -18.83 52.07
N GLN A 1208 7.05 -19.44 50.91
CA GLN A 1208 8.10 -19.88 50.00
C GLN A 1208 8.84 -18.69 49.38
N TYR A 1209 8.11 -17.66 48.97
CA TYR A 1209 8.74 -16.43 48.48
C TYR A 1209 9.57 -15.73 49.56
N GLU A 1210 9.11 -15.72 50.82
CA GLU A 1210 9.87 -15.15 51.93
C GLU A 1210 11.15 -15.95 52.21
N ALA A 1211 11.06 -17.27 52.24
CA ALA A 1211 12.21 -18.15 52.45
C ALA A 1211 13.27 -18.00 51.34
N VAL A 1212 12.84 -17.88 50.07
CA VAL A 1212 13.74 -17.66 48.94
C VAL A 1212 14.44 -16.31 49.07
N TYR A 1213 13.68 -15.26 49.35
CA TYR A 1213 14.21 -13.91 49.51
C TYR A 1213 15.22 -13.82 50.66
N ASP A 1214 14.92 -14.41 51.82
CA ASP A 1214 15.80 -14.42 52.98
C ASP A 1214 17.09 -15.21 52.72
N THR A 1215 17.00 -16.32 51.98
CA THR A 1215 18.16 -17.13 51.59
C THR A 1215 19.04 -16.41 50.55
N TRP A 1216 18.44 -15.71 49.58
CA TRP A 1216 19.18 -14.97 48.55
C TRP A 1216 19.83 -13.69 49.08
N THR A 1217 19.21 -13.03 50.07
CA THR A 1217 19.78 -11.83 50.70
C THR A 1217 20.91 -12.17 51.67
N LYS A 1218 20.93 -13.38 52.23
CA LYS A 1218 22.00 -13.88 53.12
C LYS A 1218 22.33 -15.36 52.83
N PRO A 1219 22.97 -15.65 51.69
CA PRO A 1219 23.28 -17.04 51.36
C PRO A 1219 24.36 -17.57 52.31
N GLY A 1220 24.08 -18.68 52.99
CA GLY A 1220 25.01 -19.31 53.92
C GLY A 1220 26.02 -20.18 53.21
N TRP A 1221 27.27 -19.73 53.07
CA TRP A 1221 28.35 -20.47 52.40
C TRP A 1221 29.38 -21.09 53.37
N GLY A 1222 29.05 -21.19 54.66
CA GLY A 1222 29.97 -21.69 55.69
C GLY A 1222 30.83 -20.59 56.34
N THR A 1223 31.38 -20.87 57.51
CA THR A 1223 32.05 -19.90 58.39
C THR A 1223 33.31 -19.29 57.76
N GLY A 1224 33.27 -18.00 57.43
CA GLY A 1224 34.49 -17.19 57.28
C GLY A 1224 34.64 -16.37 56.00
N ASP A 1225 33.88 -16.67 54.95
CA ASP A 1225 33.96 -15.92 53.68
C ASP A 1225 32.80 -14.92 53.60
N ASP A 1226 33.04 -13.71 53.07
CA ASP A 1226 32.04 -12.63 52.86
C ASP A 1226 30.94 -13.00 51.82
N GLY A 1227 30.56 -14.29 51.74
CA GLY A 1227 29.59 -14.86 50.80
C GLY A 1227 29.94 -14.55 49.35
N GLN A 1228 28.96 -14.05 48.61
CA GLN A 1228 29.07 -13.67 47.20
C GLN A 1228 30.19 -12.63 46.95
N ALA A 1229 30.41 -11.71 47.90
CA ALA A 1229 31.45 -10.70 47.77
C ALA A 1229 32.87 -11.29 47.92
N GLY A 1230 33.04 -12.28 48.79
CA GLY A 1230 34.30 -13.02 48.94
C GLY A 1230 34.63 -13.86 47.70
N PHE A 1231 33.63 -14.54 47.11
CA PHE A 1231 33.82 -15.31 45.88
C PHE A 1231 34.23 -14.43 44.69
N VAL A 1232 33.53 -13.32 44.47
CA VAL A 1232 33.83 -12.38 43.37
C VAL A 1232 35.23 -11.77 43.53
N GLU A 1233 35.65 -11.48 44.76
CA GLU A 1233 37.00 -11.01 45.06
C GLU A 1233 38.06 -12.09 44.73
N ILE A 1234 37.86 -13.33 45.15
CA ILE A 1234 38.79 -14.45 44.90
C ILE A 1234 38.88 -14.75 43.39
N PHE A 1235 37.76 -14.75 42.69
CA PHE A 1235 37.69 -14.99 41.25
C PHE A 1235 38.41 -13.89 40.46
N ALA A 1236 38.14 -12.62 40.77
CA ALA A 1236 38.79 -11.49 40.13
C ALA A 1236 40.30 -11.43 40.42
N LYS A 1237 40.73 -11.77 41.65
CA LYS A 1237 42.16 -11.87 42.03
C LYS A 1237 42.86 -13.04 41.33
N SER A 1238 42.18 -14.17 41.15
CA SER A 1238 42.76 -15.35 40.48
C SER A 1238 42.94 -15.14 38.97
N LEU A 1239 42.12 -14.27 38.36
CA LEU A 1239 42.23 -13.89 36.95
C LEU A 1239 43.02 -12.59 36.72
N ASN A 1240 43.63 -12.04 37.77
CA ASN A 1240 44.47 -10.84 37.76
C ASN A 1240 43.76 -9.57 37.22
N TRP A 1241 42.46 -9.45 37.47
CA TRP A 1241 41.67 -8.30 37.03
C TRP A 1241 41.94 -7.06 37.90
N VAL A 1242 42.22 -5.94 37.25
CA VAL A 1242 42.50 -4.67 37.92
C VAL A 1242 41.22 -4.18 38.62
N GLY A 1243 41.27 -3.97 39.94
CA GLY A 1243 40.13 -3.47 40.73
C GLY A 1243 39.27 -4.53 41.43
N ALA A 1244 39.82 -5.70 41.77
CA ALA A 1244 39.11 -6.75 42.50
C ALA A 1244 38.35 -6.27 43.77
N ASP A 1245 38.91 -5.31 44.51
CA ASP A 1245 38.24 -4.74 45.71
C ASP A 1245 37.03 -3.84 45.35
N ALA A 1246 36.95 -3.32 44.11
CA ALA A 1246 35.79 -2.58 43.61
C ALA A 1246 34.68 -3.54 43.13
N LEU A 1247 35.06 -4.66 42.51
CA LEU A 1247 34.12 -5.72 42.12
C LEU A 1247 33.47 -6.39 43.33
N LYS A 1248 34.20 -6.50 44.45
CA LYS A 1248 33.66 -6.91 45.76
C LYS A 1248 32.46 -6.06 46.20
N LYS A 1249 32.46 -4.75 45.92
CA LYS A 1249 31.42 -3.80 46.37
C LYS A 1249 30.12 -3.87 45.58
N ILE A 1250 30.12 -4.48 44.39
CA ILE A 1250 28.94 -4.63 43.53
C ILE A 1250 28.36 -6.06 43.55
N ALA A 1251 28.96 -6.97 44.31
CA ALA A 1251 28.60 -8.39 44.38
C ALA A 1251 27.35 -8.68 45.25
N GLY A 1252 26.53 -7.66 45.55
CA GLY A 1252 25.28 -7.80 46.31
C GLY A 1252 24.04 -7.86 45.43
N LEU A 1253 22.88 -8.18 46.01
CA LEU A 1253 21.61 -8.16 45.29
C LEU A 1253 21.31 -6.75 44.74
N PRO A 1254 20.92 -6.61 43.45
CA PRO A 1254 20.54 -5.32 42.87
C PRO A 1254 19.44 -4.64 43.69
N ALA A 1255 19.49 -3.32 43.85
CA ALA A 1255 18.60 -2.57 44.74
C ALA A 1255 17.09 -2.82 44.51
N ARG A 1256 16.67 -3.10 43.25
CA ARG A 1256 15.28 -3.44 42.92
C ARG A 1256 14.84 -4.83 43.42
N LEU A 1257 15.77 -5.77 43.51
CA LEU A 1257 15.53 -7.11 44.07
C LEU A 1257 15.78 -7.14 45.58
N GLY A 1258 16.43 -6.12 46.14
CA GLY A 1258 16.66 -5.95 47.58
C GLY A 1258 15.47 -5.39 48.36
N VAL A 1259 14.35 -5.05 47.70
CA VAL A 1259 13.10 -4.63 48.35
C VAL A 1259 12.12 -5.80 48.31
N LYS A 1260 11.71 -6.30 49.49
CA LYS A 1260 10.91 -7.53 49.63
C LYS A 1260 9.66 -7.54 48.74
N ASP A 1261 8.86 -6.46 48.77
CA ASP A 1261 7.65 -6.35 47.94
C ASP A 1261 7.93 -6.30 46.43
N ALA A 1262 9.07 -5.74 46.02
CA ALA A 1262 9.46 -5.73 44.61
C ALA A 1262 9.92 -7.11 44.17
N PHE A 1263 10.63 -7.86 45.02
CA PHE A 1263 11.00 -9.25 44.76
C PHE A 1263 9.76 -10.16 44.63
N MET A 1264 8.79 -10.05 45.54
CA MET A 1264 7.56 -10.85 45.49
C MET A 1264 6.76 -10.64 44.20
N ASN A 1265 6.76 -9.41 43.67
CA ASN A 1265 5.99 -9.03 42.48
C ASN A 1265 6.76 -9.22 41.15
N SER A 1266 8.05 -9.57 41.20
CA SER A 1266 8.89 -9.71 40.00
C SER A 1266 8.81 -11.09 39.35
N TYR A 1267 8.26 -12.09 40.04
CA TYR A 1267 8.21 -13.48 39.58
C TYR A 1267 6.78 -14.02 39.61
N ILE A 1268 6.40 -14.75 38.57
CA ILE A 1268 5.05 -15.34 38.42
C ILE A 1268 4.86 -16.54 39.38
N ALA A 1269 5.95 -17.18 39.79
CA ALA A 1269 5.99 -18.27 40.78
C ALA A 1269 7.28 -18.18 41.63
N ALA A 1270 7.23 -18.62 42.89
CA ALA A 1270 8.39 -18.58 43.79
C ALA A 1270 9.49 -19.53 43.28
N PRO A 1271 10.75 -19.07 43.15
CA PRO A 1271 11.86 -19.97 42.83
C PRO A 1271 11.99 -21.10 43.86
N MET A 1272 12.54 -22.23 43.43
CA MET A 1272 12.79 -23.37 44.32
C MET A 1272 14.13 -23.16 45.05
N LEU A 1273 14.13 -23.31 46.37
CA LEU A 1273 15.37 -23.45 47.14
C LEU A 1273 15.90 -24.87 46.97
N SER A 1274 17.21 -25.04 46.90
CA SER A 1274 17.84 -26.36 47.05
C SER A 1274 18.08 -26.64 48.54
N THR A 1275 18.00 -27.90 48.98
CA THR A 1275 18.06 -28.26 50.42
C THR A 1275 19.44 -28.18 51.00
#